data_AF-A0A0L8VHC9-F1
#
_entry.id   AF-A0A0L8VHC9-F1
#
_cell.length_a   1.000
_cell.length_b   1.000
_cell.length_c   1.000
_cell.angle_alpha   90.00
_cell.angle_beta   90.00
_cell.angle_gamma   90.00
#
_symmetry.space_group_name_H-M   'P 1'
#
loop_
_entity.id
_entity.type
_entity.pdbx_description
1 polymer ?
#
loop_
_entity_poly.entity_id
_entity_poly.type
_entity_poly.pdbx_seq_one_letter_code
_entity_poly.pdbx_strand_id
1 'polypeptide(L)'
;MPNEDNELQKAIENHHNQLLNQDKENADRNGSVIEDLPLYGTSINQQSIPGDVDDGKHLLYPDIATNLPLKTSDRLLDDILCDTIFLYSTDPKVMQKGLQSRGILKESMLSYSTFRSSIRPNCLGSLTDQVVFQTKSEYDSISCPKYNKIHVFQAVIFNPSLGEQQISTFDDIVKIPIYHLKVSVKVRQELERLKKHVGVTQFHSLDHLHEYDRVDLSTFDSSDPNLLDYGIYVSDDTNKLILIEIFKPEFNSPEEHESFTADAIKKRYNAMCVKNESLDKSETPSQVDCFYTLFKIFKGPLTRKSKAEPTKTIDSGNLALNTHLNPEWLTSKYGFQASSEIDEETNEIFTEYVPPDMVDYVNDLETRKIRESFVRKCLQLIFWGQLSTSLLAPNSPLKNTKSVKGMSSLQTSFSTLPWFHLLGESRARILLNSNEQTHSPLDAEPHFINLSVSHYYTDRDIIRNYESLSSLDPENIGLYFDALTYIANRKGAYQLIAYCGKQDIIGQEALENALLMFKINPKECNISELNEATLLSIYKFETSNKSQVTSNHLTNLKNALRLLAKYTKSDKLKFYVDHEPYRALSQAYDTLSIDESVDEDIIKTAYSVKINDSPGLKLDCDRALYTIAISKRSLDLFNFLTEECPQFSNYYGPEKLDYQEALKLLQVNENASDETILKIFKQKWFDENVYEPDQFLILRAALTKISIERNSTLITNFLLTGTIDPNSLPPENWPTGINNIGNTCYLNSLLQYYFSIAPLRRYVLEYQKTVENFNDHLSNSGHIRRIGGREISRGEVERSIQFIYQLRNLFYAMVHTRERCVTPSKELAYLAFAPSNVEVEFEVEGNKVVDQTGVLSDSKKETTDDAFTTKIKDTSLIDLEMEDGLNGDVGTDANRKKNESNDAEVSENEDTTGLTSPTRVAKISSDQLENALEMGRQQDVTECIGNVLFQIESGSEPIRYDEDNEQYDLVKQLFYGTTKQSIVPLSATNKVRTKVERFLSLLINIGDHPKDIYDAFDSYFKDEYLTMEEYGDVIRTVAVTTFPTILQVQIQRVYYDRERLMPFKSIEPLPFKEVIYMDRYADTENPLLLAKKKETEEMKQKLKVMKNRQRELLSRDDSGLTRKDAFLESIKLLESDTIKKTPLKIEAANDVIKTLRNNVQNIDNELMKLYNDINSLEEKISHQFDDFKEYGYSLFSVFIHRGEASYGHYWIYIKDRNRNGIWRKYNDETISEVQEEEVFNFNEGNTATPYFLVYVKQGQEGDIEPLKRILK
;
A
#
# COMPACT_ATOMS: atom_id res chain seq x y z
N MET A 1 -10.93 -13.92 -48.56
CA MET A 1 -10.77 -13.07 -49.76
C MET A 1 -12.15 -12.68 -50.28
N PRO A 2 -12.34 -11.50 -50.88
CA PRO A 2 -11.32 -10.47 -51.14
C PRO A 2 -11.63 -9.07 -50.55
N ASN A 3 -10.57 -8.37 -50.15
CA ASN A 3 -10.33 -6.93 -50.24
C ASN A 3 -11.26 -5.92 -49.53
N GLU A 4 -10.89 -5.50 -48.31
CA GLU A 4 -11.16 -4.13 -47.80
C GLU A 4 -9.89 -3.37 -47.34
N ASP A 5 -8.72 -4.01 -47.28
CA ASP A 5 -7.45 -3.42 -46.77
C ASP A 5 -6.77 -2.36 -47.68
N ASN A 6 -7.45 -1.81 -48.71
CA ASN A 6 -6.80 -1.04 -49.78
C ASN A 6 -7.30 0.42 -49.96
N GLU A 7 -8.17 0.91 -49.08
CA GLU A 7 -8.56 2.34 -49.05
C GLU A 7 -7.87 3.12 -47.93
N LEU A 8 -7.71 2.52 -46.74
CA LEU A 8 -7.11 3.19 -45.58
C LEU A 8 -5.64 3.61 -45.84
N GLN A 9 -4.88 2.78 -46.56
CA GLN A 9 -3.49 3.06 -46.91
C GLN A 9 -3.36 4.25 -47.88
N LYS A 10 -4.29 4.39 -48.83
CA LYS A 10 -4.35 5.55 -49.77
C LYS A 10 -4.82 6.85 -49.11
N ALA A 11 -5.60 6.78 -48.04
CA ALA A 11 -5.96 7.95 -47.25
C ALA A 11 -4.71 8.54 -46.56
N ILE A 12 -3.86 7.67 -46.00
CA ILE A 12 -2.62 8.05 -45.29
C ILE A 12 -1.57 8.61 -46.27
N GLU A 13 -1.33 7.95 -47.41
CA GLU A 13 -0.35 8.41 -48.41
C GLU A 13 -0.71 9.78 -49.01
N ASN A 14 -1.99 10.08 -49.25
CA ASN A 14 -2.41 11.40 -49.73
C ASN A 14 -2.23 12.49 -48.68
N HIS A 15 -2.47 12.20 -47.39
CA HIS A 15 -2.34 13.19 -46.33
C HIS A 15 -0.87 13.55 -46.05
N HIS A 16 0.07 12.62 -46.28
CA HIS A 16 1.51 12.86 -46.12
C HIS A 16 2.10 13.68 -47.28
N ASN A 17 1.65 13.44 -48.52
CA ASN A 17 2.14 14.16 -49.71
C ASN A 17 1.65 15.62 -49.84
N GLN A 18 0.60 16.03 -49.11
CA GLN A 18 0.19 17.43 -49.05
C GLN A 18 1.01 18.27 -48.05
N LEU A 19 1.48 17.68 -46.94
CA LEU A 19 2.34 18.37 -45.97
C LEU A 19 3.75 18.62 -46.53
N LEU A 20 4.30 17.69 -47.32
CA LEU A 20 5.66 17.76 -47.86
C LEU A 20 5.89 18.78 -49.00
N ASN A 21 4.87 19.57 -49.39
CA ASN A 21 4.94 20.52 -50.51
C ASN A 21 4.71 22.00 -50.14
N GLN A 22 4.55 22.36 -48.85
CA GLN A 22 4.49 23.76 -48.43
C GLN A 22 5.82 24.28 -47.85
N ASP A 23 6.68 23.42 -47.30
CA ASP A 23 7.98 23.79 -46.72
C ASP A 23 9.11 24.04 -47.74
N LYS A 24 8.79 24.61 -48.92
CA LYS A 24 9.79 24.94 -49.96
C LYS A 24 9.69 26.34 -50.59
N GLU A 25 8.71 27.15 -50.20
CA GLU A 25 8.63 28.57 -50.59
C GLU A 25 8.50 29.50 -49.38
N ASN A 26 9.56 29.60 -48.57
CA ASN A 26 9.99 30.84 -47.86
C ASN A 26 11.26 30.61 -47.01
N ALA A 27 12.31 30.02 -47.58
CA ALA A 27 13.61 29.88 -46.94
C ALA A 27 14.60 30.96 -47.43
N ASP A 28 14.39 32.23 -47.04
CA ASP A 28 15.44 33.26 -47.13
C ASP A 28 15.30 34.31 -46.01
N ARG A 29 16.44 34.75 -45.46
CA ARG A 29 16.66 35.90 -44.54
C ARG A 29 16.24 35.80 -43.07
N ASN A 30 17.10 35.12 -42.30
CA ASN A 30 17.81 35.62 -41.10
C ASN A 30 17.09 36.55 -40.08
N GLY A 31 17.05 36.15 -38.80
CA GLY A 31 16.64 37.07 -37.72
C GLY A 31 16.62 36.55 -36.27
N SER A 32 17.69 35.90 -35.80
CA SER A 32 18.07 35.68 -34.37
C SER A 32 17.02 35.73 -33.24
N VAL A 33 16.87 34.59 -32.53
CA VAL A 33 16.67 34.42 -31.06
C VAL A 33 15.49 35.16 -30.39
N ILE A 34 14.61 34.38 -29.75
CA ILE A 34 13.72 34.82 -28.66
C ILE A 34 13.91 33.86 -27.48
N GLU A 35 14.00 34.41 -26.27
CA GLU A 35 14.07 33.67 -24.99
C GLU A 35 12.65 33.44 -24.41
N ASP A 36 12.53 32.52 -23.45
CA ASP A 36 11.26 32.13 -22.81
C ASP A 36 10.67 33.19 -21.84
N LEU A 37 9.42 32.92 -21.40
CA LEU A 37 8.68 33.48 -20.24
C LEU A 37 8.04 34.89 -20.40
N PRO A 38 7.00 35.25 -19.60
CA PRO A 38 6.08 34.42 -18.78
C PRO A 38 4.57 34.78 -18.95
N LEU A 39 3.75 34.15 -18.10
CA LEU A 39 2.32 34.45 -17.85
C LEU A 39 2.05 35.86 -17.27
N TYR A 40 0.82 36.33 -17.49
CA TYR A 40 0.04 37.32 -16.72
C TYR A 40 0.72 38.58 -16.16
N GLY A 41 0.34 39.72 -16.75
CA GLY A 41 -0.09 40.89 -15.99
C GLY A 41 0.85 42.10 -15.95
N THR A 42 0.43 43.22 -16.54
CA THR A 42 0.49 44.55 -15.91
C THR A 42 -0.31 45.60 -16.68
N SER A 43 -0.74 46.62 -15.93
CA SER A 43 -1.33 47.91 -16.30
C SER A 43 -1.35 48.37 -17.78
N ILE A 44 -2.58 48.69 -18.23
CA ILE A 44 -2.96 49.89 -19.00
C ILE A 44 -2.04 50.33 -20.14
N ASN A 45 -2.54 50.18 -21.38
CA ASN A 45 -2.31 51.20 -22.40
C ASN A 45 -3.58 51.40 -23.24
N GLN A 46 -4.06 52.63 -23.33
CA GLN A 46 -5.25 52.98 -24.12
C GLN A 46 -4.89 53.03 -25.62
N GLN A 47 -4.92 51.89 -26.30
CA GLN A 47 -4.95 51.87 -27.76
C GLN A 47 -6.39 51.72 -28.24
N SER A 48 -6.91 52.78 -28.86
CA SER A 48 -8.27 52.86 -29.38
C SER A 48 -8.51 51.83 -30.48
N ILE A 49 -9.37 50.84 -30.21
CA ILE A 49 -9.90 49.94 -31.24
C ILE A 49 -10.85 50.76 -32.15
N PRO A 50 -10.63 50.79 -33.48
CA PRO A 50 -11.48 51.58 -34.36
C PRO A 50 -12.79 50.84 -34.68
N GLY A 51 -13.88 51.12 -33.93
CA GLY A 51 -15.13 50.39 -34.18
C GLY A 51 -16.36 50.71 -33.33
N ASP A 52 -16.58 51.94 -32.85
CA ASP A 52 -17.85 52.33 -32.19
C ASP A 52 -19.03 52.40 -33.19
N VAL A 53 -19.51 51.22 -33.62
CA VAL A 53 -20.75 50.99 -34.36
C VAL A 53 -21.25 49.57 -34.05
N ASP A 54 -22.50 49.43 -33.61
CA ASP A 54 -23.17 48.11 -33.58
C ASP A 54 -23.48 47.64 -35.02
N ASP A 55 -22.53 46.94 -35.64
CA ASP A 55 -22.66 46.43 -37.01
C ASP A 55 -23.36 45.05 -37.08
N GLY A 56 -23.76 44.50 -35.94
CA GLY A 56 -24.40 43.19 -35.79
C GLY A 56 -23.48 41.98 -35.99
N LYS A 57 -22.17 42.19 -36.19
CA LYS A 57 -21.17 41.14 -36.52
C LYS A 57 -20.02 41.04 -35.53
N HIS A 58 -19.72 42.12 -34.80
CA HIS A 58 -18.71 42.13 -33.74
C HIS A 58 -19.37 41.95 -32.36
N LEU A 59 -18.61 41.38 -31.41
CA LEU A 59 -19.03 41.28 -30.01
C LEU A 59 -18.90 42.67 -29.35
N LEU A 60 -19.97 43.20 -28.76
CA LEU A 60 -19.90 44.44 -27.96
C LEU A 60 -19.37 44.19 -26.55
N TYR A 61 -19.49 42.95 -26.06
CA TYR A 61 -18.91 42.48 -24.81
C TYR A 61 -17.98 41.29 -25.14
N PRO A 62 -16.73 41.53 -25.57
CA PRO A 62 -15.80 40.45 -25.91
C PRO A 62 -15.30 39.70 -24.67
N ASP A 63 -15.05 40.40 -23.56
CA ASP A 63 -14.49 39.85 -22.32
C ASP A 63 -15.56 39.24 -21.39
N ILE A 64 -16.82 39.21 -21.82
CA ILE A 64 -18.00 38.82 -21.00
C ILE A 64 -17.91 37.41 -20.42
N ALA A 65 -17.13 36.54 -21.07
CA ALA A 65 -16.82 35.20 -20.57
C ALA A 65 -16.12 35.21 -19.20
N THR A 66 -15.52 36.34 -18.78
CA THR A 66 -14.85 36.51 -17.48
C THR A 66 -15.80 36.87 -16.32
N ASN A 67 -17.08 37.17 -16.60
CA ASN A 67 -18.03 37.58 -15.58
C ASN A 67 -18.70 36.39 -14.86
N LEU A 68 -19.08 36.61 -13.60
CA LEU A 68 -19.90 35.73 -12.78
C LEU A 68 -21.21 36.42 -12.35
N PRO A 69 -22.27 35.65 -12.05
CA PRO A 69 -22.41 34.21 -12.25
C PRO A 69 -22.57 33.80 -13.72
N LEU A 70 -22.17 32.54 -14.02
CA LEU A 70 -22.44 31.85 -15.28
C LEU A 70 -23.72 31.02 -15.15
N LYS A 71 -24.74 31.36 -15.93
CA LYS A 71 -26.05 30.71 -15.91
C LYS A 71 -26.44 30.16 -17.29
N THR A 72 -27.03 28.97 -17.30
CA THR A 72 -27.65 28.37 -18.50
C THR A 72 -29.12 28.74 -18.60
N SER A 73 -29.75 28.49 -19.74
CA SER A 73 -31.17 28.82 -19.95
C SER A 73 -32.13 28.08 -19.02
N ASP A 74 -31.85 26.81 -18.67
CA ASP A 74 -32.63 26.09 -17.65
C ASP A 74 -32.40 26.65 -16.24
N ARG A 75 -31.16 27.07 -15.90
CA ARG A 75 -30.83 27.68 -14.60
C ARG A 75 -31.49 29.05 -14.44
N LEU A 76 -31.41 29.93 -15.45
CA LEU A 76 -32.09 31.23 -15.47
C LEU A 76 -33.61 31.08 -15.30
N LEU A 77 -34.22 30.09 -15.95
CA LEU A 77 -35.65 29.80 -15.79
C LEU A 77 -36.01 29.32 -14.38
N ASP A 78 -35.22 28.41 -13.80
CA ASP A 78 -35.47 27.91 -12.44
C ASP A 78 -35.31 29.02 -11.39
N ASP A 79 -34.34 29.92 -11.59
CA ASP A 79 -34.14 31.10 -10.76
C ASP A 79 -35.33 32.06 -10.88
N ILE A 80 -35.79 32.40 -12.09
CA ILE A 80 -37.02 33.21 -12.32
C ILE A 80 -38.22 32.64 -11.58
N LEU A 81 -38.39 31.32 -11.57
CA LEU A 81 -39.52 30.66 -10.90
C LEU A 81 -39.37 30.59 -9.37
N CYS A 82 -38.16 30.76 -8.83
CA CYS A 82 -37.91 30.70 -7.39
C CYS A 82 -37.68 32.07 -6.74
N ASP A 83 -37.29 33.09 -7.51
CA ASP A 83 -36.80 34.38 -7.01
C ASP A 83 -37.73 35.05 -6.00
N THR A 84 -39.02 35.17 -6.32
CA THR A 84 -40.02 35.75 -5.42
C THR A 84 -40.19 34.96 -4.12
N ILE A 85 -39.88 33.66 -4.10
CA ILE A 85 -39.91 32.83 -2.89
C ILE A 85 -38.72 33.17 -1.97
N PHE A 86 -37.56 33.52 -2.54
CA PHE A 86 -36.42 34.02 -1.78
C PHE A 86 -36.67 35.44 -1.25
N LEU A 87 -37.17 36.35 -2.09
CA LEU A 87 -37.51 37.73 -1.71
C LEU A 87 -38.53 37.82 -0.56
N TYR A 88 -39.51 36.92 -0.54
CA TYR A 88 -40.54 36.86 0.52
C TYR A 88 -40.28 35.74 1.56
N SER A 89 -39.08 35.16 1.59
CA SER A 89 -38.73 34.10 2.55
C SER A 89 -38.68 34.63 3.99
N THR A 90 -39.11 33.80 4.94
CA THR A 90 -38.99 34.04 6.39
C THR A 90 -37.99 33.10 7.08
N ASP A 91 -37.20 32.33 6.32
CA ASP A 91 -36.13 31.49 6.89
C ASP A 91 -34.97 32.39 7.38
N PRO A 92 -34.61 32.37 8.69
CA PRO A 92 -33.49 33.14 9.22
C PRO A 92 -32.17 32.90 8.49
N LYS A 93 -31.93 31.72 7.91
CA LYS A 93 -30.71 31.41 7.15
C LYS A 93 -30.68 32.10 5.79
N VAL A 94 -31.83 32.23 5.13
CA VAL A 94 -31.98 32.96 3.86
C VAL A 94 -31.85 34.45 4.10
N MET A 95 -32.42 34.96 5.20
CA MET A 95 -32.22 36.34 5.67
C MET A 95 -30.75 36.61 6.03
N GLN A 96 -30.06 35.69 6.72
CA GLN A 96 -28.65 35.84 7.09
C GLN A 96 -27.70 35.95 5.89
N LYS A 97 -28.01 35.29 4.77
CA LYS A 97 -27.28 35.45 3.50
C LYS A 97 -27.68 36.70 2.69
N GLY A 98 -28.68 37.47 3.13
CA GLY A 98 -29.15 38.67 2.42
C GLY A 98 -30.00 38.42 1.17
N LEU A 99 -30.31 37.17 0.85
CA LEU A 99 -31.06 36.79 -0.37
C LEU A 99 -32.49 37.38 -0.37
N GLN A 100 -33.07 37.60 0.81
CA GLN A 100 -34.39 38.24 0.97
C GLN A 100 -34.45 39.67 0.40
N SER A 101 -33.34 40.41 0.38
CA SER A 101 -33.29 41.80 -0.11
C SER A 101 -32.65 41.96 -1.50
N ARG A 102 -32.16 40.86 -2.10
CA ARG A 102 -31.44 40.87 -3.38
C ARG A 102 -32.01 39.93 -4.44
N GLY A 103 -32.88 39.00 -4.06
CA GLY A 103 -33.31 37.90 -4.91
C GLY A 103 -32.21 36.86 -5.11
N ILE A 104 -32.32 36.08 -6.18
CA ILE A 104 -31.31 35.13 -6.66
C ILE A 104 -30.96 35.31 -8.13
N LEU A 105 -31.65 36.16 -8.91
CA LEU A 105 -31.40 36.30 -10.35
C LEU A 105 -29.94 36.65 -10.65
N LYS A 106 -29.33 37.55 -9.87
CA LYS A 106 -27.92 37.98 -10.01
C LYS A 106 -26.93 37.25 -9.10
N GLU A 107 -27.40 36.48 -8.12
CA GLU A 107 -26.54 35.84 -7.12
C GLU A 107 -25.91 34.53 -7.66
N SER A 108 -24.73 34.19 -7.13
CA SER A 108 -24.02 32.95 -7.48
C SER A 108 -24.74 31.70 -6.94
N MET A 109 -24.74 30.62 -7.73
CA MET A 109 -25.41 29.35 -7.40
C MET A 109 -25.00 28.79 -6.03
N LEU A 110 -23.72 28.93 -5.64
CA LEU A 110 -23.21 28.51 -4.33
C LEU A 110 -23.88 29.24 -3.15
N SER A 111 -24.46 30.43 -3.36
CA SER A 111 -25.11 31.19 -2.30
C SER A 111 -26.48 30.60 -1.92
N TYR A 112 -27.25 30.07 -2.87
CA TYR A 112 -28.65 29.68 -2.66
C TYR A 112 -28.99 28.21 -2.94
N SER A 113 -28.11 27.42 -3.59
CA SER A 113 -28.40 26.06 -4.05
C SER A 113 -28.89 25.09 -2.96
N THR A 114 -28.34 25.21 -1.74
CA THR A 114 -28.71 24.37 -0.60
C THR A 114 -30.10 24.67 -0.01
N PHE A 115 -30.67 25.84 -0.28
CA PHE A 115 -32.06 26.16 0.06
C PHE A 115 -33.02 25.76 -1.06
N ARG A 116 -32.59 25.88 -2.33
CA ARG A 116 -33.42 25.60 -3.51
C ARG A 116 -34.01 24.19 -3.50
N SER A 117 -33.30 23.19 -2.97
CA SER A 117 -33.76 21.79 -2.92
C SER A 117 -35.05 21.56 -2.10
N SER A 118 -35.36 22.43 -1.13
CA SER A 118 -36.58 22.32 -0.30
C SER A 118 -37.77 23.13 -0.82
N ILE A 119 -37.58 23.88 -1.92
CA ILE A 119 -38.55 24.85 -2.45
C ILE A 119 -39.32 24.25 -3.64
N ARG A 120 -40.66 24.31 -3.62
CA ARG A 120 -41.49 24.08 -4.81
C ARG A 120 -41.50 25.39 -5.64
N PRO A 121 -40.99 25.39 -6.89
CA PRO A 121 -40.97 26.60 -7.72
C PRO A 121 -42.39 27.08 -8.06
N ASN A 122 -42.50 28.35 -8.42
CA ASN A 122 -43.71 28.91 -9.04
C ASN A 122 -43.91 28.34 -10.45
N CYS A 123 -45.08 28.62 -11.06
CA CYS A 123 -45.37 28.29 -12.45
C CYS A 123 -45.33 29.54 -13.35
N LEU A 124 -44.82 29.37 -14.58
CA LEU A 124 -44.86 30.38 -15.64
C LEU A 124 -46.22 30.34 -16.35
N GLY A 125 -47.07 31.34 -16.12
CA GLY A 125 -48.35 31.50 -16.84
C GLY A 125 -48.21 32.35 -18.09
N SER A 126 -48.65 31.86 -19.24
CA SER A 126 -48.64 32.60 -20.52
C SER A 126 -49.93 32.38 -21.31
N LEU A 127 -50.16 33.18 -22.37
CA LEU A 127 -51.26 32.97 -23.32
C LEU A 127 -50.81 32.11 -24.51
N THR A 128 -51.67 31.16 -24.89
CA THR A 128 -51.46 30.23 -26.02
C THR A 128 -51.81 30.89 -27.35
N ASP A 129 -52.88 31.71 -27.37
CA ASP A 129 -53.36 32.45 -28.54
C ASP A 129 -53.11 33.97 -28.36
N GLN A 130 -52.62 34.62 -29.41
CA GLN A 130 -52.16 36.02 -29.41
C GLN A 130 -53.14 36.97 -30.13
N VAL A 131 -54.26 36.48 -30.68
CA VAL A 131 -55.24 37.28 -31.45
C VAL A 131 -55.97 38.35 -30.59
N VAL A 132 -55.79 38.34 -29.27
CA VAL A 132 -56.54 39.17 -28.31
C VAL A 132 -55.79 40.45 -27.93
N PHE A 133 -54.49 40.37 -27.64
CA PHE A 133 -53.52 41.47 -27.47
C PHE A 133 -52.10 40.86 -27.50
N GLN A 134 -51.09 41.67 -27.79
CA GLN A 134 -49.70 41.20 -27.89
C GLN A 134 -49.06 41.05 -26.51
N THR A 135 -48.85 39.79 -26.10
CA THR A 135 -47.93 39.39 -25.01
C THR A 135 -46.54 38.99 -25.52
N LYS A 136 -46.37 38.95 -26.84
CA LYS A 136 -45.09 38.81 -27.53
C LYS A 136 -44.99 39.87 -28.61
N SER A 137 -43.84 40.54 -28.66
CA SER A 137 -43.52 41.57 -29.64
C SER A 137 -42.14 41.32 -30.22
N GLU A 138 -41.97 41.68 -31.48
CA GLU A 138 -40.66 41.80 -32.13
C GLU A 138 -40.48 43.25 -32.56
N TYR A 139 -39.31 43.82 -32.29
CA TYR A 139 -38.91 45.14 -32.75
C TYR A 139 -37.57 45.03 -33.49
N ASP A 140 -37.37 45.87 -34.49
CA ASP A 140 -36.04 46.11 -35.05
C ASP A 140 -35.18 46.84 -34.01
N SER A 141 -33.90 46.48 -33.92
CA SER A 141 -32.93 47.22 -33.11
C SER A 141 -32.81 48.67 -33.61
N ILE A 142 -32.72 49.64 -32.71
CA ILE A 142 -32.47 51.04 -33.03
C ILE A 142 -30.99 51.24 -33.38
N SER A 143 -30.09 50.55 -32.67
CA SER A 143 -28.64 50.60 -32.96
C SER A 143 -28.24 49.88 -34.24
N CYS A 144 -28.90 48.75 -34.58
CA CYS A 144 -28.62 48.01 -35.81
C CYS A 144 -29.89 47.37 -36.45
N PRO A 145 -30.78 48.16 -37.08
CA PRO A 145 -32.08 47.67 -37.59
C PRO A 145 -31.99 46.54 -38.62
N LYS A 146 -30.82 46.37 -39.28
CA LYS A 146 -30.64 45.41 -40.37
C LYS A 146 -30.30 43.99 -39.92
N TYR A 147 -29.60 43.84 -38.79
CA TYR A 147 -29.05 42.56 -38.35
C TYR A 147 -29.43 42.17 -36.91
N ASN A 148 -29.91 43.12 -36.10
CA ASN A 148 -30.26 42.89 -34.70
C ASN A 148 -31.78 43.01 -34.49
N LYS A 149 -32.36 42.04 -33.76
CA LYS A 149 -33.78 41.99 -33.41
C LYS A 149 -33.97 41.97 -31.90
N ILE A 150 -35.03 42.61 -31.42
CA ILE A 150 -35.42 42.62 -30.01
C ILE A 150 -36.75 41.87 -29.87
N HIS A 151 -36.74 40.74 -29.19
CA HIS A 151 -37.95 39.97 -28.89
C HIS A 151 -38.35 40.20 -27.44
N VAL A 152 -39.57 40.68 -27.20
CA VAL A 152 -40.12 40.91 -25.87
C VAL A 152 -41.23 39.88 -25.60
N PHE A 153 -41.18 39.24 -24.44
CA PHE A 153 -42.17 38.28 -23.95
C PHE A 153 -42.69 38.70 -22.58
N GLN A 154 -44.00 38.71 -22.39
CA GLN A 154 -44.67 39.02 -21.13
C GLN A 154 -45.53 37.85 -20.66
N ALA A 155 -45.40 37.53 -19.37
CA ALA A 155 -45.97 36.37 -18.70
C ALA A 155 -46.25 36.68 -17.22
N VAL A 156 -46.82 35.73 -16.49
CA VAL A 156 -47.01 35.81 -15.03
C VAL A 156 -46.25 34.72 -14.29
N ILE A 157 -45.92 34.97 -13.03
CA ILE A 157 -45.33 34.03 -12.09
C ILE A 157 -46.26 33.94 -10.87
N PHE A 158 -46.70 32.73 -10.53
CA PHE A 158 -47.61 32.47 -9.39
C PHE A 158 -47.34 31.08 -8.78
N ASN A 159 -47.66 30.90 -7.50
CA ASN A 159 -47.40 29.63 -6.82
C ASN A 159 -48.58 28.65 -7.06
N PRO A 160 -48.35 27.46 -7.65
CA PRO A 160 -49.42 26.48 -7.89
C PRO A 160 -50.04 25.93 -6.60
N SER A 161 -49.26 25.88 -5.51
CA SER A 161 -49.68 25.28 -4.22
C SER A 161 -50.83 26.02 -3.54
N LEU A 162 -50.97 27.32 -3.82
CA LEU A 162 -52.10 28.12 -3.35
C LEU A 162 -53.42 27.57 -3.90
N GLY A 163 -53.42 27.14 -5.17
CA GLY A 163 -54.59 26.59 -5.87
C GLY A 163 -55.12 25.28 -5.31
N GLU A 164 -54.26 24.44 -4.75
CA GLU A 164 -54.60 23.07 -4.32
C GLU A 164 -55.01 22.96 -2.85
N GLN A 165 -54.63 23.94 -2.01
CA GLN A 165 -54.81 23.86 -0.55
C GLN A 165 -55.40 25.12 0.12
N GLN A 166 -55.51 26.27 -0.56
CA GLN A 166 -55.95 27.52 0.07
C GLN A 166 -57.11 28.24 -0.61
N ILE A 167 -57.43 27.99 -1.89
CA ILE A 167 -58.60 28.61 -2.53
C ILE A 167 -59.88 27.87 -2.11
N SER A 168 -60.52 28.37 -1.05
CA SER A 168 -61.80 27.86 -0.56
C SER A 168 -63.00 28.71 -0.98
N THR A 169 -62.75 30.00 -1.21
CA THR A 169 -63.76 31.02 -1.55
C THR A 169 -63.27 31.94 -2.68
N PHE A 170 -64.20 32.67 -3.29
CA PHE A 170 -63.88 33.73 -4.26
C PHE A 170 -62.97 34.82 -3.65
N ASP A 171 -63.14 35.10 -2.36
CA ASP A 171 -62.39 36.13 -1.64
C ASP A 171 -60.92 35.70 -1.40
N ASP A 172 -60.57 34.43 -1.59
CA ASP A 172 -59.18 33.95 -1.50
C ASP A 172 -58.38 34.23 -2.78
N ILE A 173 -59.04 34.35 -3.94
CA ILE A 173 -58.39 34.55 -5.24
C ILE A 173 -57.65 35.88 -5.31
N VAL A 174 -58.28 36.96 -4.83
CA VAL A 174 -57.71 38.32 -4.84
C VAL A 174 -56.50 38.47 -3.93
N LYS A 175 -56.34 37.57 -2.95
CA LYS A 175 -55.19 37.52 -2.04
C LYS A 175 -53.98 36.82 -2.66
N ILE A 176 -54.13 36.15 -3.81
CA ILE A 176 -53.04 35.44 -4.50
C ILE A 176 -52.16 36.46 -5.23
N PRO A 177 -50.87 36.60 -4.88
CA PRO A 177 -49.96 37.43 -5.63
C PRO A 177 -49.69 36.79 -6.99
N ILE A 178 -49.98 37.54 -8.05
CA ILE A 178 -49.61 37.20 -9.44
C ILE A 178 -48.56 38.23 -9.85
N TYR A 179 -47.30 37.82 -9.80
CA TYR A 179 -46.16 38.63 -10.23
C TYR A 179 -46.09 38.61 -11.76
N HIS A 180 -45.49 39.65 -12.35
CA HIS A 180 -45.39 39.78 -13.81
C HIS A 180 -43.95 39.64 -14.26
N LEU A 181 -43.72 38.81 -15.27
CA LEU A 181 -42.43 38.64 -15.91
C LEU A 181 -42.45 39.36 -17.26
N LYS A 182 -41.42 40.17 -17.51
CA LYS A 182 -41.04 40.63 -18.85
C LYS A 182 -39.63 40.12 -19.13
N VAL A 183 -39.43 39.58 -20.33
CA VAL A 183 -38.12 39.15 -20.83
C VAL A 183 -37.88 39.84 -22.16
N SER A 184 -36.77 40.57 -22.27
CA SER A 184 -36.38 41.32 -23.46
C SER A 184 -35.07 40.73 -23.99
N VAL A 185 -35.08 40.13 -25.18
CA VAL A 185 -33.93 39.42 -25.75
C VAL A 185 -33.45 40.09 -27.05
N LYS A 186 -32.22 40.62 -27.05
CA LYS A 186 -31.57 41.13 -28.25
C LYS A 186 -30.76 40.03 -28.93
N VAL A 187 -31.15 39.69 -30.15
CA VAL A 187 -30.55 38.63 -30.97
C VAL A 187 -29.77 39.28 -32.12
N ARG A 188 -28.47 38.99 -32.19
CA ARG A 188 -27.53 39.48 -33.22
C ARG A 188 -27.40 38.42 -34.32
N GLN A 189 -28.10 38.60 -35.44
CA GLN A 189 -28.39 37.48 -36.36
C GLN A 189 -27.16 36.95 -37.10
N GLU A 190 -26.20 37.80 -37.47
CA GLU A 190 -24.96 37.34 -38.13
C GLU A 190 -24.04 36.58 -37.16
N LEU A 191 -24.01 36.97 -35.88
CA LEU A 191 -23.28 36.24 -34.83
C LEU A 191 -23.92 34.87 -34.53
N GLU A 192 -25.25 34.79 -34.41
CA GLU A 192 -25.94 33.49 -34.27
C GLU A 192 -25.71 32.57 -35.47
N ARG A 193 -25.60 33.12 -36.69
CA ARG A 193 -25.24 32.37 -37.91
C ARG A 193 -23.79 31.87 -37.90
N LEU A 194 -22.92 32.48 -37.10
CA LEU A 194 -21.50 32.15 -36.94
C LEU A 194 -21.19 31.52 -35.57
N LYS A 195 -22.21 31.03 -34.85
CA LYS A 195 -22.08 30.50 -33.48
C LYS A 195 -21.01 29.41 -33.41
N LYS A 196 -19.97 29.65 -32.59
CA LYS A 196 -18.80 28.77 -32.45
C LYS A 196 -19.13 27.45 -31.74
N HIS A 197 -20.06 27.47 -30.78
CA HIS A 197 -20.34 26.32 -29.93
C HIS A 197 -21.71 25.69 -30.21
N VAL A 198 -21.70 24.38 -30.50
CA VAL A 198 -22.90 23.54 -30.55
C VAL A 198 -23.07 22.88 -29.18
N GLY A 199 -24.24 23.03 -28.56
CA GLY A 199 -24.51 22.53 -27.21
C GLY A 199 -25.34 23.55 -26.43
N VAL A 200 -25.19 23.54 -25.10
CA VAL A 200 -25.83 24.50 -24.21
C VAL A 200 -25.16 25.88 -24.33
N THR A 201 -25.95 26.96 -24.34
CA THR A 201 -25.43 28.34 -24.28
C THR A 201 -25.10 28.73 -22.84
N GLN A 202 -23.91 29.28 -22.63
CA GLN A 202 -23.50 29.89 -21.37
C GLN A 202 -23.84 31.37 -21.42
N PHE A 203 -24.50 31.89 -20.39
CA PHE A 203 -24.80 33.32 -20.24
C PHE A 203 -24.14 33.85 -18.97
N HIS A 204 -23.42 34.96 -19.09
CA HIS A 204 -22.73 35.59 -17.96
C HIS A 204 -23.45 36.87 -17.55
N SER A 205 -23.45 37.16 -16.24
CA SER A 205 -24.08 38.37 -15.69
C SER A 205 -23.39 39.65 -16.18
N LEU A 206 -24.18 40.70 -16.41
CA LEU A 206 -23.72 42.01 -16.87
C LEU A 206 -24.29 43.12 -15.98
N ASP A 207 -23.44 43.88 -15.29
CA ASP A 207 -23.91 44.95 -14.41
C ASP A 207 -24.47 46.16 -15.17
N HIS A 208 -23.90 46.48 -16.34
CA HIS A 208 -24.17 47.72 -17.07
C HIS A 208 -24.31 47.48 -18.59
N LEU A 209 -25.41 47.97 -19.18
CA LEU A 209 -25.62 47.93 -20.64
C LEU A 209 -24.69 48.89 -21.38
N HIS A 210 -24.08 48.40 -22.47
CA HIS A 210 -23.39 49.20 -23.49
C HIS A 210 -24.36 50.23 -24.08
N GLU A 211 -23.87 51.39 -24.55
CA GLU A 211 -24.72 52.51 -24.99
C GLU A 211 -25.74 52.11 -26.06
N TYR A 212 -25.31 51.38 -27.11
CA TYR A 212 -26.19 50.81 -28.13
C TYR A 212 -27.30 49.89 -27.58
N ASP A 213 -27.00 49.05 -26.59
CA ASP A 213 -28.00 48.16 -25.98
C ASP A 213 -28.93 48.91 -25.01
N ARG A 214 -28.46 50.02 -24.43
CA ARG A 214 -29.26 50.92 -23.59
C ARG A 214 -30.30 51.69 -24.39
N VAL A 215 -29.99 52.08 -25.63
CA VAL A 215 -30.96 52.68 -26.55
C VAL A 215 -32.02 51.66 -26.97
N ASP A 216 -31.60 50.44 -27.31
CA ASP A 216 -32.51 49.35 -27.69
C ASP A 216 -33.45 48.91 -26.55
N LEU A 217 -32.94 48.82 -25.32
CA LEU A 217 -33.69 48.40 -24.13
C LEU A 217 -34.20 49.59 -23.28
N SER A 218 -34.36 50.76 -23.87
CA SER A 218 -34.72 52.04 -23.22
C SER A 218 -36.08 52.11 -22.47
N THR A 219 -36.82 50.99 -22.37
CA THR A 219 -37.93 50.86 -21.39
C THR A 219 -37.48 50.44 -20.00
N PHE A 220 -36.28 49.86 -19.88
CA PHE A 220 -35.73 49.35 -18.64
C PHE A 220 -35.31 50.49 -17.70
N ASP A 221 -35.76 50.41 -16.46
CA ASP A 221 -35.40 51.32 -15.38
C ASP A 221 -35.23 50.51 -14.09
N SER A 222 -33.98 50.37 -13.62
CA SER A 222 -33.67 49.66 -12.38
C SER A 222 -34.12 50.41 -11.11
N SER A 223 -34.69 51.61 -11.25
CA SER A 223 -35.27 52.41 -10.17
C SER A 223 -36.81 52.43 -10.14
N ASP A 224 -37.50 51.72 -11.06
CA ASP A 224 -38.96 51.60 -11.04
C ASP A 224 -39.43 50.96 -9.71
N PRO A 225 -40.22 51.65 -8.87
CA PRO A 225 -40.70 51.12 -7.60
C PRO A 225 -41.65 49.92 -7.75
N ASN A 226 -42.08 49.57 -8.97
CA ASN A 226 -42.86 48.37 -9.26
C ASN A 226 -42.02 47.14 -9.64
N LEU A 227 -40.74 47.33 -9.97
CA LEU A 227 -39.77 46.25 -10.14
C LEU A 227 -39.51 45.58 -8.77
N LEU A 228 -39.32 44.26 -8.77
CA LEU A 228 -38.92 43.46 -7.61
C LEU A 228 -37.46 43.07 -7.72
N ASP A 229 -37.11 42.40 -8.82
CA ASP A 229 -35.73 42.12 -9.18
C ASP A 229 -35.57 42.07 -10.70
N TYR A 230 -34.32 42.15 -11.16
CA TYR A 230 -33.93 42.04 -12.56
C TYR A 230 -32.58 41.33 -12.72
N GLY A 231 -32.36 40.73 -13.89
CA GLY A 231 -31.06 40.18 -14.28
C GLY A 231 -30.72 40.55 -15.73
N ILE A 232 -29.47 40.86 -16.01
CA ILE A 232 -28.97 41.12 -17.37
C ILE A 232 -27.88 40.09 -17.65
N TYR A 233 -28.02 39.38 -18.76
CA TYR A 233 -27.24 38.20 -19.09
C TYR A 233 -26.85 38.20 -20.57
N VAL A 234 -25.60 37.84 -20.88
CA VAL A 234 -25.06 37.88 -22.25
C VAL A 234 -24.28 36.60 -22.57
N SER A 235 -24.45 36.04 -23.77
CA SER A 235 -23.66 34.89 -24.22
C SER A 235 -22.24 35.26 -24.67
N ASP A 236 -21.29 34.37 -24.37
CA ASP A 236 -19.88 34.45 -24.76
C ASP A 236 -19.69 34.46 -26.29
N ASP A 237 -20.39 33.55 -26.98
CA ASP A 237 -20.08 33.22 -28.37
C ASP A 237 -20.89 33.99 -29.42
N THR A 238 -22.09 34.45 -29.06
CA THR A 238 -22.99 35.20 -29.96
C THR A 238 -23.41 36.58 -29.44
N ASN A 239 -23.05 36.95 -28.21
CA ASN A 239 -23.49 38.21 -27.57
C ASN A 239 -25.03 38.37 -27.60
N LYS A 240 -25.78 37.27 -27.55
CA LYS A 240 -27.23 37.27 -27.32
C LYS A 240 -27.47 37.79 -25.92
N LEU A 241 -28.17 38.90 -25.81
CA LEU A 241 -28.44 39.60 -24.55
C LEU A 241 -29.87 39.31 -24.09
N ILE A 242 -30.01 38.93 -22.83
CA ILE A 242 -31.27 38.68 -22.13
C ILE A 242 -31.37 39.70 -20.99
N LEU A 243 -32.44 40.49 -20.99
CA LEU A 243 -32.89 41.24 -19.82
C LEU A 243 -34.13 40.53 -19.25
N ILE A 244 -34.08 40.26 -17.94
CA ILE A 244 -35.15 39.66 -17.13
C ILE A 244 -35.66 40.75 -16.18
N GLU A 245 -36.97 41.03 -16.19
CA GLU A 245 -37.62 42.02 -15.33
C GLU A 245 -38.81 41.35 -14.60
N ILE A 246 -38.77 41.27 -13.27
CA ILE A 246 -39.88 40.76 -12.44
C ILE A 246 -40.57 41.94 -11.73
N PHE A 247 -41.87 42.12 -11.95
CA PHE A 247 -42.68 43.20 -11.38
C PHE A 247 -43.69 42.71 -10.34
N LYS A 248 -44.07 43.61 -9.43
CA LYS A 248 -45.15 43.46 -8.44
C LYS A 248 -46.50 43.20 -9.12
N PRO A 249 -47.49 42.58 -8.44
CA PRO A 249 -48.84 42.47 -8.95
C PRO A 249 -49.45 43.85 -9.22
N GLU A 250 -50.11 44.01 -10.37
CA GLU A 250 -50.69 45.28 -10.85
C GLU A 250 -51.95 45.69 -10.06
N PHE A 251 -52.62 44.73 -9.41
CA PHE A 251 -53.70 44.98 -8.44
C PHE A 251 -53.27 44.40 -7.09
N ASN A 252 -52.81 45.28 -6.19
CA ASN A 252 -52.19 44.89 -4.92
C ASN A 252 -52.51 45.82 -3.74
N SER A 253 -53.36 46.83 -3.93
CA SER A 253 -53.82 47.65 -2.80
C SER A 253 -54.94 46.94 -2.02
N PRO A 254 -55.01 47.08 -0.68
CA PRO A 254 -56.10 46.49 0.12
C PRO A 254 -57.49 46.93 -0.34
N GLU A 255 -57.61 48.17 -0.86
CA GLU A 255 -58.84 48.73 -1.41
C GLU A 255 -59.30 48.01 -2.70
N GLU A 256 -58.36 47.63 -3.57
CA GLU A 256 -58.63 46.80 -4.76
C GLU A 256 -59.03 45.39 -4.36
N HIS A 257 -58.31 44.77 -3.42
CA HIS A 257 -58.63 43.42 -2.93
C HIS A 257 -60.01 43.37 -2.28
N GLU A 258 -60.35 44.32 -1.40
CA GLU A 258 -61.67 44.38 -0.76
C GLU A 258 -62.78 44.55 -1.80
N SER A 259 -62.63 45.45 -2.76
CA SER A 259 -63.66 45.79 -3.76
C SER A 259 -64.10 44.63 -4.66
N PHE A 260 -63.29 43.58 -4.78
CA PHE A 260 -63.59 42.35 -5.52
C PHE A 260 -63.99 41.15 -4.63
N THR A 261 -64.18 41.36 -3.32
CA THR A 261 -64.82 40.37 -2.44
C THR A 261 -66.31 40.26 -2.70
N ALA A 262 -66.90 39.09 -2.45
CA ALA A 262 -68.33 38.84 -2.64
C ALA A 262 -69.20 39.82 -1.83
N ASP A 263 -68.76 40.16 -0.61
CA ASP A 263 -69.47 41.06 0.29
C ASP A 263 -69.39 42.53 -0.18
N ALA A 264 -68.25 42.99 -0.71
CA ALA A 264 -68.11 44.33 -1.27
C ALA A 264 -68.89 44.50 -2.59
N ILE A 265 -68.82 43.52 -3.49
CA ILE A 265 -69.61 43.49 -4.72
C ILE A 265 -71.11 43.58 -4.38
N LYS A 266 -71.58 42.80 -3.40
CA LYS A 266 -72.97 42.82 -2.93
C LYS A 266 -73.36 44.15 -2.28
N LYS A 267 -72.49 44.77 -1.48
CA LYS A 267 -72.72 46.12 -0.92
C LYS A 267 -72.85 47.18 -2.03
N ARG A 268 -71.92 47.20 -2.99
CA ARG A 268 -71.91 48.09 -4.16
C ARG A 268 -73.18 47.94 -5.00
N TYR A 269 -73.56 46.70 -5.32
CA TYR A 269 -74.77 46.42 -6.11
C TYR A 269 -76.04 46.89 -5.39
N ASN A 270 -76.20 46.57 -4.10
CA ASN A 270 -77.37 47.03 -3.33
C ASN A 270 -77.44 48.56 -3.20
N ALA A 271 -76.30 49.24 -3.06
CA ALA A 271 -76.26 50.70 -3.06
C ALA A 271 -76.70 51.30 -4.41
N MET A 272 -76.41 50.63 -5.54
CA MET A 272 -76.91 51.05 -6.85
C MET A 272 -78.40 50.74 -7.05
N CYS A 273 -78.90 49.62 -6.52
CA CYS A 273 -80.34 49.27 -6.51
C CYS A 273 -81.21 50.21 -5.65
N VAL A 274 -80.59 51.12 -4.87
CA VAL A 274 -81.27 52.21 -4.15
C VAL A 274 -81.27 53.51 -4.97
N LYS A 275 -80.36 53.64 -5.95
CA LYS A 275 -80.27 54.80 -6.85
C LYS A 275 -81.00 54.62 -8.18
N ASN A 276 -81.15 53.37 -8.66
CA ASN A 276 -81.84 53.03 -9.90
C ASN A 276 -82.88 51.92 -9.66
N GLU A 277 -84.15 52.21 -9.95
CA GLU A 277 -85.27 51.25 -9.80
C GLU A 277 -85.26 50.14 -10.87
N SER A 278 -84.41 50.26 -11.89
CA SER A 278 -84.29 49.32 -13.02
C SER A 278 -83.41 48.08 -12.73
N LEU A 279 -82.83 47.95 -11.53
CA LEU A 279 -81.99 46.82 -11.13
C LEU A 279 -82.76 45.81 -10.27
N ASP A 280 -82.72 44.52 -10.64
CA ASP A 280 -83.23 43.45 -9.79
C ASP A 280 -82.22 43.07 -8.69
N LYS A 281 -82.66 43.20 -7.44
CA LYS A 281 -81.89 42.81 -6.24
C LYS A 281 -81.52 41.32 -6.20
N SER A 282 -82.13 40.46 -7.03
CA SER A 282 -81.74 39.06 -7.20
C SER A 282 -80.50 38.86 -8.09
N GLU A 283 -80.22 39.76 -9.05
CA GLU A 283 -79.16 39.61 -10.07
C GLU A 283 -77.84 40.31 -9.67
N THR A 284 -77.35 40.05 -8.45
CA THR A 284 -76.03 40.56 -8.02
C THR A 284 -74.90 39.99 -8.92
N PRO A 285 -74.02 40.83 -9.51
CA PRO A 285 -72.98 40.37 -10.43
C PRO A 285 -71.94 39.49 -9.73
N SER A 286 -71.34 38.55 -10.46
CA SER A 286 -70.28 37.69 -9.90
C SER A 286 -68.90 38.36 -9.97
N GLN A 287 -67.95 37.81 -9.22
CA GLN A 287 -66.55 38.25 -9.29
C GLN A 287 -65.97 38.10 -10.71
N VAL A 288 -66.35 37.06 -11.47
CA VAL A 288 -65.96 36.90 -12.88
C VAL A 288 -66.52 38.02 -13.75
N ASP A 289 -67.74 38.49 -13.50
CA ASP A 289 -68.34 39.62 -14.23
C ASP A 289 -67.59 40.93 -13.93
N CYS A 290 -67.12 41.11 -12.69
CA CYS A 290 -66.30 42.25 -12.29
C CYS A 290 -64.94 42.25 -12.99
N PHE A 291 -64.20 41.14 -12.93
CA PHE A 291 -62.92 40.98 -13.64
C PHE A 291 -63.08 41.10 -15.17
N TYR A 292 -64.17 40.60 -15.75
CA TYR A 292 -64.39 40.63 -17.20
C TYR A 292 -64.76 42.03 -17.73
N THR A 293 -65.49 42.82 -16.95
CA THR A 293 -65.69 44.25 -17.28
C THR A 293 -64.35 45.00 -17.23
N LEU A 294 -63.57 44.85 -16.16
CA LEU A 294 -62.28 45.54 -16.04
C LEU A 294 -61.26 45.08 -17.10
N PHE A 295 -61.25 43.79 -17.45
CA PHE A 295 -60.46 43.25 -18.56
C PHE A 295 -60.82 43.90 -19.91
N LYS A 296 -62.12 44.11 -20.19
CA LYS A 296 -62.55 44.82 -21.42
C LYS A 296 -62.06 46.26 -21.46
N ILE A 297 -62.09 46.95 -20.32
CA ILE A 297 -61.64 48.34 -20.18
C ILE A 297 -60.15 48.46 -20.57
N PHE A 298 -59.29 47.58 -20.02
CA PHE A 298 -57.86 47.59 -20.36
C PHE A 298 -57.54 47.02 -21.74
N LYS A 299 -58.29 46.00 -22.21
CA LYS A 299 -58.14 45.47 -23.58
C LYS A 299 -58.48 46.51 -24.66
N GLY A 300 -59.44 47.40 -24.40
CA GLY A 300 -59.91 48.43 -25.33
C GLY A 300 -58.79 49.17 -26.08
N PRO A 301 -58.00 50.02 -25.40
CA PRO A 301 -56.91 50.77 -26.03
C PRO A 301 -55.80 49.88 -26.60
N LEU A 302 -55.50 48.72 -25.99
CA LEU A 302 -54.49 47.78 -26.50
C LEU A 302 -54.80 47.27 -27.92
N THR A 303 -56.08 47.17 -28.28
CA THR A 303 -56.53 46.68 -29.60
C THR A 303 -56.54 47.73 -30.71
N ARG A 304 -56.38 49.02 -30.39
CA ARG A 304 -56.31 50.11 -31.38
C ARG A 304 -55.00 50.02 -32.16
N LYS A 305 -55.07 50.03 -33.49
CA LYS A 305 -53.92 49.87 -34.40
C LYS A 305 -53.47 51.17 -35.07
N SER A 306 -54.33 52.19 -35.14
CA SER A 306 -53.96 53.47 -35.75
C SER A 306 -54.66 54.66 -35.09
N LYS A 307 -54.05 55.85 -35.19
CA LYS A 307 -54.64 57.11 -34.72
C LYS A 307 -55.89 57.53 -35.52
N ALA A 308 -56.18 56.85 -36.63
CA ALA A 308 -57.39 57.05 -37.45
C ALA A 308 -58.59 56.17 -37.02
N GLU A 309 -58.37 55.15 -36.17
CA GLU A 309 -59.47 54.40 -35.54
C GLU A 309 -60.06 55.25 -34.39
N PRO A 310 -61.40 55.36 -34.27
CA PRO A 310 -62.01 56.17 -33.21
C PRO A 310 -61.67 55.60 -31.82
N THR A 311 -61.30 56.50 -30.91
CA THR A 311 -61.10 56.16 -29.49
C THR A 311 -62.44 55.72 -28.89
N LYS A 312 -62.45 54.59 -28.19
CA LYS A 312 -63.64 54.11 -27.48
C LYS A 312 -63.61 54.62 -26.05
N THR A 313 -64.43 55.63 -25.81
CA THR A 313 -64.73 56.20 -24.50
C THR A 313 -65.69 55.31 -23.71
N ILE A 314 -65.94 55.68 -22.45
CA ILE A 314 -66.87 54.97 -21.55
C ILE A 314 -67.69 56.01 -20.78
N ASP A 315 -68.98 56.12 -21.09
CA ASP A 315 -69.96 56.87 -20.30
C ASP A 315 -69.90 56.53 -18.79
N SER A 316 -69.89 57.56 -17.95
CA SER A 316 -69.95 57.46 -16.48
C SER A 316 -71.32 57.01 -15.94
N GLY A 317 -72.41 57.18 -16.71
CA GLY A 317 -73.73 56.63 -16.43
C GLY A 317 -73.82 55.11 -16.61
N ASN A 318 -72.81 54.47 -17.19
CA ASN A 318 -72.85 53.07 -17.58
C ASN A 318 -73.17 52.14 -16.39
N LEU A 319 -74.34 51.51 -16.43
CA LEU A 319 -74.88 50.74 -15.31
C LEU A 319 -74.03 49.50 -14.95
N ALA A 320 -73.38 48.88 -15.95
CA ALA A 320 -72.48 47.75 -15.73
C ALA A 320 -71.13 48.18 -15.14
N LEU A 321 -70.60 49.34 -15.53
CA LEU A 321 -69.40 49.92 -14.92
C LEU A 321 -69.63 50.17 -13.42
N ASN A 322 -70.67 50.94 -13.09
CA ASN A 322 -71.00 51.37 -11.73
C ASN A 322 -71.36 50.23 -10.76
N THR A 323 -71.90 49.12 -11.28
CA THR A 323 -72.20 47.95 -10.45
C THR A 323 -70.98 47.03 -10.28
N HIS A 324 -70.12 46.91 -11.29
CA HIS A 324 -69.00 45.96 -11.28
C HIS A 324 -67.74 46.51 -10.58
N LEU A 325 -67.46 47.81 -10.61
CA LEU A 325 -66.28 48.44 -9.97
C LEU A 325 -66.54 49.90 -9.53
N ASN A 326 -65.57 50.55 -8.88
CA ASN A 326 -65.59 52.01 -8.68
C ASN A 326 -65.10 52.71 -9.98
N PRO A 327 -65.93 53.50 -10.68
CA PRO A 327 -65.51 54.23 -11.89
C PRO A 327 -64.45 55.30 -11.62
N GLU A 328 -64.36 55.86 -10.41
CA GLU A 328 -63.37 56.90 -10.06
C GLU A 328 -61.93 56.41 -10.19
N TRP A 329 -61.68 55.10 -10.12
CA TRP A 329 -60.36 54.51 -10.32
C TRP A 329 -59.85 54.64 -11.76
N LEU A 330 -60.74 54.80 -12.74
CA LEU A 330 -60.33 55.02 -14.14
C LEU A 330 -59.43 56.25 -14.25
N THR A 331 -59.83 57.37 -13.64
CA THR A 331 -59.05 58.61 -13.63
C THR A 331 -58.00 58.64 -12.51
N SER A 332 -58.34 58.20 -11.30
CA SER A 332 -57.45 58.33 -10.13
C SER A 332 -56.34 57.27 -10.01
N LYS A 333 -56.48 56.10 -10.66
CA LYS A 333 -55.50 55.00 -10.61
C LYS A 333 -55.02 54.53 -11.97
N TYR A 334 -55.85 54.63 -13.02
CA TYR A 334 -55.60 53.96 -14.30
C TYR A 334 -55.36 54.90 -15.50
N GLY A 335 -55.22 56.21 -15.28
CA GLY A 335 -54.74 57.16 -16.28
C GLY A 335 -55.74 57.54 -17.38
N PHE A 336 -57.04 57.27 -17.20
CA PHE A 336 -58.09 57.80 -18.07
C PHE A 336 -58.31 59.30 -17.79
N GLN A 337 -58.80 60.02 -18.79
CA GLN A 337 -59.19 61.43 -18.66
C GLN A 337 -60.71 61.54 -18.63
N ALA A 338 -61.26 62.49 -17.86
CA ALA A 338 -62.68 62.79 -17.87
C ALA A 338 -62.98 63.88 -18.92
N SER A 339 -63.76 63.54 -19.94
CA SER A 339 -64.37 64.48 -20.88
C SER A 339 -65.78 64.82 -20.40
N SER A 340 -66.24 66.05 -20.61
CA SER A 340 -67.65 66.42 -20.40
C SER A 340 -68.29 66.66 -21.75
N GLU A 341 -69.23 65.79 -22.11
CA GLU A 341 -69.89 65.77 -23.41
C GLU A 341 -71.37 66.10 -23.25
N ILE A 342 -72.02 66.50 -24.35
CA ILE A 342 -73.43 66.88 -24.36
C ILE A 342 -74.14 65.86 -25.23
N ASP A 343 -75.17 65.23 -24.69
CA ASP A 343 -76.03 64.30 -25.42
C ASP A 343 -76.80 65.06 -26.51
N GLU A 344 -76.61 64.68 -27.79
CA GLU A 344 -77.27 65.35 -28.93
C GLU A 344 -78.80 65.13 -28.96
N GLU A 345 -79.33 64.11 -28.28
CA GLU A 345 -80.77 63.81 -28.21
C GLU A 345 -81.44 64.38 -26.95
N THR A 346 -80.79 64.33 -25.78
CA THR A 346 -81.36 64.84 -24.51
C THR A 346 -80.89 66.24 -24.11
N ASN A 347 -79.77 66.70 -24.66
CA ASN A 347 -79.11 67.97 -24.33
C ASN A 347 -78.65 68.08 -22.86
N GLU A 348 -78.52 66.95 -22.16
CA GLU A 348 -77.92 66.85 -20.83
C GLU A 348 -76.38 66.71 -20.91
N ILE A 349 -75.67 67.21 -19.89
CA ILE A 349 -74.21 67.10 -19.80
C ILE A 349 -73.88 65.81 -19.05
N PHE A 350 -73.16 64.90 -19.71
CA PHE A 350 -72.65 63.68 -19.11
C PHE A 350 -71.11 63.63 -19.16
N THR A 351 -70.51 62.76 -18.36
CA THR A 351 -69.05 62.60 -18.30
C THR A 351 -68.64 61.30 -18.95
N GLU A 352 -67.64 61.35 -19.82
CA GLU A 352 -67.02 60.18 -20.46
C GLU A 352 -65.59 59.96 -19.97
N TYR A 353 -65.22 58.69 -19.77
CA TYR A 353 -63.85 58.29 -19.48
C TYR A 353 -63.11 57.95 -20.77
N VAL A 354 -62.15 58.80 -21.14
CA VAL A 354 -61.29 58.65 -22.32
C VAL A 354 -60.04 57.84 -21.94
N PRO A 355 -59.76 56.69 -22.57
CA PRO A 355 -58.53 55.94 -22.33
C PRO A 355 -57.30 56.66 -22.91
N PRO A 356 -56.11 56.49 -22.31
CA PRO A 356 -54.86 56.99 -22.90
C PRO A 356 -54.58 56.33 -24.26
N ASP A 357 -54.01 57.08 -25.20
CA ASP A 357 -53.66 56.57 -26.53
C ASP A 357 -52.41 55.66 -26.47
N MET A 358 -52.48 54.49 -27.10
CA MET A 358 -51.45 53.45 -27.05
C MET A 358 -50.92 53.04 -28.43
N VAL A 359 -51.18 53.85 -29.47
CA VAL A 359 -50.82 53.53 -30.85
C VAL A 359 -49.33 53.74 -31.15
N ASP A 360 -48.69 54.76 -30.58
CA ASP A 360 -47.30 55.14 -30.92
C ASP A 360 -46.21 54.39 -30.14
N TYR A 361 -46.55 53.23 -29.57
CA TYR A 361 -45.68 52.42 -28.69
C TYR A 361 -44.38 51.92 -29.35
N VAL A 362 -44.22 52.09 -30.66
CA VAL A 362 -42.97 51.79 -31.36
C VAL A 362 -41.95 52.92 -31.18
N ASN A 363 -42.38 54.18 -31.26
CA ASN A 363 -41.48 55.35 -31.26
C ASN A 363 -41.45 56.08 -29.92
N ASP A 364 -42.57 56.11 -29.18
CA ASP A 364 -42.64 56.72 -27.85
C ASP A 364 -42.49 55.67 -26.73
N LEU A 365 -41.49 55.89 -25.89
CA LEU A 365 -41.12 55.03 -24.77
C LEU A 365 -42.12 55.10 -23.62
N GLU A 366 -42.72 56.26 -23.35
CA GLU A 366 -43.70 56.40 -22.27
C GLU A 366 -45.04 55.77 -22.68
N THR A 367 -45.49 55.99 -23.93
CA THR A 367 -46.58 55.20 -24.53
C THR A 367 -46.28 53.69 -24.48
N ARG A 368 -45.03 53.26 -24.70
CA ARG A 368 -44.65 51.84 -24.57
C ARG A 368 -44.79 51.34 -23.13
N LYS A 369 -44.21 52.02 -22.12
CA LYS A 369 -44.33 51.65 -20.69
C LYS A 369 -45.80 51.54 -20.24
N ILE A 370 -46.64 52.51 -20.61
CA ILE A 370 -48.07 52.52 -20.30
C ILE A 370 -48.76 51.31 -20.95
N ARG A 371 -48.45 51.01 -22.22
CA ARG A 371 -48.97 49.83 -22.94
C ARG A 371 -48.55 48.52 -22.26
N GLU A 372 -47.30 48.39 -21.82
CA GLU A 372 -46.82 47.21 -21.09
C GLU A 372 -47.56 47.01 -19.76
N SER A 373 -47.77 48.07 -18.96
CA SER A 373 -48.59 47.96 -17.73
C SER A 373 -50.04 47.54 -18.02
N PHE A 374 -50.66 48.02 -19.09
CA PHE A 374 -52.00 47.58 -19.48
C PHE A 374 -52.03 46.10 -19.92
N VAL A 375 -50.97 45.58 -20.54
CA VAL A 375 -50.83 44.15 -20.85
C VAL A 375 -50.69 43.32 -19.57
N ARG A 376 -49.88 43.75 -18.59
CA ARG A 376 -49.76 43.12 -17.26
C ARG A 376 -51.10 43.12 -16.50
N LYS A 377 -51.79 44.26 -16.46
CA LYS A 377 -53.17 44.39 -15.91
C LYS A 377 -54.13 43.39 -16.58
N CYS A 378 -54.10 43.26 -17.91
CA CYS A 378 -54.90 42.27 -18.63
C CYS A 378 -54.54 40.82 -18.23
N LEU A 379 -53.26 40.49 -18.14
CA LEU A 379 -52.79 39.15 -17.75
C LEU A 379 -53.29 38.75 -16.36
N GLN A 380 -53.14 39.62 -15.34
CA GLN A 380 -53.60 39.31 -13.98
C GLN A 380 -55.11 39.04 -13.91
N LEU A 381 -55.91 39.85 -14.60
CA LEU A 381 -57.37 39.69 -14.66
C LEU A 381 -57.81 38.41 -15.39
N ILE A 382 -57.04 37.93 -16.37
CA ILE A 382 -57.31 36.65 -17.02
C ILE A 382 -57.07 35.49 -16.05
N PHE A 383 -55.93 35.45 -15.37
CA PHE A 383 -55.62 34.36 -14.45
C PHE A 383 -56.53 34.36 -13.22
N TRP A 384 -56.84 35.52 -12.62
CA TRP A 384 -57.88 35.62 -11.58
C TRP A 384 -59.28 35.24 -12.11
N GLY A 385 -59.64 35.65 -13.33
CA GLY A 385 -60.92 35.30 -13.96
C GLY A 385 -61.07 33.80 -14.24
N GLN A 386 -59.98 33.11 -14.57
CA GLN A 386 -59.94 31.66 -14.76
C GLN A 386 -60.02 30.90 -13.44
N LEU A 387 -59.30 31.33 -12.39
CA LEU A 387 -59.41 30.77 -11.05
C LEU A 387 -60.84 30.95 -10.48
N SER A 388 -61.46 32.11 -10.70
CA SER A 388 -62.84 32.37 -10.28
C SER A 388 -63.84 31.55 -11.11
N THR A 389 -63.52 31.25 -12.37
CA THR A 389 -64.29 30.32 -13.21
C THR A 389 -64.15 28.86 -12.78
N SER A 390 -62.99 28.41 -12.28
CA SER A 390 -62.79 27.01 -11.86
C SER A 390 -63.50 26.69 -10.53
N LEU A 391 -63.58 27.66 -9.61
CA LEU A 391 -64.38 27.52 -8.37
C LEU A 391 -65.88 27.33 -8.60
N LEU A 392 -66.43 27.74 -9.75
CA LEU A 392 -67.85 27.57 -10.04
C LEU A 392 -68.20 26.07 -10.09
N ALA A 393 -69.22 25.66 -9.34
CA ALA A 393 -69.74 24.28 -9.37
C ALA A 393 -70.11 23.86 -10.81
N PRO A 394 -69.91 22.58 -11.20
CA PRO A 394 -70.13 22.12 -12.58
C PRO A 394 -71.51 22.47 -13.16
N ASN A 395 -72.56 22.43 -12.34
CA ASN A 395 -73.94 22.67 -12.73
C ASN A 395 -74.42 24.13 -12.46
N SER A 396 -73.51 25.05 -12.13
CA SER A 396 -73.88 26.44 -11.81
C SER A 396 -74.40 27.17 -13.05
N PRO A 397 -75.55 27.88 -12.98
CA PRO A 397 -76.07 28.66 -14.10
C PRO A 397 -75.08 29.76 -14.55
N LEU A 398 -74.24 30.25 -13.61
CA LEU A 398 -73.20 31.24 -13.90
C LEU A 398 -72.19 30.77 -14.95
N LYS A 399 -71.94 29.46 -15.11
CA LYS A 399 -71.04 28.95 -16.17
C LYS A 399 -71.53 29.25 -17.59
N ASN A 400 -72.80 29.62 -17.75
CA ASN A 400 -73.37 29.98 -19.04
C ASN A 400 -73.33 31.47 -19.39
N THR A 401 -72.88 32.36 -18.49
CA THR A 401 -72.85 33.81 -18.73
C THR A 401 -71.86 34.21 -19.81
N LYS A 402 -72.06 35.42 -20.37
CA LYS A 402 -71.15 36.02 -21.36
C LYS A 402 -69.73 36.21 -20.78
N SER A 403 -69.62 36.50 -19.48
CA SER A 403 -68.34 36.77 -18.80
C SER A 403 -67.53 35.51 -18.56
N VAL A 404 -68.15 34.45 -18.03
CA VAL A 404 -67.47 33.16 -17.84
C VAL A 404 -67.04 32.56 -19.17
N LYS A 405 -67.90 32.61 -20.20
CA LYS A 405 -67.52 32.19 -21.57
C LYS A 405 -66.42 33.06 -22.17
N GLY A 406 -66.45 34.36 -21.92
CA GLY A 406 -65.41 35.29 -22.33
C GLY A 406 -64.05 34.96 -21.73
N MET A 407 -63.95 34.79 -20.40
CA MET A 407 -62.69 34.38 -19.75
C MET A 407 -62.25 32.96 -20.15
N SER A 408 -63.18 32.01 -20.27
CA SER A 408 -62.88 30.62 -20.67
C SER A 408 -62.38 30.50 -22.12
N SER A 409 -62.71 31.46 -23.00
CA SER A 409 -62.22 31.48 -24.37
C SER A 409 -60.75 31.90 -24.51
N LEU A 410 -60.17 32.50 -23.46
CA LEU A 410 -58.77 32.93 -23.45
C LEU A 410 -57.89 31.76 -23.04
N GLN A 411 -57.22 31.13 -24.01
CA GLN A 411 -56.37 29.98 -23.73
C GLN A 411 -55.06 30.40 -23.04
N THR A 412 -54.87 29.95 -21.81
CA THR A 412 -53.63 30.06 -21.04
C THR A 412 -52.85 28.75 -21.08
N SER A 413 -51.56 28.82 -20.77
CA SER A 413 -50.67 27.67 -20.67
C SER A 413 -49.65 27.88 -19.55
N PHE A 414 -49.44 26.84 -18.74
CA PHE A 414 -48.39 26.76 -17.72
C PHE A 414 -47.13 26.05 -18.24
N SER A 415 -46.81 26.29 -19.52
CA SER A 415 -45.67 25.69 -20.21
C SER A 415 -44.43 26.58 -20.12
N THR A 416 -43.28 25.95 -19.92
CA THR A 416 -41.95 26.59 -19.99
C THR A 416 -41.41 26.69 -21.42
N LEU A 417 -42.03 26.03 -22.40
CA LEU A 417 -41.63 26.05 -23.81
C LEU A 417 -41.49 27.47 -24.43
N PRO A 418 -42.34 28.47 -24.09
CA PRO A 418 -42.18 29.86 -24.56
C PRO A 418 -40.81 30.48 -24.26
N TRP A 419 -40.17 30.12 -23.14
CA TRP A 419 -38.84 30.60 -22.75
C TRP A 419 -37.76 30.07 -23.68
N PHE A 420 -37.68 28.75 -23.86
CA PHE A 420 -36.70 28.13 -24.76
C PHE A 420 -36.91 28.54 -26.23
N HIS A 421 -38.16 28.81 -26.63
CA HIS A 421 -38.46 29.37 -27.96
C HIS A 421 -37.96 30.81 -28.12
N LEU A 422 -38.01 31.64 -27.07
CA LEU A 422 -37.49 33.02 -27.08
C LEU A 422 -35.96 33.07 -27.23
N LEU A 423 -35.25 32.08 -26.68
CA LEU A 423 -33.79 31.98 -26.76
C LEU A 423 -33.28 31.24 -28.00
N GLY A 424 -34.17 30.58 -28.76
CA GLY A 424 -33.83 29.78 -29.95
C GLY A 424 -33.43 28.32 -29.67
N GLU A 425 -33.61 27.83 -28.44
CA GLU A 425 -33.03 26.58 -27.93
C GLU A 425 -33.99 25.38 -27.98
N SER A 426 -34.98 25.42 -28.87
CA SER A 426 -36.05 24.40 -28.97
C SER A 426 -35.56 22.98 -29.27
N ARG A 427 -34.36 22.81 -29.84
CA ARG A 427 -33.86 21.51 -30.33
C ARG A 427 -33.61 20.47 -29.22
N ALA A 428 -33.26 20.87 -28.00
CA ALA A 428 -32.85 19.94 -26.95
C ALA A 428 -34.00 19.05 -26.45
N ARG A 429 -35.22 19.60 -26.29
CA ARG A 429 -36.36 18.89 -25.71
C ARG A 429 -37.21 18.10 -26.72
N ILE A 430 -37.02 18.29 -28.03
CA ILE A 430 -37.81 17.62 -29.09
C ILE A 430 -37.57 16.10 -29.15
N LEU A 431 -36.43 15.60 -28.64
CA LEU A 431 -36.14 14.16 -28.55
C LEU A 431 -36.80 13.46 -27.35
N LEU A 432 -37.31 14.20 -26.35
CA LEU A 432 -37.95 13.65 -25.14
C LEU A 432 -39.48 13.62 -25.32
N ASN A 433 -39.92 12.78 -26.23
CA ASN A 433 -41.28 12.82 -26.79
C ASN A 433 -42.31 12.00 -25.98
N SER A 434 -42.51 12.32 -24.69
CA SER A 434 -43.52 11.67 -23.84
C SER A 434 -43.95 12.48 -22.60
N ASN A 435 -45.10 13.17 -22.70
CA ASN A 435 -46.05 13.62 -21.65
C ASN A 435 -45.58 14.26 -20.32
N GLU A 436 -44.29 14.31 -20.01
CA GLU A 436 -43.76 14.73 -18.70
C GLU A 436 -43.21 16.15 -18.79
N GLN A 437 -43.99 17.12 -18.30
CA GLN A 437 -43.52 18.50 -18.06
C GLN A 437 -42.67 18.63 -16.79
N THR A 438 -42.29 17.51 -16.18
CA THR A 438 -41.50 17.47 -14.95
C THR A 438 -40.02 17.63 -15.25
N HIS A 439 -39.44 18.71 -14.71
CA HIS A 439 -37.99 18.77 -14.48
C HIS A 439 -37.56 17.54 -13.66
N SER A 440 -36.34 17.05 -13.87
CA SER A 440 -35.83 15.96 -13.04
C SER A 440 -35.74 16.46 -11.59
N PRO A 441 -36.13 15.66 -10.57
CA PRO A 441 -35.87 16.03 -9.18
C PRO A 441 -34.38 16.32 -8.89
N LEU A 442 -33.48 15.78 -9.73
CA LEU A 442 -32.04 16.06 -9.70
C LEU A 442 -31.68 17.48 -10.15
N ASP A 443 -32.49 18.17 -10.96
CA ASP A 443 -32.22 19.55 -11.40
C ASP A 443 -32.31 20.58 -10.25
N ALA A 444 -32.94 20.18 -9.13
CA ALA A 444 -33.05 20.94 -7.88
C ALA A 444 -32.06 20.47 -6.79
N GLU A 445 -31.20 19.50 -7.09
CA GLU A 445 -30.12 19.06 -6.20
C GLU A 445 -28.97 20.08 -6.19
N PRO A 446 -28.36 20.42 -5.03
CA PRO A 446 -27.34 21.47 -4.96
C PRO A 446 -26.18 21.29 -5.95
N HIS A 447 -25.76 20.06 -6.20
CA HIS A 447 -24.69 19.72 -7.14
C HIS A 447 -25.01 20.11 -8.61
N PHE A 448 -26.23 19.86 -9.09
CA PHE A 448 -26.66 20.27 -10.43
C PHE A 448 -26.85 21.79 -10.51
N ILE A 449 -27.33 22.42 -9.43
CA ILE A 449 -27.47 23.88 -9.33
C ILE A 449 -26.09 24.55 -9.37
N ASN A 450 -25.13 24.11 -8.55
CA ASN A 450 -23.78 24.68 -8.45
C ASN A 450 -23.07 24.73 -9.80
N LEU A 451 -23.20 23.67 -10.62
CA LEU A 451 -22.60 23.59 -11.95
C LEU A 451 -23.46 24.19 -13.08
N SER A 452 -24.61 24.78 -12.76
CA SER A 452 -25.48 25.42 -13.77
C SER A 452 -25.99 24.44 -14.83
N VAL A 453 -26.20 23.16 -14.49
CA VAL A 453 -26.52 22.07 -15.42
C VAL A 453 -27.87 21.42 -15.13
N SER A 454 -28.48 20.82 -16.16
CA SER A 454 -29.60 19.88 -16.00
C SER A 454 -29.14 18.43 -16.18
N HIS A 455 -29.86 17.49 -15.55
CA HIS A 455 -29.73 16.06 -15.73
C HIS A 455 -29.61 15.63 -17.21
N TYR A 456 -30.39 16.25 -18.09
CA TYR A 456 -30.48 15.91 -19.52
C TYR A 456 -29.34 16.45 -20.40
N TYR A 457 -28.41 17.26 -19.86
CA TYR A 457 -27.28 17.79 -20.62
C TYR A 457 -26.27 16.68 -20.99
N THR A 458 -25.53 16.85 -22.09
CA THR A 458 -24.51 15.86 -22.47
C THR A 458 -23.32 15.95 -21.52
N ASP A 459 -22.56 14.85 -21.41
CA ASP A 459 -21.36 14.81 -20.57
C ASP A 459 -20.33 15.89 -20.99
N ARG A 460 -20.31 16.27 -22.28
CA ARG A 460 -19.47 17.37 -22.78
C ARG A 460 -19.96 18.74 -22.33
N ASP A 461 -21.27 19.00 -22.32
CA ASP A 461 -21.83 20.27 -21.83
C ASP A 461 -21.61 20.41 -20.31
N ILE A 462 -21.71 19.31 -19.57
CA ILE A 462 -21.44 19.26 -18.12
C ILE A 462 -19.96 19.55 -17.83
N ILE A 463 -19.04 18.92 -18.57
CA ILE A 463 -17.60 19.22 -18.48
C ILE A 463 -17.32 20.69 -18.83
N ARG A 464 -17.86 21.21 -19.94
CA ARG A 464 -17.66 22.63 -20.33
C ARG A 464 -18.10 23.58 -19.23
N ASN A 465 -19.26 23.37 -18.61
CA ASN A 465 -19.73 24.22 -17.51
C ASN A 465 -18.82 24.14 -16.28
N TYR A 466 -18.34 22.94 -15.93
CA TYR A 466 -17.37 22.76 -14.85
C TYR A 466 -16.03 23.48 -15.15
N GLU A 467 -15.50 23.35 -16.37
CA GLU A 467 -14.26 24.01 -16.79
C GLU A 467 -14.41 25.53 -16.75
N SER A 468 -15.50 26.08 -17.29
CA SER A 468 -15.79 27.51 -17.23
C SER A 468 -15.91 28.01 -15.79
N LEU A 469 -16.73 27.38 -14.94
CA LEU A 469 -16.88 27.79 -13.55
C LEU A 469 -15.57 27.69 -12.75
N SER A 470 -14.80 26.62 -12.95
CA SER A 470 -13.49 26.44 -12.30
C SER A 470 -12.45 27.48 -12.73
N SER A 471 -12.54 28.00 -13.96
CA SER A 471 -11.67 29.09 -14.45
C SER A 471 -12.08 30.48 -13.96
N LEU A 472 -13.35 30.66 -13.59
CA LEU A 472 -13.92 31.93 -13.13
C LEU A 472 -13.87 32.09 -11.61
N ASP A 473 -14.06 30.98 -10.89
CA ASP A 473 -14.14 30.92 -9.44
C ASP A 473 -13.18 29.83 -8.92
N PRO A 474 -11.85 30.06 -9.03
CA PRO A 474 -10.83 29.10 -8.64
C PRO A 474 -10.77 28.88 -7.12
N GLU A 475 -11.27 29.81 -6.31
CA GLU A 475 -11.35 29.67 -4.85
C GLU A 475 -12.31 28.54 -4.45
N ASN A 476 -13.43 28.38 -5.19
CA ASN A 476 -14.44 27.36 -4.92
C ASN A 476 -14.30 26.10 -5.80
N ILE A 477 -13.16 25.90 -6.48
CA ILE A 477 -12.92 24.78 -7.40
C ILE A 477 -13.20 23.39 -6.79
N GLY A 478 -12.96 23.22 -5.49
CA GLY A 478 -13.28 21.99 -4.76
C GLY A 478 -14.78 21.69 -4.70
N LEU A 479 -15.63 22.71 -4.49
CA LEU A 479 -17.09 22.58 -4.46
C LEU A 479 -17.67 22.28 -5.85
N TYR A 480 -17.08 22.86 -6.91
CA TYR A 480 -17.43 22.51 -8.29
C TYR A 480 -16.98 21.09 -8.65
N PHE A 481 -15.86 20.61 -8.12
CA PHE A 481 -15.37 19.25 -8.35
C PHE A 481 -16.15 18.18 -7.56
N ASP A 482 -16.59 18.46 -6.34
CA ASP A 482 -17.56 17.63 -5.61
C ASP A 482 -18.86 17.52 -6.41
N ALA A 483 -19.38 18.64 -6.90
CA ALA A 483 -20.57 18.67 -7.75
C ALA A 483 -20.40 17.85 -9.04
N LEU A 484 -19.26 17.95 -9.72
CA LEU A 484 -18.98 17.16 -10.93
C LEU A 484 -18.93 15.66 -10.59
N THR A 485 -18.25 15.31 -9.50
CA THR A 485 -18.09 13.92 -9.03
C THR A 485 -19.43 13.32 -8.61
N TYR A 486 -20.28 14.09 -7.92
CA TYR A 486 -21.65 13.71 -7.60
C TYR A 486 -22.47 13.43 -8.86
N ILE A 487 -22.45 14.35 -9.84
CA ILE A 487 -23.19 14.20 -11.10
C ILE A 487 -22.69 12.99 -11.91
N ALA A 488 -21.37 12.79 -12.00
CA ALA A 488 -20.76 11.65 -12.68
C ALA A 488 -21.28 10.31 -12.13
N ASN A 489 -21.26 10.16 -10.80
CA ASN A 489 -21.76 8.98 -10.10
C ASN A 489 -23.29 8.82 -10.25
N ARG A 490 -24.07 9.90 -10.12
CA ARG A 490 -25.54 9.86 -10.18
C ARG A 490 -26.10 9.64 -11.59
N LYS A 491 -25.35 10.01 -12.64
CA LYS A 491 -25.66 9.67 -14.04
C LYS A 491 -25.11 8.30 -14.46
N GLY A 492 -24.17 7.71 -13.69
CA GLY A 492 -23.45 6.49 -14.09
C GLY A 492 -22.59 6.69 -15.34
N ALA A 493 -22.19 7.93 -15.62
CA ALA A 493 -21.65 8.35 -16.90
C ALA A 493 -20.14 8.09 -16.99
N TYR A 494 -19.72 7.06 -17.73
CA TYR A 494 -18.31 6.67 -17.82
C TYR A 494 -17.39 7.80 -18.29
N GLN A 495 -17.82 8.66 -19.21
CA GLN A 495 -17.01 9.81 -19.67
C GLN A 495 -16.78 10.82 -18.54
N LEU A 496 -17.79 11.11 -17.71
CA LEU A 496 -17.65 12.00 -16.56
C LEU A 496 -16.75 11.37 -15.48
N ILE A 497 -16.94 10.08 -15.17
CA ILE A 497 -16.14 9.35 -14.17
C ILE A 497 -14.66 9.30 -14.60
N ALA A 498 -14.40 8.99 -15.87
CA ALA A 498 -13.05 8.96 -16.45
C ALA A 498 -12.41 10.35 -16.63
N TYR A 499 -13.22 11.43 -16.66
CA TYR A 499 -12.74 12.80 -16.60
C TYR A 499 -12.36 13.19 -15.17
N CYS A 500 -13.25 12.95 -14.19
CA CYS A 500 -12.97 13.19 -12.76
C CYS A 500 -11.68 12.49 -12.30
N GLY A 501 -11.49 11.22 -12.68
CA GLY A 501 -10.29 10.44 -12.36
C GLY A 501 -8.99 10.93 -13.01
N LYS A 502 -9.03 11.92 -13.91
CA LYS A 502 -7.85 12.57 -14.50
C LYS A 502 -7.53 13.94 -13.91
N GLN A 503 -8.44 14.53 -13.11
CA GLN A 503 -8.22 15.86 -12.54
C GLN A 503 -7.35 15.76 -11.29
N ASP A 504 -6.31 16.60 -11.20
CA ASP A 504 -5.46 16.65 -10.00
C ASP A 504 -6.06 17.51 -8.86
N ILE A 505 -7.39 17.59 -8.81
CA ILE A 505 -8.16 18.41 -7.88
C ILE A 505 -8.61 17.57 -6.68
N ILE A 506 -9.01 18.25 -5.60
CA ILE A 506 -9.52 17.63 -4.37
C ILE A 506 -10.89 18.25 -4.08
N GLY A 507 -11.86 17.40 -3.77
CA GLY A 507 -13.19 17.82 -3.34
C GLY A 507 -13.18 18.48 -1.96
N GLN A 508 -13.95 19.55 -1.78
CA GLN A 508 -14.05 20.27 -0.51
C GLN A 508 -14.70 19.38 0.57
N GLU A 509 -15.76 18.64 0.24
CA GLU A 509 -16.37 17.67 1.17
C GLU A 509 -15.37 16.57 1.55
N ALA A 510 -14.57 16.08 0.60
CA ALA A 510 -13.54 15.07 0.85
C ALA A 510 -12.41 15.61 1.75
N LEU A 511 -12.04 16.89 1.60
CA LEU A 511 -11.05 17.59 2.43
C LEU A 511 -11.55 17.83 3.86
N GLU A 512 -12.79 18.32 4.03
CA GLU A 512 -13.40 18.53 5.35
C GLU A 512 -13.53 17.22 6.12
N ASN A 513 -13.95 16.13 5.46
CA ASN A 513 -13.98 14.79 6.06
C ASN A 513 -12.58 14.28 6.45
N ALA A 514 -11.55 14.56 5.66
CA ALA A 514 -10.17 14.18 5.99
C ALA A 514 -9.64 14.93 7.23
N LEU A 515 -9.91 16.23 7.34
CA LEU A 515 -9.59 17.04 8.53
C LEU A 515 -10.32 16.54 9.78
N LEU A 516 -11.60 16.19 9.65
CA LEU A 516 -12.40 15.64 10.76
C LEU A 516 -11.90 14.25 11.21
N MET A 517 -11.38 13.40 10.32
CA MET A 517 -10.68 12.16 10.72
C MET A 517 -9.40 12.44 11.54
N PHE A 518 -8.74 13.57 11.28
CA PHE A 518 -7.59 14.06 12.06
C PHE A 518 -8.01 14.87 13.31
N LYS A 519 -9.32 14.93 13.63
CA LYS A 519 -9.91 15.69 14.74
C LYS A 519 -9.67 17.19 14.66
N ILE A 520 -9.37 17.71 13.47
CA ILE A 520 -9.19 19.12 13.15
C ILE A 520 -10.56 19.68 12.69
N ASN A 521 -11.00 20.78 13.29
CA ASN A 521 -12.24 21.45 12.90
C ASN A 521 -12.02 22.32 11.64
N PRO A 522 -12.65 22.02 10.48
CA PRO A 522 -12.42 22.78 9.24
C PRO A 522 -12.85 24.26 9.32
N LYS A 523 -13.64 24.64 10.33
CA LYS A 523 -14.16 26.01 10.52
C LYS A 523 -13.30 26.89 11.42
N GLU A 524 -12.32 26.30 12.10
CA GLU A 524 -11.45 26.99 13.08
C GLU A 524 -9.96 26.91 12.71
N CYS A 525 -9.60 26.06 11.73
CA CYS A 525 -8.24 25.85 11.27
C CYS A 525 -8.03 26.44 9.88
N ASN A 526 -7.02 27.32 9.72
CA ASN A 526 -6.53 27.67 8.39
C ASN A 526 -5.73 26.50 7.82
N ILE A 527 -6.24 25.87 6.76
CA ILE A 527 -5.65 24.68 6.15
C ILE A 527 -4.23 24.95 5.60
N SER A 528 -3.93 26.21 5.24
CA SER A 528 -2.58 26.62 4.79
C SER A 528 -1.54 26.78 5.92
N GLU A 529 -1.94 26.72 7.19
CA GLU A 529 -1.05 26.75 8.36
C GLU A 529 -0.73 25.35 8.93
N LEU A 530 -1.23 24.28 8.30
CA LEU A 530 -1.04 22.90 8.77
C LEU A 530 0.40 22.40 8.59
N ASN A 531 1.16 22.40 9.68
CA ASN A 531 2.51 21.83 9.74
C ASN A 531 2.49 20.30 9.51
N GLU A 532 3.32 19.85 8.57
CA GLU A 532 3.56 18.45 8.22
C GLU A 532 3.83 17.55 9.45
N ALA A 533 4.65 18.02 10.40
CA ALA A 533 5.00 17.28 11.60
C ALA A 533 3.79 17.09 12.54
N THR A 534 2.86 18.05 12.58
CA THR A 534 1.62 17.96 13.36
C THR A 534 0.68 16.92 12.75
N LEU A 535 0.52 16.91 11.42
CA LEU A 535 -0.26 15.87 10.74
C LEU A 535 0.35 14.48 10.96
N LEU A 536 1.66 14.31 10.77
CA LEU A 536 2.32 13.01 10.94
C LEU A 536 2.22 12.48 12.38
N SER A 537 2.35 13.35 13.39
CA SER A 537 2.22 12.96 14.81
C SER A 537 0.79 12.59 15.20
N ILE A 538 -0.23 13.30 14.69
CA ILE A 538 -1.65 12.89 14.85
C ILE A 538 -1.87 11.52 14.22
N TYR A 539 -1.39 11.28 12.99
CA TYR A 539 -1.51 9.97 12.34
C TYR A 539 -0.86 8.85 13.15
N LYS A 540 0.38 9.05 13.62
CA LYS A 540 1.11 8.09 14.48
C LYS A 540 0.39 7.81 15.80
N PHE A 541 -0.24 8.82 16.41
CA PHE A 541 -1.02 8.66 17.64
C PHE A 541 -2.30 7.85 17.42
N GLU A 542 -3.12 8.18 16.43
CA GLU A 542 -4.37 7.47 16.16
C GLU A 542 -4.11 6.03 15.65
N THR A 543 -3.07 5.82 14.85
CA THR A 543 -2.73 4.49 14.30
C THR A 543 -2.15 3.51 15.32
N SER A 544 -1.58 3.99 16.44
CA SER A 544 -0.96 3.17 17.50
C SER A 544 -1.91 2.87 18.67
N ASN A 545 -3.02 3.59 18.80
CA ASN A 545 -3.97 3.45 19.90
C ASN A 545 -4.87 2.19 19.76
N LYS A 546 -4.32 1.02 20.10
CA LYS A 546 -4.93 -0.32 19.95
C LYS A 546 -6.33 -0.52 20.58
N SER A 547 -6.87 0.46 21.32
CA SER A 547 -8.11 0.32 22.10
C SER A 547 -9.42 0.61 21.34
N GLN A 548 -9.37 1.32 20.21
CA GLN A 548 -10.58 1.77 19.48
C GLN A 548 -10.55 1.52 17.95
N VAL A 549 -9.47 0.94 17.44
CA VAL A 549 -9.14 0.96 16.02
C VAL A 549 -9.71 -0.26 15.27
N THR A 550 -10.64 -0.01 14.34
CA THR A 550 -11.11 -1.02 13.37
C THR A 550 -10.29 -0.95 12.07
N SER A 551 -10.29 -2.02 11.27
CA SER A 551 -9.65 -2.06 9.95
C SER A 551 -10.12 -0.92 9.04
N ASN A 552 -11.44 -0.71 8.96
CA ASN A 552 -12.05 0.35 8.16
C ASN A 552 -11.62 1.75 8.63
N HIS A 553 -11.45 1.96 9.95
CA HIS A 553 -10.95 3.22 10.46
C HIS A 553 -9.50 3.49 10.03
N LEU A 554 -8.62 2.48 10.05
CA LEU A 554 -7.26 2.61 9.51
C LEU A 554 -7.25 2.92 8.02
N THR A 555 -8.05 2.22 7.20
CA THR A 555 -8.15 2.50 5.77
C THR A 555 -8.64 3.94 5.51
N ASN A 556 -9.64 4.41 6.25
CA ASN A 556 -10.14 5.77 6.14
C ASN A 556 -9.11 6.81 6.57
N LEU A 557 -8.39 6.58 7.69
CA LEU A 557 -7.34 7.48 8.18
C LEU A 557 -6.14 7.54 7.21
N LYS A 558 -5.76 6.40 6.63
CA LYS A 558 -4.70 6.31 5.60
C LYS A 558 -5.08 7.08 4.34
N ASN A 559 -6.31 6.92 3.87
CA ASN A 559 -6.84 7.66 2.71
C ASN A 559 -6.98 9.17 3.02
N ALA A 560 -7.37 9.54 4.23
CA ALA A 560 -7.38 10.93 4.69
C ALA A 560 -5.97 11.55 4.66
N LEU A 561 -4.93 10.83 5.12
CA LEU A 561 -3.56 11.37 5.06
C LEU A 561 -3.03 11.47 3.62
N ARG A 562 -3.38 10.54 2.71
CA ARG A 562 -3.09 10.71 1.26
C ARG A 562 -3.71 11.99 0.69
N LEU A 563 -4.97 12.25 1.04
CA LEU A 563 -5.70 13.42 0.56
C LEU A 563 -5.10 14.72 1.13
N LEU A 564 -4.79 14.74 2.44
CA LEU A 564 -4.10 15.88 3.08
C LEU A 564 -2.69 16.09 2.52
N ALA A 565 -1.93 15.03 2.24
CA ALA A 565 -0.61 15.11 1.61
C ALA A 565 -0.68 15.70 0.19
N LYS A 566 -1.68 15.29 -0.61
CA LYS A 566 -1.93 15.87 -1.94
C LYS A 566 -2.35 17.36 -1.82
N TYR A 567 -3.17 17.71 -0.84
CA TYR A 567 -3.61 19.10 -0.63
C TYR A 567 -2.45 20.02 -0.21
N THR A 568 -1.66 19.62 0.78
CA THR A 568 -0.48 20.38 1.26
C THR A 568 0.72 20.30 0.32
N LYS A 569 0.66 19.45 -0.71
CA LYS A 569 1.76 19.13 -1.63
C LYS A 569 3.02 18.63 -0.92
N SER A 570 2.84 17.93 0.22
CA SER A 570 3.94 17.27 0.93
C SER A 570 4.20 15.89 0.31
N ASP A 571 5.22 15.82 -0.54
CA ASP A 571 5.72 14.55 -1.07
C ASP A 571 6.24 13.62 0.05
N LYS A 572 6.65 14.17 1.21
CA LYS A 572 7.09 13.39 2.38
C LYS A 572 5.94 12.70 3.12
N LEU A 573 4.79 13.37 3.31
CA LEU A 573 3.60 12.70 3.86
C LEU A 573 3.07 11.65 2.88
N LYS A 574 3.07 11.96 1.58
CA LYS A 574 2.70 11.01 0.52
C LYS A 574 3.61 9.78 0.55
N PHE A 575 4.93 9.99 0.54
CA PHE A 575 5.94 8.93 0.65
C PHE A 575 5.71 8.07 1.91
N TYR A 576 5.54 8.68 3.08
CA TYR A 576 5.31 7.95 4.34
C TYR A 576 4.06 7.07 4.29
N VAL A 577 2.95 7.58 3.77
CA VAL A 577 1.71 6.82 3.68
C VAL A 577 1.81 5.71 2.64
N ASP A 578 2.41 5.99 1.48
CA ASP A 578 2.53 5.01 0.42
C ASP A 578 3.50 3.89 0.79
N HIS A 579 4.59 4.17 1.52
CA HIS A 579 5.59 3.18 1.94
C HIS A 579 5.37 2.62 3.37
N GLU A 580 4.25 2.93 4.04
CA GLU A 580 3.94 2.38 5.38
C GLU A 580 3.94 0.82 5.33
N PRO A 581 4.71 0.15 6.22
CA PRO A 581 4.76 -1.31 6.32
C PRO A 581 3.39 -2.00 6.48
N TYR A 582 3.35 -3.29 6.20
CA TYR A 582 2.16 -4.11 6.47
C TYR A 582 1.99 -4.36 7.97
N ARG A 583 0.73 -4.36 8.44
CA ARG A 583 0.38 -4.61 9.85
C ARG A 583 0.54 -6.08 10.26
N ALA A 584 0.56 -6.99 9.28
CA ALA A 584 0.76 -8.42 9.45
C ALA A 584 1.98 -8.83 8.61
N LEU A 585 2.93 -9.51 9.23
CA LEU A 585 4.18 -9.91 8.59
C LEU A 585 3.95 -10.93 7.46
N SER A 586 2.99 -11.85 7.61
CA SER A 586 2.62 -12.81 6.57
C SER A 586 2.24 -12.11 5.26
N GLN A 587 1.56 -10.95 5.32
CA GLN A 587 1.19 -10.20 4.13
C GLN A 587 2.42 -9.71 3.33
N ALA A 588 3.56 -9.47 3.98
CA ALA A 588 4.79 -9.11 3.26
C ALA A 588 5.39 -10.33 2.54
N TYR A 589 5.43 -11.49 3.19
CA TYR A 589 5.90 -12.75 2.60
C TYR A 589 4.95 -13.23 1.47
N ASP A 590 3.62 -13.13 1.65
CA ASP A 590 2.61 -13.34 0.61
C ASP A 590 2.83 -12.41 -0.61
N THR A 591 3.06 -11.12 -0.35
CA THR A 591 3.33 -10.09 -1.37
C THR A 591 4.61 -10.37 -2.15
N LEU A 592 5.62 -11.03 -1.57
CA LEU A 592 6.82 -11.51 -2.30
C LEU A 592 6.69 -12.95 -2.81
N SER A 593 5.66 -13.70 -2.37
CA SER A 593 5.42 -15.12 -2.68
C SER A 593 6.56 -16.06 -2.26
N ILE A 594 7.04 -15.85 -1.03
CA ILE A 594 8.07 -16.64 -0.35
C ILE A 594 7.58 -17.08 1.03
N ASP A 595 8.24 -18.07 1.62
CA ASP A 595 7.99 -18.50 3.01
C ASP A 595 8.76 -17.62 4.02
N GLU A 596 8.34 -17.61 5.28
CA GLU A 596 9.02 -16.86 6.36
C GLU A 596 10.41 -17.42 6.70
N SER A 597 10.63 -18.73 6.46
CA SER A 597 11.88 -19.43 6.77
C SER A 597 13.07 -19.12 5.83
N VAL A 598 12.89 -18.35 4.76
CA VAL A 598 13.92 -18.18 3.71
C VAL A 598 15.04 -17.21 4.10
N ASP A 599 16.25 -17.48 3.60
CA ASP A 599 17.45 -16.65 3.76
C ASP A 599 17.32 -15.28 3.05
N GLU A 600 18.13 -14.29 3.45
CA GLU A 600 17.99 -12.90 2.98
C GLU A 600 18.31 -12.71 1.50
N ASP A 601 19.23 -13.51 0.93
CA ASP A 601 19.50 -13.55 -0.51
C ASP A 601 18.29 -14.05 -1.32
N ILE A 602 17.46 -14.93 -0.75
CA ILE A 602 16.21 -15.40 -1.37
C ILE A 602 15.16 -14.29 -1.33
N ILE A 603 15.10 -13.50 -0.25
CA ILE A 603 14.21 -12.32 -0.14
C ILE A 603 14.58 -11.29 -1.21
N LYS A 604 15.88 -10.96 -1.34
CA LYS A 604 16.42 -10.07 -2.39
C LYS A 604 16.06 -10.56 -3.79
N THR A 605 16.32 -11.85 -4.06
CA THR A 605 16.06 -12.47 -5.37
C THR A 605 14.58 -12.46 -5.73
N ALA A 606 13.69 -12.85 -4.80
CA ALA A 606 12.25 -12.86 -5.01
C ALA A 606 11.68 -11.46 -5.28
N TYR A 607 12.18 -10.45 -4.56
CA TYR A 607 11.84 -9.04 -4.78
C TYR A 607 12.21 -8.59 -6.20
N SER A 608 13.46 -8.80 -6.64
CA SER A 608 13.91 -8.40 -7.98
C SER A 608 13.17 -9.15 -9.10
N VAL A 609 12.93 -10.46 -8.94
CA VAL A 609 12.12 -11.24 -9.90
C VAL A 609 10.71 -10.66 -10.01
N LYS A 610 10.04 -10.42 -8.89
CA LYS A 610 8.62 -10.00 -8.89
C LYS A 610 8.41 -8.58 -9.43
N ILE A 611 9.40 -7.70 -9.29
CA ILE A 611 9.39 -6.37 -9.92
C ILE A 611 9.63 -6.46 -11.43
N ASN A 612 10.50 -7.35 -11.90
CA ASN A 612 10.70 -7.56 -13.34
C ASN A 612 9.45 -8.19 -14.00
N ASP A 613 8.83 -9.18 -13.37
CA ASP A 613 7.60 -9.83 -13.85
C ASP A 613 6.36 -8.94 -13.73
N SER A 614 6.35 -7.98 -12.81
CA SER A 614 5.19 -7.10 -12.57
C SER A 614 5.61 -5.72 -12.02
N PRO A 615 6.13 -4.81 -12.87
CA PRO A 615 6.61 -3.49 -12.44
C PRO A 615 5.56 -2.64 -11.72
N GLY A 616 4.27 -2.83 -12.02
CA GLY A 616 3.17 -2.16 -11.34
C GLY A 616 3.01 -2.51 -9.85
N LEU A 617 3.69 -3.56 -9.36
CA LEU A 617 3.72 -3.96 -7.94
C LEU A 617 4.91 -3.39 -7.16
N LYS A 618 5.82 -2.61 -7.78
CA LYS A 618 7.03 -2.06 -7.12
C LYS A 618 6.74 -1.46 -5.74
N LEU A 619 5.70 -0.63 -5.62
CA LEU A 619 5.33 -0.01 -4.34
C LEU A 619 4.96 -1.04 -3.25
N ASP A 620 4.18 -2.08 -3.58
CA ASP A 620 3.82 -3.11 -2.61
C ASP A 620 5.00 -4.05 -2.31
N CYS A 621 5.89 -4.30 -3.27
CA CYS A 621 7.16 -4.98 -3.05
C CYS A 621 8.10 -4.18 -2.12
N ASP A 622 8.22 -2.86 -2.30
CA ASP A 622 9.02 -1.96 -1.44
C ASP A 622 8.50 -1.99 0.01
N ARG A 623 7.18 -1.96 0.18
CA ARG A 623 6.51 -2.11 1.49
C ARG A 623 6.75 -3.48 2.10
N ALA A 624 6.72 -4.55 1.30
CA ALA A 624 6.99 -5.90 1.77
C ALA A 624 8.44 -6.04 2.26
N LEU A 625 9.40 -5.62 1.44
CA LEU A 625 10.82 -5.60 1.78
C LEU A 625 11.09 -4.78 3.04
N TYR A 626 10.53 -3.57 3.15
CA TYR A 626 10.65 -2.74 4.37
C TYR A 626 10.02 -3.41 5.61
N THR A 627 8.87 -4.06 5.46
CA THR A 627 8.23 -4.82 6.57
C THR A 627 9.13 -5.97 7.06
N ILE A 628 9.74 -6.71 6.14
CA ILE A 628 10.62 -7.85 6.46
C ILE A 628 11.96 -7.36 7.02
N ALA A 629 12.53 -6.28 6.48
CA ALA A 629 13.76 -5.65 6.99
C ALA A 629 13.61 -5.16 8.43
N ILE A 630 12.45 -4.56 8.79
CA ILE A 630 12.10 -4.24 10.18
C ILE A 630 12.03 -5.51 11.03
N SER A 631 11.32 -6.54 10.55
CA SER A 631 11.04 -7.73 11.35
C SER A 631 12.27 -8.60 11.63
N LYS A 632 13.15 -8.77 10.63
CA LYS A 632 14.46 -9.42 10.79
C LYS A 632 15.51 -8.48 11.42
N ARG A 633 15.20 -7.18 11.55
CA ARG A 633 16.13 -6.10 11.96
C ARG A 633 17.44 -6.11 11.15
N SER A 634 17.37 -6.48 9.86
CA SER A 634 18.55 -6.66 9.00
C SER A 634 18.99 -5.35 8.33
N LEU A 635 20.21 -4.91 8.63
CA LEU A 635 20.84 -3.76 7.98
C LEU A 635 21.09 -3.99 6.48
N ASP A 636 21.36 -5.22 6.06
CA ASP A 636 21.58 -5.59 4.66
C ASP A 636 20.29 -5.45 3.83
N LEU A 637 19.16 -5.95 4.33
CA LEU A 637 17.84 -5.71 3.69
C LEU A 637 17.46 -4.21 3.69
N PHE A 638 17.85 -3.44 4.71
CA PHE A 638 17.69 -1.98 4.70
C PHE A 638 18.57 -1.29 3.65
N ASN A 639 19.78 -1.78 3.40
CA ASN A 639 20.69 -1.24 2.38
C ASN A 639 20.12 -1.53 0.98
N PHE A 640 19.76 -2.78 0.69
CA PHE A 640 19.11 -3.18 -0.54
C PHE A 640 17.81 -2.39 -0.83
N LEU A 641 16.95 -2.20 0.17
CA LEU A 641 15.75 -1.33 0.07
C LEU A 641 16.08 0.11 -0.34
N THR A 642 17.25 0.62 0.05
CA THR A 642 17.69 2.00 -0.23
C THR A 642 18.28 2.14 -1.63
N GLU A 643 18.96 1.10 -2.12
CA GLU A 643 19.47 1.02 -3.49
C GLU A 643 18.31 0.88 -4.49
N GLU A 644 17.38 -0.02 -4.20
CA GLU A 644 16.21 -0.30 -5.03
C GLU A 644 15.10 0.76 -4.93
N CYS A 645 15.02 1.50 -3.83
CA CYS A 645 14.11 2.64 -3.68
C CYS A 645 14.81 3.88 -3.08
N PRO A 646 15.56 4.65 -3.91
CA PRO A 646 16.33 5.82 -3.45
C PRO A 646 15.50 6.93 -2.79
N GLN A 647 14.16 6.90 -2.90
CA GLN A 647 13.27 7.81 -2.20
C GLN A 647 13.40 7.72 -0.67
N PHE A 648 13.78 6.55 -0.13
CA PHE A 648 14.10 6.42 1.30
C PHE A 648 15.25 7.35 1.73
N SER A 649 16.31 7.49 0.91
CA SER A 649 17.41 8.43 1.17
C SER A 649 16.99 9.90 1.08
N ASN A 650 16.02 10.23 0.22
CA ASN A 650 15.56 11.61 0.05
C ASN A 650 14.90 12.18 1.32
N TYR A 651 14.25 11.33 2.13
CA TYR A 651 13.55 11.73 3.36
C TYR A 651 14.25 11.28 4.65
N TYR A 652 15.03 10.19 4.60
CA TYR A 652 15.69 9.57 5.76
C TYR A 652 17.19 9.29 5.52
N GLY A 653 17.84 10.02 4.61
CA GLY A 653 19.28 9.96 4.41
C GLY A 653 20.09 10.69 5.51
N PRO A 654 21.41 10.43 5.63
CA PRO A 654 22.27 11.06 6.62
C PRO A 654 22.41 12.58 6.46
N GLU A 655 22.08 13.12 5.28
CA GLU A 655 22.06 14.56 4.99
C GLU A 655 20.82 15.30 5.56
N LYS A 656 19.94 14.59 6.29
CA LYS A 656 18.80 15.18 7.02
C LYS A 656 19.04 15.32 8.53
N LEU A 657 20.27 15.07 9.00
CA LEU A 657 20.65 15.10 10.40
C LEU A 657 21.99 15.82 10.59
N ASP A 658 22.06 16.73 11.56
CA ASP A 658 23.33 17.32 11.98
C ASP A 658 24.14 16.33 12.85
N TYR A 659 25.48 16.44 12.88
CA TYR A 659 26.34 15.54 13.67
C TYR A 659 25.96 15.52 15.17
N GLN A 660 25.63 16.68 15.75
CA GLN A 660 25.18 16.76 17.14
C GLN A 660 23.77 16.17 17.35
N GLU A 661 22.90 16.21 16.33
CA GLU A 661 21.59 15.56 16.40
C GLU A 661 21.71 14.04 16.30
N ALA A 662 22.58 13.54 15.42
CA ALA A 662 22.90 12.12 15.32
C ALA A 662 23.45 11.54 16.63
N LEU A 663 24.42 12.24 17.26
CA LEU A 663 24.93 11.88 18.59
C LEU A 663 23.83 11.89 19.65
N LYS A 664 22.96 12.90 19.65
CA LYS A 664 21.83 13.04 20.58
C LYS A 664 20.76 11.95 20.39
N LEU A 665 20.46 11.54 19.16
CA LEU A 665 19.53 10.46 18.84
C LEU A 665 20.02 9.10 19.36
N LEU A 666 21.31 8.81 19.18
CA LEU A 666 21.94 7.62 19.77
C LEU A 666 22.24 7.77 21.26
N GLN A 667 22.06 8.96 21.86
CA GLN A 667 22.34 9.29 23.27
C GLN A 667 23.82 9.15 23.65
N VAL A 668 24.74 9.46 22.72
CA VAL A 668 26.19 9.27 22.88
C VAL A 668 26.91 10.62 23.01
N ASN A 669 27.98 10.66 23.81
CA ASN A 669 28.89 11.80 23.91
C ASN A 669 29.91 11.78 22.74
N GLU A 670 30.28 12.95 22.23
CA GLU A 670 31.27 13.13 21.15
C GLU A 670 32.60 12.40 21.43
N ASN A 671 33.03 12.36 22.69
CA ASN A 671 34.23 11.69 23.17
C ASN A 671 34.13 10.15 23.29
N ALA A 672 33.02 9.52 22.94
CA ALA A 672 32.89 8.06 23.01
C ALA A 672 33.76 7.35 21.96
N SER A 673 34.20 6.11 22.24
CA SER A 673 34.83 5.26 21.23
C SER A 673 33.82 4.75 20.21
N ASP A 674 34.28 4.40 19.01
CA ASP A 674 33.42 3.84 17.96
C ASP A 674 32.79 2.51 18.39
N GLU A 675 33.50 1.72 19.22
CA GLU A 675 32.98 0.53 19.89
C GLU A 675 31.80 0.86 20.82
N THR A 676 31.89 1.99 21.54
CA THR A 676 30.82 2.47 22.44
C THR A 676 29.61 2.95 21.63
N ILE A 677 29.85 3.63 20.51
CA ILE A 677 28.81 4.05 19.56
C ILE A 677 28.09 2.81 18.99
N LEU A 678 28.83 1.82 18.50
CA LEU A 678 28.25 0.57 17.99
C LEU A 678 27.54 -0.25 19.07
N LYS A 679 28.04 -0.27 20.31
CA LYS A 679 27.37 -0.95 21.42
C LYS A 679 26.01 -0.32 21.74
N ILE A 680 25.96 1.01 21.85
CA ILE A 680 24.71 1.72 22.13
C ILE A 680 23.76 1.62 20.92
N PHE A 681 24.27 1.72 19.70
CA PHE A 681 23.46 1.47 18.50
C PHE A 681 22.88 0.06 18.50
N LYS A 682 23.67 -1.00 18.73
CA LYS A 682 23.18 -2.39 18.80
C LYS A 682 22.08 -2.54 19.85
N GLN A 683 22.26 -1.95 21.03
CA GLN A 683 21.24 -1.97 22.09
C GLN A 683 19.92 -1.32 21.62
N LYS A 684 19.99 -0.16 20.94
CA LYS A 684 18.80 0.47 20.34
C LYS A 684 18.21 -0.32 19.17
N TRP A 685 19.06 -0.95 18.37
CA TRP A 685 18.68 -1.63 17.14
C TRP A 685 18.08 -3.01 17.37
N PHE A 686 18.50 -3.73 18.40
CA PHE A 686 18.02 -5.09 18.72
C PHE A 686 17.21 -5.18 20.03
N ASP A 687 17.69 -4.56 21.12
CA ASP A 687 17.10 -4.76 22.46
C ASP A 687 15.91 -3.82 22.74
N GLU A 688 15.89 -2.61 22.17
CA GLU A 688 14.78 -1.67 22.35
C GLU A 688 13.54 -2.08 21.53
N ASN A 689 12.37 -1.90 22.16
CA ASN A 689 11.05 -2.06 21.52
C ASN A 689 10.73 -0.81 20.70
N VAL A 690 10.98 -0.89 19.39
CA VAL A 690 10.65 0.17 18.43
C VAL A 690 9.16 0.12 18.09
N TYR A 691 8.43 1.21 18.37
CA TYR A 691 6.98 1.30 18.14
C TYR A 691 6.61 1.98 16.81
N GLU A 692 7.53 2.72 16.19
CA GLU A 692 7.32 3.44 14.93
C GLU A 692 8.36 2.99 13.89
N PRO A 693 7.95 2.47 12.71
CA PRO A 693 8.87 1.93 11.69
C PRO A 693 10.04 2.85 11.30
N ASP A 694 9.77 4.15 11.15
CA ASP A 694 10.75 5.11 10.67
C ASP A 694 11.84 5.44 11.70
N GLN A 695 11.71 5.00 12.95
CA GLN A 695 12.80 5.07 13.92
C GLN A 695 14.00 4.21 13.51
N PHE A 696 13.80 3.07 12.83
CA PHE A 696 14.91 2.30 12.24
C PHE A 696 15.65 3.10 11.17
N LEU A 697 14.92 3.77 10.28
CA LEU A 697 15.51 4.63 9.25
C LEU A 697 16.32 5.78 9.86
N ILE A 698 15.76 6.47 10.87
CA ILE A 698 16.39 7.58 11.59
C ILE A 698 17.64 7.10 12.36
N LEU A 699 17.57 5.96 13.05
CA LEU A 699 18.72 5.39 13.77
C LEU A 699 19.86 5.02 12.81
N ARG A 700 19.56 4.35 11.68
CA ARG A 700 20.58 4.03 10.67
C ARG A 700 21.18 5.32 10.10
N ALA A 701 20.36 6.31 9.74
CA ALA A 701 20.83 7.60 9.23
C ALA A 701 21.76 8.34 10.21
N ALA A 702 21.44 8.32 11.51
CA ALA A 702 22.29 8.87 12.56
C ALA A 702 23.64 8.14 12.63
N LEU A 703 23.65 6.81 12.59
CA LEU A 703 24.90 6.04 12.60
C LEU A 703 25.72 6.28 11.32
N THR A 704 25.10 6.32 10.14
CA THR A 704 25.76 6.66 8.87
C THR A 704 26.37 8.07 8.91
N LYS A 705 25.66 9.07 9.43
CA LYS A 705 26.18 10.43 9.60
C LYS A 705 27.40 10.46 10.52
N ILE A 706 27.34 9.76 11.65
CA ILE A 706 28.48 9.63 12.57
C ILE A 706 29.68 8.90 11.91
N SER A 707 29.42 7.88 11.10
CA SER A 707 30.45 7.13 10.36
C SER A 707 31.22 8.03 9.38
N ILE A 708 30.49 8.88 8.65
CA ILE A 708 31.05 9.83 7.67
C ILE A 708 31.89 10.89 8.38
N GLU A 709 31.34 11.58 9.39
CA GLU A 709 32.02 12.70 10.07
C GLU A 709 33.28 12.24 10.85
N ARG A 710 33.30 10.99 11.34
CA ARG A 710 34.45 10.39 12.03
C ARG A 710 35.40 9.61 11.09
N ASN A 711 35.02 9.44 9.82
CA ASN A 711 35.70 8.59 8.83
C ASN A 711 35.99 7.17 9.36
N SER A 712 35.00 6.57 10.03
CA SER A 712 35.18 5.30 10.77
C SER A 712 35.00 4.08 9.87
N THR A 713 36.07 3.32 9.66
CA THR A 713 36.00 2.02 8.96
C THR A 713 35.20 0.98 9.74
N LEU A 714 35.33 0.95 11.07
CA LEU A 714 34.61 0.04 11.97
C LEU A 714 33.08 0.24 11.85
N ILE A 715 32.61 1.48 11.91
CA ILE A 715 31.18 1.80 11.80
C ILE A 715 30.69 1.58 10.36
N THR A 716 31.50 1.91 9.35
CA THR A 716 31.15 1.71 7.94
C THR A 716 30.99 0.22 7.59
N ASN A 717 31.92 -0.64 8.02
CA ASN A 717 31.82 -2.08 7.82
C ASN A 717 30.57 -2.64 8.52
N PHE A 718 30.29 -2.23 9.76
CA PHE A 718 29.09 -2.64 10.48
C PHE A 718 27.78 -2.19 9.81
N LEU A 719 27.74 -0.98 9.22
CA LEU A 719 26.58 -0.50 8.45
C LEU A 719 26.33 -1.31 7.19
N LEU A 720 27.38 -1.86 6.56
CA LEU A 720 27.27 -2.69 5.37
C LEU A 720 26.85 -4.14 5.70
N THR A 721 27.47 -4.78 6.70
CA THR A 721 27.32 -6.21 6.96
C THR A 721 26.43 -6.57 8.14
N GLY A 722 26.04 -5.60 8.97
CA GLY A 722 25.39 -5.85 10.28
C GLY A 722 26.28 -6.53 11.32
N THR A 723 27.55 -6.82 11.00
CA THR A 723 28.51 -7.52 11.86
C THR A 723 29.71 -6.62 12.16
N ILE A 724 30.33 -6.79 13.34
CA ILE A 724 31.60 -6.11 13.62
C ILE A 724 32.69 -6.97 12.98
N ASP A 725 33.30 -6.46 11.91
CA ASP A 725 34.45 -7.08 11.26
C ASP A 725 35.56 -7.37 12.28
N PRO A 726 35.91 -8.65 12.55
CA PRO A 726 36.93 -8.99 13.52
C PRO A 726 38.32 -8.46 13.17
N ASN A 727 38.60 -8.17 11.88
CA ASN A 727 39.87 -7.61 11.43
C ASN A 727 40.12 -6.20 11.98
N SER A 728 39.04 -5.47 12.29
CA SER A 728 39.06 -4.12 12.86
C SER A 728 39.24 -4.08 14.40
N LEU A 729 39.27 -5.22 15.09
CA LEU A 729 39.49 -5.32 16.55
C LEU A 729 40.97 -5.64 16.89
N PRO A 730 41.50 -5.35 18.10
CA PRO A 730 42.86 -5.74 18.48
C PRO A 730 43.09 -7.28 18.43
N PRO A 731 44.12 -7.79 17.72
CA PRO A 731 44.34 -9.24 17.56
C PRO A 731 44.48 -10.02 18.87
N GLU A 732 45.01 -9.41 19.93
CA GLU A 732 45.16 -9.97 21.28
C GLU A 732 43.85 -10.53 21.86
N ASN A 733 42.71 -9.93 21.49
CA ASN A 733 41.39 -10.28 22.01
C ASN A 733 40.63 -11.28 21.13
N TRP A 734 41.21 -11.73 20.02
CA TRP A 734 40.58 -12.64 19.05
C TRP A 734 41.39 -13.92 18.85
N PRO A 735 40.76 -15.12 18.84
CA PRO A 735 41.49 -16.36 18.59
C PRO A 735 42.06 -16.39 17.16
N THR A 736 43.04 -17.28 16.93
CA THR A 736 43.77 -17.37 15.67
C THR A 736 43.14 -18.44 14.78
N GLY A 737 42.73 -18.08 13.55
CA GLY A 737 42.19 -19.00 12.54
C GLY A 737 43.24 -19.97 11.99
N ILE A 738 42.81 -20.94 11.16
CA ILE A 738 43.73 -21.88 10.48
C ILE A 738 43.39 -21.90 8.99
N ASN A 739 44.33 -21.52 8.13
CA ASN A 739 44.12 -21.45 6.68
C ASN A 739 43.78 -22.84 6.12
N ASN A 740 42.74 -22.92 5.29
CA ASN A 740 42.40 -24.15 4.58
C ASN A 740 43.41 -24.43 3.46
N ILE A 741 44.19 -25.51 3.58
CA ILE A 741 45.21 -25.91 2.58
C ILE A 741 44.65 -26.87 1.52
N GLY A 742 43.34 -26.79 1.26
CA GLY A 742 42.58 -27.65 0.37
C GLY A 742 41.89 -28.77 1.13
N ASN A 743 40.55 -28.85 1.02
CA ASN A 743 39.67 -29.88 1.61
C ASN A 743 39.93 -30.22 3.10
N THR A 744 40.56 -29.31 3.85
CA THR A 744 41.10 -29.58 5.21
C THR A 744 40.29 -28.93 6.33
N CYS A 745 39.11 -28.36 6.03
CA CYS A 745 38.26 -27.67 7.01
C CYS A 745 37.84 -28.52 8.20
N TYR A 746 37.68 -29.82 7.98
CA TYR A 746 37.46 -30.77 9.06
C TYR A 746 38.70 -30.89 9.99
N LEU A 747 39.90 -31.03 9.43
CA LEU A 747 41.14 -31.07 10.22
C LEU A 747 41.39 -29.74 10.95
N ASN A 748 41.09 -28.60 10.31
CA ASN A 748 41.18 -27.28 10.95
C ASN A 748 40.23 -27.18 12.15
N SER A 749 38.99 -27.63 12.00
CA SER A 749 38.01 -27.73 13.10
C SER A 749 38.55 -28.60 14.25
N LEU A 750 39.18 -29.73 13.93
CA LEU A 750 39.77 -30.66 14.91
C LEU A 750 40.98 -30.06 15.64
N LEU A 751 41.83 -29.31 14.93
CA LEU A 751 43.00 -28.63 15.50
C LEU A 751 42.58 -27.50 16.46
N GLN A 752 41.56 -26.71 16.11
CA GLN A 752 40.97 -25.68 16.99
C GLN A 752 40.36 -26.28 18.27
N TYR A 753 39.69 -27.43 18.14
CA TYR A 753 39.17 -28.19 19.27
C TYR A 753 40.28 -28.62 20.24
N TYR A 754 41.32 -29.28 19.76
CA TYR A 754 42.44 -29.71 20.61
C TYR A 754 43.23 -28.54 21.20
N PHE A 755 43.40 -27.44 20.45
CA PHE A 755 44.01 -26.21 20.95
C PHE A 755 43.21 -25.60 22.11
N SER A 756 41.88 -25.72 22.09
CA SER A 756 41.00 -25.15 23.12
C SER A 756 41.06 -25.90 24.47
N ILE A 757 41.52 -27.16 24.47
CA ILE A 757 41.67 -27.98 25.69
C ILE A 757 43.02 -27.65 26.34
N ALA A 758 43.00 -26.81 27.38
CA ALA A 758 44.20 -26.23 27.98
C ALA A 758 45.19 -27.27 28.56
N PRO A 759 44.78 -28.40 29.17
CA PRO A 759 45.69 -29.48 29.56
C PRO A 759 46.45 -30.09 28.37
N LEU A 760 45.75 -30.36 27.26
CA LEU A 760 46.32 -30.97 26.05
C LEU A 760 47.24 -30.00 25.32
N ARG A 761 46.80 -28.75 25.12
CA ARG A 761 47.63 -27.69 24.51
C ARG A 761 48.91 -27.45 25.31
N ARG A 762 48.84 -27.44 26.65
CA ARG A 762 50.03 -27.30 27.52
C ARG A 762 51.00 -28.46 27.31
N TYR A 763 50.51 -29.70 27.36
CA TYR A 763 51.32 -30.90 27.12
C TYR A 763 52.06 -30.86 25.76
N VAL A 764 51.36 -30.46 24.70
CA VAL A 764 51.94 -30.32 23.35
C VAL A 764 53.00 -29.20 23.30
N LEU A 765 52.72 -28.03 23.89
CA LEU A 765 53.66 -26.89 23.93
C LEU A 765 54.94 -27.21 24.73
N GLU A 766 54.82 -27.98 25.82
CA GLU A 766 55.93 -28.39 26.69
C GLU A 766 56.69 -29.63 26.18
N TYR A 767 56.30 -30.20 25.03
CA TYR A 767 56.86 -31.46 24.52
C TYR A 767 58.32 -31.34 24.06
N GLN A 768 59.17 -32.25 24.57
CA GLN A 768 60.63 -32.30 24.34
C GLN A 768 61.20 -33.74 24.22
N LYS A 769 60.36 -34.76 24.00
CA LYS A 769 60.79 -36.17 24.03
C LYS A 769 61.36 -36.64 22.69
N THR A 770 62.40 -37.48 22.74
CA THR A 770 63.03 -38.10 21.56
C THR A 770 62.80 -39.61 21.52
N VAL A 771 63.06 -40.23 20.37
CA VAL A 771 62.98 -41.69 20.17
C VAL A 771 63.86 -42.45 21.17
N GLU A 772 64.96 -41.84 21.62
CA GLU A 772 65.92 -42.43 22.56
C GLU A 772 65.33 -42.58 23.97
N ASN A 773 64.54 -41.61 24.43
CA ASN A 773 63.82 -41.71 25.71
C ASN A 773 62.93 -42.96 25.77
N PHE A 774 62.25 -43.29 24.66
CA PHE A 774 61.38 -44.47 24.59
C PHE A 774 62.16 -45.78 24.48
N ASN A 775 63.35 -45.80 23.86
CA ASN A 775 64.22 -46.99 23.83
C ASN A 775 64.75 -47.34 25.25
N ASP A 776 65.12 -46.33 26.04
CA ASP A 776 65.55 -46.54 27.44
C ASP A 776 64.39 -47.01 28.33
N HIS A 777 63.17 -46.52 28.11
CA HIS A 777 61.99 -47.00 28.83
C HIS A 777 61.57 -48.43 28.45
N LEU A 778 61.67 -48.83 27.17
CA LEU A 778 61.39 -50.22 26.75
C LEU A 778 62.41 -51.20 27.36
N SER A 779 63.69 -50.85 27.31
CA SER A 779 64.78 -51.74 27.74
C SER A 779 64.86 -51.91 29.27
N ASN A 780 64.44 -50.91 30.06
CA ASN A 780 64.45 -51.00 31.53
C ASN A 780 63.14 -51.52 32.16
N SER A 781 62.01 -51.50 31.45
CA SER A 781 60.70 -51.88 32.05
C SER A 781 60.32 -53.34 31.89
N GLY A 782 60.73 -54.01 30.80
CA GLY A 782 60.35 -55.40 30.52
C GLY A 782 58.87 -55.62 30.17
N HIS A 783 58.07 -54.55 30.08
CA HIS A 783 56.66 -54.61 29.67
C HIS A 783 56.51 -54.32 28.18
N ILE A 784 55.62 -55.07 27.52
CA ILE A 784 55.25 -54.84 26.12
C ILE A 784 54.19 -53.74 26.08
N ARG A 785 54.56 -52.57 25.54
CA ARG A 785 53.69 -51.39 25.42
C ARG A 785 52.59 -51.63 24.39
N ARG A 786 51.32 -51.55 24.82
CA ARG A 786 50.15 -51.63 23.92
C ARG A 786 49.32 -50.34 23.97
N ILE A 787 48.84 -49.90 22.81
CA ILE A 787 47.81 -48.84 22.68
C ILE A 787 46.75 -49.35 21.71
N GLY A 788 45.47 -49.21 22.07
CA GLY A 788 44.35 -49.78 21.29
C GLY A 788 44.39 -51.31 21.24
N GLY A 789 44.99 -51.95 22.24
CA GLY A 789 45.16 -53.41 22.29
C GLY A 789 46.22 -53.99 21.35
N ARG A 790 46.92 -53.18 20.53
CA ARG A 790 48.03 -53.64 19.67
C ARG A 790 49.39 -53.17 20.20
N GLU A 791 50.41 -53.98 19.95
CA GLU A 791 51.81 -53.61 20.23
C GLU A 791 52.26 -52.51 19.26
N ILE A 792 53.13 -51.61 19.72
CA ILE A 792 53.56 -50.42 18.94
C ILE A 792 54.98 -50.61 18.45
N SER A 793 55.20 -50.42 17.15
CA SER A 793 56.54 -50.47 16.54
C SER A 793 57.36 -49.22 16.86
N ARG A 794 58.70 -49.32 16.75
CA ARG A 794 59.59 -48.15 16.87
C ARG A 794 59.33 -47.10 15.78
N GLY A 795 58.96 -47.52 14.57
CA GLY A 795 58.63 -46.62 13.46
C GLY A 795 57.39 -45.77 13.75
N GLU A 796 56.34 -46.37 14.31
CA GLU A 796 55.15 -45.64 14.76
C GLU A 796 55.48 -44.60 15.85
N VAL A 797 56.40 -44.91 16.77
CA VAL A 797 56.85 -43.94 17.79
C VAL A 797 57.64 -42.79 17.18
N GLU A 798 58.59 -43.06 16.27
CA GLU A 798 59.39 -42.02 15.59
C GLU A 798 58.51 -41.09 14.73
N ARG A 799 57.54 -41.65 13.99
CA ARG A 799 56.50 -40.91 13.28
C ARG A 799 55.62 -40.07 14.22
N SER A 800 55.19 -40.64 15.34
CA SER A 800 54.31 -39.97 16.32
C SER A 800 55.00 -38.79 17.00
N ILE A 801 56.30 -38.92 17.29
CA ILE A 801 57.13 -37.82 17.81
C ILE A 801 57.20 -36.67 16.78
N GLN A 802 57.41 -36.97 15.50
CA GLN A 802 57.39 -35.96 14.42
C GLN A 802 56.02 -35.26 14.35
N PHE A 803 54.90 -36.00 14.45
CA PHE A 803 53.56 -35.42 14.47
C PHE A 803 53.37 -34.43 15.64
N ILE A 804 53.76 -34.81 16.86
CA ILE A 804 53.64 -33.91 18.03
C ILE A 804 54.54 -32.68 17.87
N TYR A 805 55.75 -32.80 17.31
CA TYR A 805 56.60 -31.64 17.03
C TYR A 805 55.97 -30.68 16.00
N GLN A 806 55.32 -31.19 14.95
CA GLN A 806 54.60 -30.36 13.98
C GLN A 806 53.38 -29.67 14.62
N LEU A 807 52.61 -30.40 15.43
CA LEU A 807 51.47 -29.86 16.17
C LEU A 807 51.89 -28.79 17.19
N ARG A 808 53.03 -28.99 17.86
CA ARG A 808 53.67 -28.01 18.77
C ARG A 808 54.04 -26.73 18.05
N ASN A 809 54.63 -26.83 16.85
CA ASN A 809 55.00 -25.66 16.06
C ASN A 809 53.74 -24.86 15.64
N LEU A 810 52.67 -25.54 15.22
CA LEU A 810 51.37 -24.90 14.93
C LEU A 810 50.79 -24.23 16.18
N PHE A 811 50.69 -24.93 17.31
CA PHE A 811 50.15 -24.37 18.55
C PHE A 811 50.99 -23.19 19.06
N TYR A 812 52.31 -23.22 18.89
CA TYR A 812 53.18 -22.10 19.23
C TYR A 812 52.89 -20.88 18.33
N ALA A 813 52.73 -21.10 17.02
CA ALA A 813 52.36 -20.05 16.07
C ALA A 813 50.97 -19.45 16.38
N MET A 814 49.96 -20.28 16.70
CA MET A 814 48.62 -19.82 17.09
C MET A 814 48.63 -18.89 18.31
N VAL A 815 49.54 -19.12 19.27
CA VAL A 815 49.67 -18.29 20.48
C VAL A 815 50.44 -16.98 20.22
N HIS A 816 51.50 -17.00 19.41
CA HIS A 816 52.46 -15.89 19.32
C HIS A 816 52.40 -15.07 18.02
N THR A 817 51.72 -15.54 16.97
CA THR A 817 51.58 -14.75 15.73
C THR A 817 50.81 -13.46 15.99
N ARG A 818 51.14 -12.39 15.26
CA ARG A 818 50.33 -11.16 15.18
C ARG A 818 49.25 -11.23 14.10
N GLU A 819 49.29 -12.24 13.22
CA GLU A 819 48.35 -12.45 12.11
C GLU A 819 46.98 -12.97 12.59
N ARG A 820 45.98 -13.01 11.70
CA ARG A 820 44.62 -13.49 12.04
C ARG A 820 44.51 -15.01 12.03
N CYS A 821 45.26 -15.65 11.15
CA CYS A 821 45.27 -17.07 10.90
C CYS A 821 46.71 -17.59 10.87
N VAL A 822 46.87 -18.91 10.87
CA VAL A 822 48.15 -19.60 10.62
C VAL A 822 47.94 -20.74 9.63
N THR A 823 48.98 -21.09 8.88
CA THR A 823 48.93 -22.22 7.94
C THR A 823 49.47 -23.49 8.62
N PRO A 824 48.73 -24.62 8.61
CA PRO A 824 49.26 -25.89 9.09
C PRO A 824 50.31 -26.42 8.11
N SER A 825 51.34 -27.09 8.60
CA SER A 825 52.38 -27.67 7.75
C SER A 825 51.83 -28.85 6.92
N LYS A 826 52.38 -29.06 5.72
CA LYS A 826 51.97 -30.16 4.84
C LYS A 826 52.25 -31.51 5.49
N GLU A 827 53.33 -31.57 6.26
CA GLU A 827 53.75 -32.68 7.10
C GLU A 827 52.70 -33.00 8.19
N LEU A 828 52.15 -31.98 8.85
CA LEU A 828 51.10 -32.17 9.87
C LEU A 828 49.83 -32.77 9.25
N ALA A 829 49.38 -32.23 8.11
CA ALA A 829 48.18 -32.72 7.42
C ALA A 829 48.37 -34.14 6.87
N TYR A 830 49.50 -34.42 6.22
CA TYR A 830 49.84 -35.78 5.77
C TYR A 830 49.83 -36.78 6.92
N LEU A 831 50.50 -36.48 8.03
CA LEU A 831 50.57 -37.37 9.19
C LEU A 831 49.21 -37.55 9.89
N ALA A 832 48.31 -36.55 9.82
CA ALA A 832 46.96 -36.64 10.40
C ALA A 832 46.01 -37.57 9.62
N PHE A 833 46.13 -37.65 8.29
CA PHE A 833 45.28 -38.52 7.45
C PHE A 833 45.90 -39.89 7.15
N ALA A 834 47.23 -39.96 6.95
CA ALA A 834 47.91 -41.21 6.62
C ALA A 834 47.61 -42.29 7.70
N PRO A 835 47.13 -43.50 7.33
CA PRO A 835 46.80 -44.53 8.31
C PRO A 835 47.99 -44.90 9.22
N SER A 836 47.70 -45.24 10.48
CA SER A 836 48.73 -45.42 11.51
C SER A 836 49.67 -46.61 11.26
N ASN A 837 49.32 -47.52 10.35
CA ASN A 837 50.12 -48.68 9.94
C ASN A 837 51.03 -48.42 8.72
N VAL A 838 51.02 -47.21 8.15
CA VAL A 838 51.92 -46.82 7.06
C VAL A 838 53.25 -46.34 7.64
N GLU A 839 54.32 -47.09 7.38
CA GLU A 839 55.69 -46.67 7.65
C GLU A 839 56.09 -45.48 6.76
N VAL A 840 56.91 -44.57 7.30
CA VAL A 840 57.29 -43.31 6.65
C VAL A 840 58.80 -43.25 6.55
N GLU A 841 59.34 -42.99 5.36
CA GLU A 841 60.79 -42.86 5.14
C GLU A 841 61.30 -41.49 5.62
N PHE A 842 62.41 -41.49 6.36
CA PHE A 842 63.03 -40.27 6.90
C PHE A 842 64.31 -39.90 6.13
N GLU A 843 64.64 -38.60 6.08
CA GLU A 843 65.90 -38.14 5.51
C GLU A 843 67.12 -38.72 6.25
N VAL A 844 68.04 -39.32 5.48
CA VAL A 844 69.39 -39.71 5.94
C VAL A 844 70.36 -38.65 5.44
N GLU A 845 71.11 -38.02 6.34
CA GLU A 845 72.05 -36.95 5.99
C GLU A 845 73.19 -37.47 5.09
N GLY A 846 73.40 -36.83 3.93
CA GLY A 846 74.44 -37.22 2.99
C GLY A 846 74.66 -36.24 1.84
N ASN A 847 75.65 -35.35 1.98
CA ASN A 847 76.36 -34.58 0.94
C ASN A 847 75.57 -34.10 -0.29
N LYS A 848 75.24 -32.79 -0.32
CA LYS A 848 74.96 -32.09 -1.58
C LYS A 848 76.25 -32.01 -2.43
N VAL A 849 76.16 -32.45 -3.68
CA VAL A 849 77.12 -32.12 -4.75
C VAL A 849 76.37 -31.35 -5.83
N VAL A 850 76.98 -30.27 -6.32
CA VAL A 850 76.44 -29.40 -7.36
C VAL A 850 77.05 -29.79 -8.70
N ASP A 851 76.26 -29.91 -9.77
CA ASP A 851 76.71 -29.45 -11.10
C ASP A 851 75.55 -29.17 -12.08
N GLN A 852 75.89 -28.67 -13.28
CA GLN A 852 75.00 -27.91 -14.17
C GLN A 852 74.71 -28.58 -15.54
N THR A 853 73.74 -27.99 -16.27
CA THR A 853 73.56 -28.00 -17.75
C THR A 853 73.29 -29.30 -18.54
N GLY A 854 72.17 -29.31 -19.30
CA GLY A 854 72.28 -29.02 -20.75
C GLY A 854 71.70 -29.97 -21.83
N VAL A 855 70.75 -29.43 -22.62
CA VAL A 855 70.54 -29.63 -24.09
C VAL A 855 69.76 -30.87 -24.61
N LEU A 856 69.09 -30.70 -25.77
CA LEU A 856 68.09 -31.58 -26.42
C LEU A 856 68.64 -32.34 -27.66
N SER A 857 67.92 -33.35 -28.18
CA SER A 857 67.23 -33.24 -29.51
C SER A 857 66.56 -34.53 -30.09
N ASP A 858 65.25 -34.41 -30.33
CA ASP A 858 64.36 -34.85 -31.45
C ASP A 858 64.64 -36.11 -32.35
N SER A 859 63.53 -36.81 -32.69
CA SER A 859 63.04 -37.06 -34.08
C SER A 859 62.62 -38.50 -34.52
N LYS A 860 61.29 -38.68 -34.68
CA LYS A 860 60.56 -39.23 -35.87
C LYS A 860 60.74 -40.75 -36.21
N LYS A 861 59.83 -41.44 -36.93
CA LYS A 861 58.67 -41.00 -37.77
C LYS A 861 57.54 -42.06 -37.87
N GLU A 862 56.38 -41.68 -38.45
CA GLU A 862 55.28 -42.59 -38.88
C GLU A 862 55.68 -43.43 -40.14
N THR A 863 54.86 -44.28 -40.78
CA THR A 863 53.51 -44.14 -41.43
C THR A 863 52.94 -45.53 -41.75
N THR A 864 51.67 -45.86 -42.12
CA THR A 864 50.26 -45.34 -42.15
C THR A 864 49.41 -46.58 -42.59
N ASP A 865 48.11 -46.65 -42.95
CA ASP A 865 46.90 -45.80 -43.13
C ASP A 865 45.71 -46.62 -42.52
N ASP A 866 44.38 -46.45 -42.66
CA ASP A 866 43.35 -45.56 -43.27
C ASP A 866 42.04 -45.84 -42.44
N ALA A 867 40.91 -45.13 -42.39
CA ALA A 867 40.31 -43.97 -43.08
C ALA A 867 39.54 -43.13 -42.02
N PHE A 868 39.39 -41.80 -42.05
CA PHE A 868 38.91 -40.85 -43.08
C PHE A 868 37.39 -40.85 -43.33
N THR A 869 36.65 -39.72 -43.30
CA THR A 869 36.83 -38.33 -42.77
C THR A 869 35.42 -37.68 -42.64
N THR A 870 35.12 -36.41 -42.31
CA THR A 870 35.59 -35.07 -42.80
C THR A 870 34.97 -33.93 -41.95
N LYS A 871 35.59 -32.74 -41.77
CA LYS A 871 36.98 -32.26 -41.93
C LYS A 871 37.12 -30.81 -41.43
N ILE A 872 38.36 -30.34 -41.22
CA ILE A 872 38.82 -28.92 -41.30
C ILE A 872 38.36 -27.99 -40.14
N LYS A 873 39.23 -27.25 -39.43
CA LYS A 873 40.70 -27.07 -39.55
C LYS A 873 41.36 -26.66 -38.22
N ASP A 874 42.69 -26.81 -38.18
CA ASP A 874 43.60 -26.41 -37.12
C ASP A 874 43.82 -24.88 -37.04
N THR A 875 44.26 -24.39 -35.88
CA THR A 875 45.56 -23.67 -35.78
C THR A 875 46.09 -23.62 -34.33
N SER A 876 47.41 -23.67 -34.20
CA SER A 876 48.20 -23.43 -32.99
C SER A 876 48.89 -22.06 -33.04
N LEU A 877 49.06 -21.39 -31.89
CA LEU A 877 50.07 -20.37 -31.51
C LEU A 877 49.70 -19.98 -30.06
N ILE A 878 50.49 -20.23 -29.02
CA ILE A 878 51.82 -19.67 -28.66
C ILE A 878 51.75 -18.15 -28.39
N ASP A 879 51.51 -17.83 -27.12
CA ASP A 879 52.40 -17.11 -26.19
C ASP A 879 53.31 -15.95 -26.62
N LEU A 880 53.59 -15.09 -25.63
CA LEU A 880 54.60 -14.02 -25.52
C LEU A 880 54.35 -12.62 -26.15
N GLU A 881 54.49 -11.63 -25.25
CA GLU A 881 55.17 -10.32 -25.40
C GLU A 881 54.79 -9.32 -26.51
N MET A 882 54.44 -8.09 -26.07
CA MET A 882 54.79 -6.85 -26.77
C MET A 882 55.06 -5.72 -25.76
N GLU A 883 56.31 -5.24 -25.71
CA GLU A 883 56.66 -3.90 -25.21
C GLU A 883 56.49 -2.84 -26.32
N ASP A 884 56.31 -1.57 -25.90
CA ASP A 884 56.63 -0.27 -26.54
C ASP A 884 56.61 -0.05 -28.08
N GLY A 885 56.03 1.08 -28.53
CA GLY A 885 55.96 1.39 -29.97
C GLY A 885 55.72 2.83 -30.50
N LEU A 886 55.42 3.84 -29.66
CA LEU A 886 55.51 5.30 -29.95
C LEU A 886 54.73 5.99 -31.13
N ASN A 887 54.22 7.20 -30.79
CA ASN A 887 53.92 8.40 -31.62
C ASN A 887 52.55 8.55 -32.34
N GLY A 888 51.89 9.71 -32.11
CA GLY A 888 50.56 10.04 -32.67
C GLY A 888 50.00 11.49 -32.54
N ASP A 889 50.63 12.39 -31.77
CA ASP A 889 50.42 13.86 -31.73
C ASP A 889 49.20 14.47 -30.97
N VAL A 890 49.38 15.72 -30.48
CA VAL A 890 48.49 16.74 -29.84
C VAL A 890 47.46 16.30 -28.75
N GLY A 891 47.45 16.82 -27.51
CA GLY A 891 48.39 17.71 -26.80
C GLY A 891 47.78 18.45 -25.57
N THR A 892 48.61 18.76 -24.55
CA THR A 892 48.42 19.73 -23.42
C THR A 892 47.29 19.50 -22.38
N ASP A 893 47.45 19.65 -21.05
CA ASP A 893 48.62 19.99 -20.19
C ASP A 893 48.40 19.57 -18.69
N ALA A 894 49.43 19.75 -17.85
CA ALA A 894 49.37 20.08 -16.39
C ALA A 894 49.21 19.00 -15.28
N ASN A 895 50.20 18.10 -15.17
CA ASN A 895 51.16 18.06 -14.03
C ASN A 895 50.66 17.96 -12.54
N ARG A 896 50.84 16.79 -11.88
CA ARG A 896 51.63 16.67 -10.62
C ARG A 896 52.01 15.23 -10.21
N LYS A 897 53.09 15.13 -9.41
CA LYS A 897 53.87 13.89 -9.10
C LYS A 897 53.29 13.00 -7.99
N LYS A 898 53.63 11.70 -8.05
CA LYS A 898 53.95 10.85 -6.88
C LYS A 898 55.46 10.50 -6.89
N ASN A 899 56.01 10.13 -5.74
CA ASN A 899 57.34 9.53 -5.60
C ASN A 899 57.20 8.07 -5.12
N GLU A 900 58.23 7.27 -5.39
CA GLU A 900 58.42 5.91 -4.86
C GLU A 900 59.00 5.91 -3.44
N SER A 901 58.89 4.79 -2.73
CA SER A 901 59.71 4.48 -1.54
C SER A 901 59.86 2.97 -1.37
N ASN A 902 61.11 2.52 -1.50
CA ASN A 902 61.63 1.15 -1.45
C ASN A 902 60.97 0.20 -0.42
N ASP A 903 60.83 -1.06 -0.80
CA ASP A 903 60.87 -2.18 0.13
C ASP A 903 62.25 -2.28 0.81
N ALA A 904 62.29 -2.81 2.04
CA ALA A 904 63.52 -3.05 2.78
C ALA A 904 63.48 -4.41 3.49
N GLU A 905 64.53 -5.20 3.30
CA GLU A 905 64.80 -6.38 4.13
C GLU A 905 64.98 -5.94 5.59
N VAL A 906 64.36 -6.65 6.54
CA VAL A 906 64.55 -6.43 7.97
C VAL A 906 65.15 -7.68 8.60
N SER A 907 66.29 -7.51 9.25
CA SER A 907 67.07 -8.58 9.89
C SER A 907 66.38 -9.14 11.15
N GLU A 908 66.37 -10.46 11.28
CA GLU A 908 66.20 -11.11 12.59
C GLU A 908 67.46 -10.93 13.44
N ASN A 909 67.31 -10.53 14.71
CA ASN A 909 68.31 -10.69 15.77
C ASN A 909 67.70 -10.36 17.15
N GLU A 910 67.36 -11.39 17.93
CA GLU A 910 67.85 -11.67 19.29
C GLU A 910 66.86 -12.51 20.14
N ASP A 911 67.44 -13.29 21.06
CA ASP A 911 66.81 -13.96 22.22
C ASP A 911 65.53 -14.81 22.02
N THR A 912 65.72 -15.98 21.39
CA THR A 912 65.01 -17.19 21.83
C THR A 912 65.95 -18.10 22.64
N THR A 913 65.56 -18.40 23.89
CA THR A 913 66.28 -19.40 24.71
C THR A 913 66.17 -20.77 24.05
N GLY A 914 67.32 -21.39 23.78
CA GLY A 914 67.45 -22.50 22.84
C GLY A 914 66.49 -23.67 23.05
N LEU A 915 65.48 -23.75 22.18
CA LEU A 915 64.63 -24.93 22.05
C LEU A 915 65.37 -25.92 21.12
N THR A 916 65.97 -26.96 21.70
CA THR A 916 66.71 -27.97 20.93
C THR A 916 65.79 -28.68 19.94
N SER A 917 66.29 -28.91 18.72
CA SER A 917 65.57 -29.60 17.64
C SER A 917 66.28 -30.90 17.27
N PRO A 918 65.71 -32.07 17.64
CA PRO A 918 66.28 -33.37 17.28
C PRO A 918 65.21 -34.34 16.75
N THR A 919 64.83 -34.23 15.47
CA THR A 919 64.37 -35.40 14.69
C THR A 919 64.42 -35.13 13.19
N ARG A 920 64.48 -36.20 12.40
CA ARG A 920 64.55 -36.15 10.93
C ARG A 920 63.19 -35.77 10.34
N VAL A 921 63.22 -35.16 9.15
CA VAL A 921 62.00 -34.88 8.38
C VAL A 921 61.62 -36.10 7.54
N ALA A 922 60.33 -36.44 7.52
CA ALA A 922 59.76 -37.42 6.61
C ALA A 922 59.88 -36.97 5.15
N LYS A 923 60.24 -37.89 4.25
CA LYS A 923 60.12 -37.67 2.80
C LYS A 923 58.68 -37.87 2.37
N ILE A 924 58.01 -36.79 2.02
CA ILE A 924 56.65 -36.78 1.47
C ILE A 924 56.75 -36.20 0.06
N SER A 925 56.49 -37.02 -0.96
CA SER A 925 56.35 -36.56 -2.34
C SER A 925 55.04 -35.79 -2.54
N SER A 926 54.93 -35.01 -3.61
CA SER A 926 53.67 -34.34 -3.96
C SER A 926 52.53 -35.36 -4.10
N ASP A 927 52.80 -36.47 -4.77
CA ASP A 927 51.88 -37.59 -4.99
C ASP A 927 51.45 -38.22 -3.66
N GLN A 928 52.35 -38.40 -2.69
CA GLN A 928 52.01 -38.93 -1.36
C GLN A 928 51.13 -37.95 -0.57
N LEU A 929 51.38 -36.65 -0.66
CA LEU A 929 50.56 -35.62 -0.04
C LEU A 929 49.15 -35.56 -0.68
N GLU A 930 49.07 -35.59 -2.01
CA GLU A 930 47.81 -35.57 -2.76
C GLU A 930 46.98 -36.83 -2.49
N ASN A 931 47.60 -38.02 -2.47
CA ASN A 931 46.92 -39.25 -2.06
C ASN A 931 46.43 -39.18 -0.61
N ALA A 932 47.21 -38.64 0.34
CA ALA A 932 46.77 -38.50 1.73
C ALA A 932 45.60 -37.50 1.89
N LEU A 933 45.57 -36.42 1.09
CA LEU A 933 44.46 -35.48 1.06
C LEU A 933 43.20 -36.10 0.42
N GLU A 934 43.35 -36.89 -0.65
CA GLU A 934 42.23 -37.66 -1.22
C GLU A 934 41.72 -38.76 -0.27
N MET A 935 42.60 -39.41 0.51
CA MET A 935 42.19 -40.31 1.60
C MET A 935 41.43 -39.54 2.69
N GLY A 936 41.86 -38.33 3.03
CA GLY A 936 41.13 -37.43 3.93
C GLY A 936 39.73 -37.03 3.45
N ARG A 937 39.41 -37.18 2.16
CA ARG A 937 38.04 -37.03 1.62
C ARG A 937 37.17 -38.28 1.79
N GLN A 938 37.76 -39.43 2.13
CA GLN A 938 37.10 -40.74 2.21
C GLN A 938 36.98 -41.27 3.65
N GLN A 939 37.81 -40.75 4.58
CA GLN A 939 37.77 -41.10 6.01
C GLN A 939 36.63 -40.40 6.75
N ASP A 940 36.08 -41.06 7.77
CA ASP A 940 35.11 -40.45 8.68
C ASP A 940 35.81 -39.56 9.73
N VAL A 941 35.10 -38.57 10.24
CA VAL A 941 35.50 -37.65 11.32
C VAL A 941 36.20 -38.41 12.45
N THR A 942 35.57 -39.47 12.96
CA THR A 942 36.10 -40.26 14.07
C THR A 942 37.32 -41.12 13.73
N GLU A 943 37.57 -41.45 12.46
CA GLU A 943 38.79 -42.16 12.07
C GLU A 943 40.00 -41.23 12.21
N CYS A 944 39.87 -39.98 11.77
CA CYS A 944 40.90 -38.96 11.93
C CYS A 944 41.05 -38.50 13.39
N ILE A 945 39.97 -38.41 14.19
CA ILE A 945 40.08 -38.25 15.66
C ILE A 945 40.95 -39.38 16.22
N GLY A 946 40.62 -40.63 15.88
CA GLY A 946 41.37 -41.81 16.31
C GLY A 946 42.85 -41.77 15.89
N ASN A 947 43.17 -41.38 14.65
CA ASN A 947 44.55 -41.34 14.15
C ASN A 947 45.38 -40.21 14.78
N VAL A 948 44.78 -39.05 15.05
CA VAL A 948 45.45 -37.94 15.74
C VAL A 948 45.67 -38.27 17.21
N LEU A 949 44.66 -38.81 17.91
CA LEU A 949 44.82 -39.24 19.30
C LEU A 949 45.80 -40.40 19.42
N PHE A 950 45.76 -41.40 18.54
CA PHE A 950 46.70 -42.52 18.53
C PHE A 950 48.15 -42.05 18.35
N GLN A 951 48.42 -41.01 17.55
CA GLN A 951 49.77 -40.44 17.41
C GLN A 951 50.17 -39.67 18.68
N ILE A 952 49.26 -38.93 19.33
CA ILE A 952 49.55 -38.28 20.61
C ILE A 952 49.83 -39.34 21.70
N GLU A 953 49.02 -40.40 21.80
CA GLU A 953 49.21 -41.54 22.71
C GLU A 953 50.55 -42.26 22.44
N SER A 954 50.84 -42.57 21.18
CA SER A 954 52.06 -43.28 20.77
C SER A 954 53.33 -42.46 21.01
N GLY A 955 53.26 -41.13 20.91
CA GLY A 955 54.33 -40.22 21.34
C GLY A 955 54.30 -39.84 22.82
N SER A 956 53.33 -40.30 23.62
CA SER A 956 53.22 -40.03 25.06
C SER A 956 53.91 -41.08 25.92
N GLU A 957 54.50 -40.66 27.04
CA GLU A 957 54.93 -41.60 28.10
C GLU A 957 53.73 -42.09 28.91
N PRO A 958 53.70 -43.38 29.30
CA PRO A 958 52.63 -43.93 30.14
C PRO A 958 52.70 -43.37 31.57
N ILE A 959 51.58 -42.86 32.06
CA ILE A 959 51.40 -42.50 33.49
C ILE A 959 51.36 -43.79 34.33
N ARG A 960 50.75 -44.85 33.79
CA ARG A 960 50.72 -46.22 34.32
C ARG A 960 50.33 -47.20 33.21
N TYR A 961 50.38 -48.49 33.50
CA TYR A 961 49.78 -49.54 32.66
C TYR A 961 48.52 -50.11 33.32
N ASP A 962 47.57 -50.56 32.51
CA ASP A 962 46.45 -51.40 32.94
C ASP A 962 46.81 -52.90 32.87
N GLU A 963 45.96 -53.78 33.41
CA GLU A 963 46.19 -55.24 33.50
C GLU A 963 46.49 -55.91 32.15
N ASP A 964 45.97 -55.36 31.04
CA ASP A 964 46.21 -55.81 29.67
C ASP A 964 47.61 -55.45 29.11
N ASN A 965 48.44 -54.71 29.86
CA ASN A 965 49.60 -53.91 29.39
C ASN A 965 49.24 -52.76 28.43
N GLU A 966 47.95 -52.37 28.39
CA GLU A 966 47.51 -51.13 27.73
C GLU A 966 48.07 -49.91 28.48
N GLN A 967 48.69 -48.98 27.76
CA GLN A 967 49.19 -47.71 28.32
C GLN A 967 48.02 -46.83 28.76
N TYR A 968 48.11 -46.26 29.96
CA TYR A 968 47.23 -45.20 30.45
C TYR A 968 48.01 -43.88 30.52
N ASP A 969 47.48 -42.83 29.91
CA ASP A 969 48.15 -41.55 29.65
C ASP A 969 47.17 -40.36 29.72
N LEU A 970 47.62 -39.16 29.34
CA LEU A 970 46.80 -37.94 29.35
C LEU A 970 45.59 -38.02 28.38
N VAL A 971 45.74 -38.67 27.22
CA VAL A 971 44.63 -38.82 26.25
C VAL A 971 43.57 -39.75 26.84
N LYS A 972 43.98 -40.87 27.44
CA LYS A 972 43.04 -41.76 28.13
C LYS A 972 42.39 -41.12 29.36
N GLN A 973 43.10 -40.28 30.11
CA GLN A 973 42.52 -39.51 31.22
C GLN A 973 41.49 -38.46 30.74
N LEU A 974 41.73 -37.82 29.60
CA LEU A 974 40.84 -36.78 29.08
C LEU A 974 39.62 -37.36 28.37
N PHE A 975 39.80 -38.27 27.42
CA PHE A 975 38.79 -38.63 26.43
C PHE A 975 38.16 -40.02 26.56
N TYR A 976 38.80 -40.95 27.30
CA TYR A 976 38.32 -42.34 27.37
C TYR A 976 37.48 -42.61 28.62
N GLY A 977 36.32 -43.24 28.42
CA GLY A 977 35.51 -43.84 29.48
C GLY A 977 35.58 -45.37 29.48
N THR A 978 34.87 -46.01 30.41
CA THR A 978 34.63 -47.46 30.40
C THR A 978 33.13 -47.78 30.46
N THR A 979 32.70 -48.74 29.65
CA THR A 979 31.38 -49.37 29.76
C THR A 979 31.51 -50.79 30.30
N LYS A 980 30.46 -51.24 30.99
CA LYS A 980 30.25 -52.61 31.46
C LYS A 980 29.04 -53.16 30.74
N GLN A 981 29.28 -54.20 29.94
CA GLN A 981 28.22 -54.97 29.27
C GLN A 981 27.93 -56.21 30.09
N SER A 982 26.66 -56.45 30.42
CA SER A 982 26.22 -57.60 31.21
C SER A 982 25.27 -58.46 30.40
N ILE A 983 25.63 -59.73 30.18
CA ILE A 983 24.80 -60.70 29.48
C ILE A 983 24.17 -61.63 30.52
N VAL A 984 22.83 -61.69 30.56
CA VAL A 984 22.04 -62.42 31.55
C VAL A 984 21.10 -63.40 30.83
N PRO A 985 21.28 -64.73 30.98
CA PRO A 985 20.38 -65.72 30.39
C PRO A 985 18.99 -65.69 31.03
N LEU A 986 17.93 -65.60 30.21
CA LEU A 986 16.53 -65.63 30.68
C LEU A 986 16.20 -66.95 31.39
N SER A 987 16.88 -68.03 31.01
CA SER A 987 16.76 -69.36 31.60
C SER A 987 17.50 -69.55 32.93
N ALA A 988 18.48 -68.69 33.24
CA ALA A 988 19.41 -68.87 34.36
C ALA A 988 20.05 -67.54 34.78
N THR A 989 19.26 -66.66 35.40
CA THR A 989 19.66 -65.31 35.85
C THR A 989 20.91 -65.26 36.74
N ASN A 990 21.25 -66.35 37.42
CA ASN A 990 22.45 -66.46 38.26
C ASN A 990 23.77 -66.63 37.45
N LYS A 991 23.73 -66.75 36.11
CA LYS A 991 24.90 -66.86 35.23
C LYS A 991 25.14 -65.56 34.44
N VAL A 992 25.47 -64.47 35.14
CA VAL A 992 25.82 -63.20 34.49
C VAL A 992 27.24 -63.29 33.89
N ARG A 993 27.39 -62.95 32.61
CA ARG A 993 28.69 -62.77 31.95
C ARG A 993 28.93 -61.27 31.72
N THR A 994 29.90 -60.70 32.44
CA THR A 994 30.28 -59.28 32.31
C THR A 994 31.50 -59.11 31.42
N LYS A 995 31.51 -58.06 30.58
CA LYS A 995 32.69 -57.56 29.85
C LYS A 995 32.84 -56.06 30.12
N VAL A 996 34.04 -55.59 30.40
CA VAL A 996 34.34 -54.15 30.52
C VAL A 996 35.14 -53.73 29.28
N GLU A 997 34.74 -52.63 28.65
CA GLU A 997 35.35 -52.11 27.42
C GLU A 997 35.59 -50.59 27.53
N ARG A 998 36.74 -50.13 27.03
CA ARG A 998 37.05 -48.69 26.93
C ARG A 998 36.33 -48.09 25.72
N PHE A 999 35.81 -46.87 25.85
CA PHE A 999 35.17 -46.13 24.75
C PHE A 999 35.74 -44.72 24.64
N LEU A 1000 35.84 -44.21 23.41
CA LEU A 1000 36.31 -42.86 23.09
C LEU A 1000 35.15 -41.88 22.83
N SER A 1001 34.08 -42.38 22.21
CA SER A 1001 32.84 -41.66 21.91
C SER A 1001 31.63 -42.56 22.14
N LEU A 1002 30.45 -41.96 22.34
CA LEU A 1002 29.16 -42.65 22.31
C LEU A 1002 28.51 -42.40 20.94
N LEU A 1003 28.25 -43.48 20.19
CA LEU A 1003 27.63 -43.41 18.86
C LEU A 1003 26.10 -43.51 18.97
N ILE A 1004 25.41 -42.40 18.80
CA ILE A 1004 23.93 -42.34 18.84
C ILE A 1004 23.33 -42.32 17.43
N ASN A 1005 22.17 -42.97 17.29
CA ASN A 1005 21.46 -43.18 16.03
C ASN A 1005 20.19 -42.32 15.99
N ILE A 1006 19.95 -41.58 14.90
CA ILE A 1006 18.76 -40.73 14.74
C ILE A 1006 17.65 -41.36 13.88
N GLY A 1007 17.89 -42.52 13.25
CA GLY A 1007 16.93 -43.15 12.33
C GLY A 1007 15.66 -43.72 12.98
N ASP A 1008 15.56 -43.70 14.30
CA ASP A 1008 14.34 -44.01 15.07
C ASP A 1008 13.50 -42.75 15.39
N HIS A 1009 13.88 -41.57 14.86
CA HIS A 1009 13.25 -40.26 15.09
C HIS A 1009 13.21 -39.83 16.58
N PRO A 1010 14.37 -39.72 17.27
CA PRO A 1010 14.44 -39.38 18.70
C PRO A 1010 14.06 -37.91 18.95
N LYS A 1011 13.27 -37.64 20.00
CA LYS A 1011 12.84 -36.28 20.34
C LYS A 1011 13.97 -35.36 20.81
N ASP A 1012 14.93 -35.92 21.53
CA ASP A 1012 16.10 -35.22 22.06
C ASP A 1012 17.28 -36.18 22.26
N ILE A 1013 18.40 -35.63 22.71
CA ILE A 1013 19.63 -36.38 23.01
C ILE A 1013 19.44 -37.49 24.06
N TYR A 1014 18.48 -37.39 24.98
CA TYR A 1014 18.20 -38.45 25.96
C TYR A 1014 17.41 -39.61 25.33
N ASP A 1015 16.44 -39.35 24.45
CA ASP A 1015 15.78 -40.43 23.69
C ASP A 1015 16.80 -41.17 22.79
N ALA A 1016 17.77 -40.45 22.24
CA ALA A 1016 18.86 -41.04 21.45
C ALA A 1016 19.83 -41.90 22.29
N PHE A 1017 20.23 -41.42 23.49
CA PHE A 1017 21.02 -42.23 24.44
C PHE A 1017 20.22 -43.42 25.01
N ASP A 1018 18.94 -43.26 25.31
CA ASP A 1018 18.05 -44.33 25.78
C ASP A 1018 17.89 -45.45 24.73
N SER A 1019 18.12 -45.17 23.44
CA SER A 1019 18.22 -46.20 22.39
C SER A 1019 19.57 -46.93 22.41
N TYR A 1020 20.68 -46.23 22.68
CA TYR A 1020 22.02 -46.81 22.79
C TYR A 1020 22.22 -47.68 24.04
N PHE A 1021 21.70 -47.25 25.20
CA PHE A 1021 21.82 -47.98 26.48
C PHE A 1021 20.67 -48.97 26.73
N LYS A 1022 19.93 -49.34 25.69
CA LYS A 1022 18.74 -50.18 25.74
C LYS A 1022 19.07 -51.66 25.97
N ASP A 1023 18.20 -52.35 26.71
CA ASP A 1023 18.25 -53.81 26.86
C ASP A 1023 18.01 -54.51 25.51
N GLU A 1024 19.04 -55.21 25.03
CA GLU A 1024 18.99 -56.03 23.82
C GLU A 1024 18.63 -57.48 24.14
N TYR A 1025 17.63 -58.03 23.44
CA TYR A 1025 17.21 -59.42 23.57
C TYR A 1025 17.83 -60.23 22.43
N LEU A 1026 18.74 -61.14 22.75
CA LEU A 1026 19.57 -61.88 21.79
C LEU A 1026 19.46 -63.39 22.05
N THR A 1027 19.48 -64.22 21.00
CA THR A 1027 19.61 -65.67 21.13
C THR A 1027 21.07 -66.06 20.89
N MET A 1028 21.74 -66.64 21.88
CA MET A 1028 23.14 -67.08 21.80
C MET A 1028 23.25 -68.61 21.89
N GLU A 1029 24.09 -69.22 21.03
CA GLU A 1029 24.27 -70.68 20.96
C GLU A 1029 24.70 -71.30 22.31
N GLU A 1030 25.50 -70.60 23.11
CA GLU A 1030 25.99 -71.07 24.42
C GLU A 1030 24.93 -70.99 25.56
N TYR A 1031 23.92 -70.12 25.46
CA TYR A 1031 23.04 -69.75 26.61
C TYR A 1031 21.54 -69.76 26.32
N GLY A 1032 21.12 -69.88 25.06
CA GLY A 1032 19.75 -69.62 24.62
C GLY A 1032 19.46 -68.12 24.60
N ASP A 1033 18.23 -67.75 24.94
CA ASP A 1033 17.82 -66.34 24.97
C ASP A 1033 18.41 -65.60 26.18
N VAL A 1034 19.09 -64.49 25.91
CA VAL A 1034 19.78 -63.63 26.88
C VAL A 1034 19.34 -62.18 26.73
N ILE A 1035 19.42 -61.42 27.82
CA ILE A 1035 19.41 -59.95 27.78
C ILE A 1035 20.85 -59.47 27.84
N ARG A 1036 21.25 -58.59 26.93
CA ARG A 1036 22.48 -57.77 27.01
C ARG A 1036 22.08 -56.37 27.49
N THR A 1037 22.66 -55.95 28.60
CA THR A 1037 22.52 -54.58 29.14
C THR A 1037 23.87 -53.86 29.11
N VAL A 1038 23.85 -52.53 29.00
CA VAL A 1038 25.07 -51.69 28.91
C VAL A 1038 24.95 -50.54 29.90
N ALA A 1039 26.01 -50.28 30.67
CA ALA A 1039 26.11 -49.14 31.57
C ALA A 1039 27.53 -48.56 31.60
N VAL A 1040 27.68 -47.29 31.97
CA VAL A 1040 28.99 -46.62 32.09
C VAL A 1040 29.55 -46.80 33.50
N THR A 1041 30.76 -47.33 33.60
CA THR A 1041 31.49 -47.53 34.88
C THR A 1041 32.51 -46.43 35.16
N THR A 1042 33.00 -45.74 34.14
CA THR A 1042 33.86 -44.55 34.30
C THR A 1042 33.55 -43.58 33.17
N PHE A 1043 33.17 -42.35 33.51
CA PHE A 1043 32.96 -41.28 32.55
C PHE A 1043 34.27 -40.49 32.31
N PRO A 1044 34.57 -40.08 31.06
CA PRO A 1044 35.76 -39.28 30.72
C PRO A 1044 35.66 -37.83 31.24
N THR A 1045 36.76 -37.09 31.24
CA THR A 1045 36.74 -35.63 31.48
C THR A 1045 36.01 -34.89 30.35
N ILE A 1046 36.25 -35.33 29.11
CA ILE A 1046 35.69 -34.82 27.87
C ILE A 1046 34.79 -35.91 27.28
N LEU A 1047 33.47 -35.74 27.38
CA LEU A 1047 32.49 -36.67 26.84
C LEU A 1047 32.18 -36.32 25.39
N GLN A 1048 32.49 -37.26 24.50
CA GLN A 1048 32.32 -37.14 23.06
C GLN A 1048 31.11 -37.95 22.58
N VAL A 1049 30.24 -37.34 21.78
CA VAL A 1049 29.00 -37.95 21.27
C VAL A 1049 28.96 -37.82 19.76
N GLN A 1050 28.99 -38.96 19.06
CA GLN A 1050 28.94 -39.03 17.60
C GLN A 1050 27.50 -39.27 17.15
N ILE A 1051 27.02 -38.50 16.18
CA ILE A 1051 25.66 -38.62 15.65
C ILE A 1051 25.75 -39.34 14.31
N GLN A 1052 25.27 -40.59 14.24
CA GLN A 1052 25.20 -41.34 13.00
C GLN A 1052 24.19 -40.68 12.06
N ARG A 1053 24.66 -39.86 11.11
CA ARG A 1053 23.78 -39.20 10.11
C ARG A 1053 23.77 -39.87 8.75
N VAL A 1054 24.77 -40.67 8.40
CA VAL A 1054 24.85 -41.34 7.10
C VAL A 1054 24.18 -42.71 7.15
N TYR A 1055 23.27 -42.96 6.22
CA TYR A 1055 22.51 -44.20 6.06
C TYR A 1055 22.57 -44.66 4.60
N TYR A 1056 22.26 -45.93 4.34
CA TYR A 1056 22.22 -46.48 2.99
C TYR A 1056 20.78 -46.68 2.52
N ASP A 1057 20.38 -45.96 1.47
CA ASP A 1057 19.09 -46.14 0.81
C ASP A 1057 19.14 -47.44 0.01
N ARG A 1058 18.32 -48.42 0.41
CA ARG A 1058 18.25 -49.74 -0.24
C ARG A 1058 17.46 -49.76 -1.55
N GLU A 1059 16.66 -48.73 -1.83
CA GLU A 1059 15.92 -48.59 -3.09
C GLU A 1059 16.76 -47.85 -4.13
N ARG A 1060 17.46 -46.78 -3.71
CA ARG A 1060 18.34 -45.97 -4.57
C ARG A 1060 19.78 -46.48 -4.67
N LEU A 1061 20.16 -47.45 -3.83
CA LEU A 1061 21.51 -48.04 -3.74
C LEU A 1061 22.63 -47.02 -3.44
N MET A 1062 22.31 -45.91 -2.79
CA MET A 1062 23.24 -44.81 -2.50
C MET A 1062 23.27 -44.47 -1.00
N PRO A 1063 24.41 -43.98 -0.46
CA PRO A 1063 24.42 -43.35 0.85
C PRO A 1063 23.66 -42.02 0.81
N PHE A 1064 22.91 -41.73 1.87
CA PHE A 1064 22.28 -40.43 2.11
C PHE A 1064 22.54 -39.97 3.53
N LYS A 1065 22.45 -38.65 3.75
CA LYS A 1065 22.62 -38.02 5.06
C LYS A 1065 21.26 -37.57 5.59
N SER A 1066 20.87 -38.04 6.76
CA SER A 1066 19.68 -37.52 7.44
C SER A 1066 19.94 -36.12 7.96
N ILE A 1067 19.08 -35.18 7.55
CA ILE A 1067 19.04 -33.78 8.00
C ILE A 1067 18.15 -33.57 9.23
N GLU A 1068 17.65 -34.65 9.83
CA GLU A 1068 16.70 -34.59 10.94
C GLU A 1068 17.28 -33.86 12.17
N PRO A 1069 16.54 -32.92 12.78
CA PRO A 1069 17.00 -32.22 13.98
C PRO A 1069 17.16 -33.19 15.15
N LEU A 1070 18.24 -33.02 15.91
CA LEU A 1070 18.44 -33.70 17.19
C LEU A 1070 18.57 -32.63 18.27
N PRO A 1071 17.49 -32.28 18.99
CA PRO A 1071 17.54 -31.34 20.09
C PRO A 1071 18.49 -31.81 21.21
N PHE A 1072 19.44 -30.96 21.59
CA PHE A 1072 20.34 -31.17 22.73
C PHE A 1072 20.35 -29.93 23.63
N LYS A 1073 20.83 -30.09 24.86
CA LYS A 1073 20.88 -29.04 25.89
C LYS A 1073 22.33 -28.66 26.17
N GLU A 1074 22.56 -27.43 26.64
CA GLU A 1074 23.88 -26.99 27.10
C GLU A 1074 24.40 -27.88 28.25
N VAL A 1075 23.52 -28.34 29.14
CA VAL A 1075 23.88 -29.25 30.24
C VAL A 1075 23.11 -30.55 30.11
N ILE A 1076 23.82 -31.67 30.23
CA ILE A 1076 23.26 -33.03 30.32
C ILE A 1076 23.72 -33.74 31.59
N TYR A 1077 22.91 -34.67 32.09
CA TYR A 1077 23.18 -35.46 33.29
C TYR A 1077 23.16 -36.95 32.95
N MET A 1078 24.30 -37.61 33.07
CA MET A 1078 24.51 -38.99 32.61
C MET A 1078 24.20 -40.06 33.68
N ASP A 1079 23.72 -39.65 34.86
CA ASP A 1079 23.34 -40.48 36.00
C ASP A 1079 22.50 -41.71 35.60
N ARG A 1080 21.51 -41.51 34.72
CA ARG A 1080 20.62 -42.59 34.26
C ARG A 1080 21.34 -43.69 33.45
N TYR A 1081 22.57 -43.45 32.99
CA TYR A 1081 23.39 -44.41 32.24
C TYR A 1081 24.56 -45.00 33.05
N ALA A 1082 24.74 -44.58 34.30
CA ALA A 1082 25.76 -45.13 35.19
C ALA A 1082 25.46 -46.57 35.64
N ASP A 1083 26.52 -47.36 35.83
CA ASP A 1083 26.49 -48.63 36.56
C ASP A 1083 26.38 -48.31 38.06
N THR A 1084 25.22 -48.62 38.66
CA THR A 1084 24.85 -48.09 39.97
C THR A 1084 23.98 -49.06 40.77
N GLU A 1085 24.27 -49.16 42.07
CA GLU A 1085 23.48 -49.93 43.04
C GLU A 1085 22.43 -49.07 43.77
N ASN A 1086 22.28 -47.78 43.40
CA ASN A 1086 21.35 -46.86 44.08
C ASN A 1086 19.88 -47.32 43.88
N PRO A 1087 19.18 -47.74 44.96
CA PRO A 1087 17.85 -48.33 44.83
C PRO A 1087 16.77 -47.33 44.39
N LEU A 1088 16.95 -46.03 44.65
CA LEU A 1088 16.03 -44.99 44.18
C LEU A 1088 16.14 -44.82 42.67
N LEU A 1089 17.37 -44.77 42.14
CA LEU A 1089 17.62 -44.63 40.70
C LEU A 1089 17.19 -45.89 39.93
N LEU A 1090 17.43 -47.08 40.49
CA LEU A 1090 16.95 -48.35 39.90
C LEU A 1090 15.41 -48.45 39.90
N ALA A 1091 14.74 -48.02 40.98
CA ALA A 1091 13.29 -47.92 41.00
C ALA A 1091 12.77 -46.92 39.95
N LYS A 1092 13.42 -45.75 39.82
CA LYS A 1092 13.06 -44.73 38.83
C LYS A 1092 13.24 -45.21 37.40
N LYS A 1093 14.33 -45.93 37.07
CA LYS A 1093 14.52 -46.61 35.77
C LYS A 1093 13.34 -47.54 35.45
N LYS A 1094 12.92 -48.38 36.41
CA LYS A 1094 11.79 -49.31 36.20
C LYS A 1094 10.45 -48.57 36.01
N GLU A 1095 10.16 -47.55 36.80
CA GLU A 1095 8.99 -46.69 36.61
C GLU A 1095 8.98 -46.06 35.21
N THR A 1096 10.13 -45.60 34.71
CA THR A 1096 10.26 -45.03 33.36
C THR A 1096 9.90 -46.04 32.28
N GLU A 1097 10.39 -47.27 32.37
CA GLU A 1097 10.09 -48.31 31.37
C GLU A 1097 8.60 -48.70 31.40
N GLU A 1098 7.99 -48.83 32.58
CA GLU A 1098 6.54 -49.03 32.70
C GLU A 1098 5.72 -47.85 32.12
N MET A 1099 6.25 -46.62 32.16
CA MET A 1099 5.63 -45.45 31.51
C MET A 1099 5.86 -45.44 29.99
N LYS A 1100 7.08 -45.75 29.50
CA LYS A 1100 7.40 -45.84 28.06
C LYS A 1100 6.57 -46.95 27.37
N GLN A 1101 6.32 -48.08 28.04
CA GLN A 1101 5.42 -49.13 27.53
C GLN A 1101 3.96 -48.65 27.43
N LYS A 1102 3.44 -47.95 28.44
CA LYS A 1102 2.08 -47.34 28.39
C LYS A 1102 1.99 -46.31 27.27
N LEU A 1103 2.99 -45.44 27.14
CA LEU A 1103 3.07 -44.43 26.08
C LEU A 1103 3.03 -45.07 24.68
N LYS A 1104 3.77 -46.16 24.46
CA LYS A 1104 3.78 -46.92 23.20
C LYS A 1104 2.40 -47.48 22.84
N VAL A 1105 1.65 -47.99 23.82
CA VAL A 1105 0.27 -48.46 23.61
C VAL A 1105 -0.66 -47.29 23.24
N MET A 1106 -0.54 -46.15 23.93
CA MET A 1106 -1.40 -44.97 23.68
C MET A 1106 -1.10 -44.32 22.32
N LYS A 1107 0.17 -44.17 21.93
CA LYS A 1107 0.56 -43.72 20.59
C LYS A 1107 0.14 -44.69 19.48
N ASN A 1108 0.15 -45.99 19.73
CA ASN A 1108 -0.38 -46.97 18.76
C ASN A 1108 -1.89 -46.80 18.56
N ARG A 1109 -2.66 -46.60 19.64
CA ARG A 1109 -4.11 -46.35 19.55
C ARG A 1109 -4.44 -45.02 18.88
N GLN A 1110 -3.67 -43.97 19.16
CA GLN A 1110 -3.76 -42.68 18.49
C GLN A 1110 -3.52 -42.81 16.98
N ARG A 1111 -2.47 -43.55 16.56
CA ARG A 1111 -2.19 -43.84 15.14
C ARG A 1111 -3.28 -44.69 14.48
N GLU A 1112 -3.90 -45.63 15.20
CA GLU A 1112 -5.06 -46.40 14.68
C GLU A 1112 -6.24 -45.45 14.35
N LEU A 1113 -6.58 -44.54 15.27
CA LEU A 1113 -7.70 -43.61 15.11
C LEU A 1113 -7.48 -42.57 14.00
N LEU A 1114 -6.23 -42.14 13.80
CA LEU A 1114 -5.81 -41.19 12.76
C LEU A 1114 -5.40 -41.86 11.44
N SER A 1115 -5.42 -43.20 11.36
CA SER A 1115 -5.07 -43.90 10.13
C SER A 1115 -6.07 -43.59 9.01
N ARG A 1116 -5.54 -43.53 7.78
CA ARG A 1116 -6.30 -43.36 6.55
C ARG A 1116 -6.42 -44.71 5.84
N ASP A 1117 -7.55 -44.95 5.18
CA ASP A 1117 -7.75 -46.11 4.31
C ASP A 1117 -7.25 -45.86 2.87
N ASP A 1118 -7.45 -46.83 1.98
CA ASP A 1118 -7.06 -46.75 0.56
C ASP A 1118 -7.78 -45.61 -0.21
N SER A 1119 -8.83 -45.00 0.37
CA SER A 1119 -9.50 -43.80 -0.19
C SER A 1119 -8.92 -42.49 0.34
N GLY A 1120 -7.95 -42.55 1.27
CA GLY A 1120 -7.30 -41.40 1.89
C GLY A 1120 -8.11 -40.76 3.03
N LEU A 1121 -9.25 -41.33 3.41
CA LEU A 1121 -10.11 -40.82 4.48
C LEU A 1121 -9.74 -41.43 5.84
N THR A 1122 -9.81 -40.65 6.92
CA THR A 1122 -9.75 -41.24 8.27
C THR A 1122 -11.09 -41.88 8.63
N ARG A 1123 -11.09 -42.72 9.68
CA ARG A 1123 -12.32 -43.33 10.24
C ARG A 1123 -13.39 -42.28 10.62
N LYS A 1124 -12.97 -41.07 11.03
CA LYS A 1124 -13.86 -39.94 11.30
C LYS A 1124 -14.42 -39.34 10.01
N ASP A 1125 -13.59 -39.11 9.01
CA ASP A 1125 -13.99 -38.50 7.74
C ASP A 1125 -14.97 -39.42 6.98
N ALA A 1126 -14.72 -40.73 6.97
CA ALA A 1126 -15.64 -41.71 6.40
C ALA A 1126 -17.05 -41.66 7.02
N PHE A 1127 -17.15 -41.43 8.34
CA PHE A 1127 -18.45 -41.20 8.99
C PHE A 1127 -19.06 -39.83 8.62
N LEU A 1128 -18.26 -38.77 8.47
CA LEU A 1128 -18.73 -37.45 8.06
C LEU A 1128 -19.25 -37.42 6.61
N GLU A 1129 -18.54 -38.04 5.66
CA GLU A 1129 -19.03 -38.20 4.28
C GLU A 1129 -20.27 -39.09 4.22
N SER A 1130 -20.34 -40.15 5.05
CA SER A 1130 -21.55 -40.97 5.18
C SER A 1130 -22.75 -40.15 5.68
N ILE A 1131 -22.56 -39.23 6.63
CA ILE A 1131 -23.61 -38.32 7.10
C ILE A 1131 -24.03 -37.36 5.98
N LYS A 1132 -23.07 -36.70 5.29
CA LYS A 1132 -23.36 -35.80 4.15
C LYS A 1132 -24.17 -36.49 3.06
N LEU A 1133 -23.82 -37.73 2.73
CA LEU A 1133 -24.54 -38.55 1.75
C LEU A 1133 -25.99 -38.82 2.20
N LEU A 1134 -26.20 -39.22 3.45
CA LEU A 1134 -27.52 -39.48 4.01
C LEU A 1134 -28.41 -38.23 4.16
N GLU A 1135 -27.81 -37.06 4.38
CA GLU A 1135 -28.54 -35.78 4.45
C GLU A 1135 -28.82 -35.16 3.07
N SER A 1136 -28.20 -35.69 1.99
CA SER A 1136 -28.33 -35.17 0.62
C SER A 1136 -29.73 -35.32 0.01
N ASP A 1137 -30.10 -34.36 -0.84
CA ASP A 1137 -31.37 -34.42 -1.59
C ASP A 1137 -31.41 -35.52 -2.66
N THR A 1138 -30.25 -36.10 -3.00
CA THR A 1138 -30.13 -37.22 -3.94
C THR A 1138 -30.79 -38.48 -3.38
N ILE A 1139 -30.64 -38.73 -2.07
CA ILE A 1139 -31.29 -39.85 -1.39
C ILE A 1139 -32.79 -39.56 -1.19
N LYS A 1140 -33.18 -38.31 -0.90
CA LYS A 1140 -34.60 -37.90 -0.79
C LYS A 1140 -35.39 -38.04 -2.11
N LYS A 1141 -34.70 -38.12 -3.25
CA LYS A 1141 -35.28 -38.25 -4.60
C LYS A 1141 -35.28 -39.68 -5.15
N THR A 1142 -34.60 -40.63 -4.52
CA THR A 1142 -34.60 -42.04 -4.93
C THR A 1142 -35.72 -42.82 -4.23
N PRO A 1143 -36.27 -43.89 -4.83
CA PRO A 1143 -37.42 -44.62 -4.28
C PRO A 1143 -37.10 -45.48 -3.04
N LEU A 1144 -35.87 -45.39 -2.50
CA LEU A 1144 -35.41 -46.11 -1.33
C LEU A 1144 -35.85 -45.40 -0.05
N LYS A 1145 -36.96 -45.86 0.55
CA LYS A 1145 -37.32 -45.49 1.93
C LYS A 1145 -36.31 -46.06 2.91
N ILE A 1146 -35.32 -45.27 3.31
CA ILE A 1146 -34.43 -45.61 4.43
C ILE A 1146 -35.15 -45.25 5.73
N GLU A 1147 -35.99 -46.17 6.23
CA GLU A 1147 -36.92 -45.92 7.34
C GLU A 1147 -36.23 -45.50 8.67
N ALA A 1148 -34.94 -45.80 8.82
CA ALA A 1148 -34.12 -45.46 10.00
C ALA A 1148 -32.99 -44.44 9.72
N ALA A 1149 -33.05 -43.67 8.62
CA ALA A 1149 -31.95 -42.78 8.21
C ALA A 1149 -31.50 -41.79 9.31
N ASN A 1150 -32.46 -41.21 10.04
CA ASN A 1150 -32.18 -40.26 11.13
C ASN A 1150 -31.47 -40.93 12.31
N ASP A 1151 -31.80 -42.18 12.64
CA ASP A 1151 -31.14 -42.93 13.70
C ASP A 1151 -29.72 -43.36 13.29
N VAL A 1152 -29.51 -43.73 12.02
CA VAL A 1152 -28.17 -43.98 11.46
C VAL A 1152 -27.31 -42.72 11.52
N ILE A 1153 -27.82 -41.57 11.08
CA ILE A 1153 -27.12 -40.27 11.17
C ILE A 1153 -26.78 -39.94 12.64
N LYS A 1154 -27.71 -40.18 13.57
CA LYS A 1154 -27.49 -39.97 15.01
C LYS A 1154 -26.41 -40.88 15.58
N THR A 1155 -26.39 -42.17 15.21
CA THR A 1155 -25.35 -43.11 15.62
C THR A 1155 -23.99 -42.75 15.02
N LEU A 1156 -23.93 -42.32 13.75
CA LEU A 1156 -22.68 -41.84 13.13
C LEU A 1156 -22.16 -40.56 13.80
N ARG A 1157 -23.03 -39.59 14.12
CA ARG A 1157 -22.68 -38.37 14.87
C ARG A 1157 -22.15 -38.71 16.26
N ASN A 1158 -22.79 -39.63 16.99
CA ASN A 1158 -22.29 -40.12 18.27
C ASN A 1158 -20.91 -40.80 18.13
N ASN A 1159 -20.68 -41.58 17.07
CA ASN A 1159 -19.39 -42.23 16.84
C ASN A 1159 -18.27 -41.22 16.52
N VAL A 1160 -18.56 -40.17 15.73
CA VAL A 1160 -17.61 -39.06 15.51
C VAL A 1160 -17.28 -38.36 16.82
N GLN A 1161 -18.29 -38.03 17.63
CA GLN A 1161 -18.08 -37.39 18.93
C GLN A 1161 -17.30 -38.29 19.92
N ASN A 1162 -17.52 -39.61 19.87
CA ASN A 1162 -16.75 -40.57 20.66
C ASN A 1162 -15.28 -40.63 20.22
N ILE A 1163 -14.99 -40.60 18.91
CA ILE A 1163 -13.61 -40.53 18.39
C ILE A 1163 -12.93 -39.22 18.82
N ASP A 1164 -13.63 -38.08 18.74
CA ASP A 1164 -13.08 -36.79 19.16
C ASP A 1164 -12.80 -36.75 20.68
N ASN A 1165 -13.70 -37.31 21.50
CA ASN A 1165 -13.49 -37.46 22.94
C ASN A 1165 -12.32 -38.42 23.26
N GLU A 1166 -12.19 -39.53 22.53
CA GLU A 1166 -11.10 -40.50 22.71
C GLU A 1166 -9.74 -39.89 22.30
N LEU A 1167 -9.68 -39.21 21.16
CA LEU A 1167 -8.49 -38.47 20.71
C LEU A 1167 -8.11 -37.36 21.69
N MET A 1168 -9.05 -36.50 22.11
CA MET A 1168 -8.77 -35.43 23.07
C MET A 1168 -8.22 -35.98 24.39
N LYS A 1169 -8.77 -37.10 24.88
CA LYS A 1169 -8.22 -37.79 26.05
C LYS A 1169 -6.81 -38.34 25.78
N LEU A 1170 -6.60 -39.02 24.65
CA LEU A 1170 -5.29 -39.58 24.28
C LEU A 1170 -4.23 -38.48 24.17
N TYR A 1171 -4.51 -37.32 23.57
CA TYR A 1171 -3.57 -36.19 23.54
C TYR A 1171 -3.20 -35.71 24.95
N ASN A 1172 -4.18 -35.51 25.83
CA ASN A 1172 -3.93 -35.07 27.20
C ASN A 1172 -3.13 -36.10 28.03
N ASP A 1173 -3.51 -37.38 27.96
CA ASP A 1173 -2.85 -38.46 28.67
C ASP A 1173 -1.42 -38.71 28.14
N ILE A 1174 -1.22 -38.65 26.82
CA ILE A 1174 0.11 -38.76 26.18
C ILE A 1174 1.00 -37.60 26.63
N ASN A 1175 0.55 -36.35 26.50
CA ASN A 1175 1.35 -35.18 26.87
C ASN A 1175 1.76 -35.24 28.35
N SER A 1176 0.83 -35.56 29.25
CA SER A 1176 1.13 -35.66 30.69
C SER A 1176 1.96 -36.89 31.06
N LEU A 1177 2.07 -37.90 30.19
CA LEU A 1177 2.95 -39.06 30.39
C LEU A 1177 4.36 -38.78 29.85
N GLU A 1178 4.48 -38.07 28.72
CA GLU A 1178 5.76 -37.62 28.17
C GLU A 1178 6.44 -36.57 29.06
N GLU A 1179 5.68 -35.61 29.58
CA GLU A 1179 6.14 -34.64 30.59
C GLU A 1179 6.71 -35.35 31.83
N LYS A 1180 6.00 -36.36 32.35
CA LYS A 1180 6.47 -37.17 33.49
C LYS A 1180 7.74 -37.96 33.15
N ILE A 1181 7.84 -38.56 31.96
CA ILE A 1181 9.04 -39.29 31.53
C ILE A 1181 10.25 -38.35 31.40
N SER A 1182 10.05 -37.14 30.86
CA SER A 1182 11.10 -36.12 30.70
C SER A 1182 11.74 -35.75 32.05
N HIS A 1183 10.91 -35.41 33.04
CA HIS A 1183 11.34 -34.90 34.34
C HIS A 1183 11.62 -35.98 35.40
N GLN A 1184 11.43 -37.26 35.08
CA GLN A 1184 11.55 -38.41 36.01
C GLN A 1184 12.95 -38.57 36.65
N PHE A 1185 13.98 -37.95 36.08
CA PHE A 1185 15.37 -38.02 36.56
C PHE A 1185 15.97 -36.67 36.98
N ASP A 1186 15.17 -35.60 37.05
CA ASP A 1186 15.68 -34.23 37.29
C ASP A 1186 16.36 -34.04 38.66
N ASP A 1187 16.12 -34.92 39.63
CA ASP A 1187 16.79 -34.92 40.95
C ASP A 1187 18.20 -35.53 40.93
N PHE A 1188 18.59 -36.24 39.86
CA PHE A 1188 19.89 -36.92 39.74
C PHE A 1188 20.87 -36.07 38.91
N LYS A 1189 21.93 -35.57 39.55
CA LYS A 1189 22.87 -34.58 38.99
C LYS A 1189 24.34 -34.85 39.33
N GLU A 1190 24.70 -36.09 39.64
CA GLU A 1190 26.06 -36.49 40.03
C GLU A 1190 27.04 -36.48 38.84
N TYR A 1191 26.55 -36.85 37.64
CA TYR A 1191 27.35 -36.94 36.42
C TYR A 1191 26.93 -35.85 35.42
N GLY A 1192 27.04 -34.59 35.85
CA GLY A 1192 26.78 -33.41 35.04
C GLY A 1192 27.88 -33.10 34.01
N TYR A 1193 27.47 -32.74 32.80
CA TYR A 1193 28.32 -32.44 31.66
C TYR A 1193 27.85 -31.16 30.96
N SER A 1194 28.78 -30.24 30.73
CA SER A 1194 28.56 -28.91 30.15
C SER A 1194 29.10 -28.86 28.73
N LEU A 1195 28.25 -28.56 27.75
CA LEU A 1195 28.60 -28.45 26.33
C LEU A 1195 29.64 -27.34 26.15
N PHE A 1196 30.70 -27.59 25.39
CA PHE A 1196 31.64 -26.53 25.01
C PHE A 1196 32.00 -26.54 23.53
N SER A 1197 31.71 -27.62 22.80
CA SER A 1197 32.02 -27.69 21.38
C SER A 1197 31.00 -28.49 20.57
N VAL A 1198 30.70 -28.02 19.36
CA VAL A 1198 29.75 -28.63 18.40
C VAL A 1198 30.38 -28.59 17.01
N PHE A 1199 30.66 -29.77 16.43
CA PHE A 1199 31.07 -29.88 15.03
C PHE A 1199 29.84 -29.93 14.12
N ILE A 1200 29.81 -29.03 13.14
CA ILE A 1200 28.75 -28.94 12.13
C ILE A 1200 29.28 -29.44 10.79
N HIS A 1201 28.41 -30.12 10.04
CA HIS A 1201 28.67 -30.52 8.66
C HIS A 1201 27.50 -30.07 7.76
N ARG A 1202 27.77 -29.22 6.76
CA ARG A 1202 26.80 -28.82 5.71
C ARG A 1202 27.23 -29.39 4.36
N GLY A 1203 26.38 -30.20 3.73
CA GLY A 1203 26.71 -30.99 2.54
C GLY A 1203 26.03 -32.35 2.55
N GLU A 1204 26.36 -33.19 1.57
CA GLU A 1204 25.82 -34.55 1.39
C GLU A 1204 26.55 -35.58 2.27
N ALA A 1205 26.47 -36.87 1.92
CA ALA A 1205 27.19 -37.95 2.60
C ALA A 1205 28.65 -38.12 2.12
N SER A 1206 28.99 -37.63 0.92
CA SER A 1206 30.29 -37.83 0.26
C SER A 1206 31.13 -36.56 0.09
N TYR A 1207 30.54 -35.39 0.30
CA TYR A 1207 31.22 -34.10 0.29
C TYR A 1207 30.44 -33.06 1.10
N GLY A 1208 31.15 -32.09 1.66
CA GLY A 1208 30.57 -30.97 2.37
C GLY A 1208 31.61 -30.14 3.11
N HIS A 1209 31.14 -29.09 3.77
CA HIS A 1209 31.97 -28.17 4.53
C HIS A 1209 31.78 -28.38 6.04
N TYR A 1210 32.89 -28.30 6.77
CA TYR A 1210 32.94 -28.51 8.21
C TYR A 1210 33.39 -27.22 8.92
N TRP A 1211 32.74 -26.93 10.04
CA TRP A 1211 33.17 -25.90 10.99
C TRP A 1211 32.80 -26.33 12.41
N ILE A 1212 33.29 -25.59 13.39
CA ILE A 1212 33.08 -25.91 14.80
C ILE A 1212 32.66 -24.68 15.60
N TYR A 1213 31.63 -24.82 16.43
CA TYR A 1213 31.28 -23.83 17.45
C TYR A 1213 32.00 -24.18 18.74
N ILE A 1214 32.63 -23.21 19.41
CA ILE A 1214 33.28 -23.39 20.72
C ILE A 1214 32.83 -22.30 21.69
N LYS A 1215 32.42 -22.65 22.93
CA LYS A 1215 31.94 -21.72 23.96
C LYS A 1215 33.10 -21.24 24.86
N ASP A 1216 33.31 -19.93 24.92
CA ASP A 1216 34.31 -19.29 25.79
C ASP A 1216 33.67 -18.90 27.13
N ARG A 1217 33.60 -19.88 28.03
CA ARG A 1217 33.01 -19.72 29.38
C ARG A 1217 33.77 -18.70 30.25
N ASN A 1218 35.02 -18.40 29.93
CA ASN A 1218 35.86 -17.45 30.67
C ASN A 1218 35.66 -15.99 30.24
N ARG A 1219 35.16 -15.74 29.02
CA ARG A 1219 34.75 -14.41 28.54
C ARG A 1219 33.23 -14.34 28.32
N ASN A 1220 32.48 -14.16 29.40
CA ASN A 1220 31.02 -13.97 29.42
C ASN A 1220 30.17 -15.13 28.85
N GLY A 1221 30.76 -16.27 28.46
CA GLY A 1221 30.03 -17.40 27.90
C GLY A 1221 29.73 -17.30 26.41
N ILE A 1222 30.41 -16.42 25.68
CA ILE A 1222 30.19 -16.22 24.23
C ILE A 1222 30.48 -17.49 23.41
N TRP A 1223 29.69 -17.72 22.38
CA TRP A 1223 29.98 -18.73 21.36
C TRP A 1223 30.79 -18.11 20.23
N ARG A 1224 31.76 -18.86 19.70
CA ARG A 1224 32.47 -18.50 18.46
C ARG A 1224 32.40 -19.64 17.44
N LYS A 1225 32.22 -19.27 16.18
CA LYS A 1225 32.26 -20.12 15.00
C LYS A 1225 33.67 -20.08 14.42
N TYR A 1226 34.34 -21.22 14.37
CA TYR A 1226 35.66 -21.38 13.80
C TYR A 1226 35.50 -22.05 12.43
N ASN A 1227 35.68 -21.25 11.38
CA ASN A 1227 35.46 -21.60 9.98
C ASN A 1227 36.73 -21.29 9.19
N ASP A 1228 37.69 -22.21 9.26
CA ASP A 1228 39.04 -22.09 8.72
C ASP A 1228 39.78 -20.82 9.19
N GLU A 1229 40.23 -19.97 8.28
CA GLU A 1229 40.87 -18.68 8.59
C GLU A 1229 39.92 -17.69 9.27
N THR A 1230 38.60 -17.87 9.13
CA THR A 1230 37.57 -16.96 9.64
C THR A 1230 37.03 -17.43 10.98
N ILE A 1231 37.11 -16.56 11.99
CA ILE A 1231 36.47 -16.80 13.30
C ILE A 1231 35.50 -15.65 13.59
N SER A 1232 34.23 -15.97 13.82
CA SER A 1232 33.18 -15.01 14.19
C SER A 1232 32.59 -15.32 15.57
N GLU A 1233 32.09 -14.30 16.27
CA GLU A 1233 31.19 -14.49 17.41
C GLU A 1233 29.78 -14.79 16.88
N VAL A 1234 29.05 -15.68 17.55
CA VAL A 1234 27.70 -16.12 17.16
C VAL A 1234 26.78 -16.16 18.38
N GLN A 1235 25.47 -15.98 18.16
CA GLN A 1235 24.48 -16.10 19.22
C GLN A 1235 24.19 -17.56 19.56
N GLU A 1236 23.66 -17.81 20.76
CA GLU A 1236 23.37 -19.17 21.22
C GLU A 1236 22.27 -19.82 20.35
N GLU A 1237 21.34 -19.04 19.82
CA GLU A 1237 20.29 -19.47 18.90
C GLU A 1237 20.81 -20.05 17.56
N GLU A 1238 22.02 -19.66 17.10
CA GLU A 1238 22.65 -20.27 15.91
C GLU A 1238 23.14 -21.69 16.21
N VAL A 1239 23.62 -21.92 17.43
CA VAL A 1239 24.18 -23.21 17.89
C VAL A 1239 23.08 -24.21 18.24
N PHE A 1240 21.95 -23.72 18.75
CA PHE A 1240 20.76 -24.51 19.10
C PHE A 1240 19.62 -24.43 18.05
N ASN A 1241 19.96 -24.18 16.77
CA ASN A 1241 19.00 -24.14 15.66
C ASN A 1241 18.54 -25.55 15.25
N PHE A 1242 17.38 -25.97 15.77
CA PHE A 1242 16.75 -27.28 15.50
C PHE A 1242 15.60 -27.24 14.49
N ASN A 1243 15.52 -26.20 13.63
CA ASN A 1243 14.40 -26.04 12.71
C ASN A 1243 14.40 -27.07 11.56
N GLU A 1244 13.20 -27.55 11.19
CA GLU A 1244 12.98 -28.43 10.04
C GLU A 1244 13.31 -27.69 8.72
N GLY A 1245 14.54 -27.88 8.23
CA GLY A 1245 15.09 -27.14 7.09
C GLY A 1245 16.58 -26.78 7.26
N ASN A 1246 17.11 -26.83 8.49
CA ASN A 1246 18.53 -26.55 8.73
C ASN A 1246 19.45 -27.61 8.09
N THR A 1247 20.07 -27.27 6.95
CA THR A 1247 21.03 -28.14 6.24
C THR A 1247 22.41 -28.25 6.92
N ALA A 1248 22.69 -27.41 7.91
CA ALA A 1248 23.94 -27.37 8.66
C ALA A 1248 23.83 -28.21 9.94
N THR A 1249 23.93 -29.53 9.78
CA THR A 1249 23.60 -30.50 10.84
C THR A 1249 24.76 -30.72 11.83
N PRO A 1250 24.50 -30.86 13.15
CA PRO A 1250 25.50 -31.31 14.10
C PRO A 1250 25.87 -32.78 13.86
N TYR A 1251 27.18 -33.08 13.80
CA TYR A 1251 27.73 -34.42 13.56
C TYR A 1251 28.44 -34.99 14.80
N PHE A 1252 29.05 -34.12 15.59
CA PHE A 1252 29.80 -34.49 16.81
C PHE A 1252 29.58 -33.43 17.89
N LEU A 1253 29.15 -33.85 19.08
CA LEU A 1253 28.95 -32.97 20.24
C LEU A 1253 30.02 -33.28 21.29
N VAL A 1254 30.56 -32.24 21.92
CA VAL A 1254 31.56 -32.42 22.97
C VAL A 1254 31.21 -31.62 24.23
N TYR A 1255 31.15 -32.35 25.34
CA TYR A 1255 30.88 -31.84 26.67
C TYR A 1255 32.11 -32.00 27.56
N VAL A 1256 32.34 -31.05 28.47
CA VAL A 1256 33.31 -31.14 29.56
C VAL A 1256 32.58 -31.45 30.86
N LYS A 1257 33.20 -32.27 31.72
CA LYS A 1257 32.64 -32.61 33.03
C LYS A 1257 32.43 -31.36 33.91
N GLN A 1258 31.32 -31.29 34.62
CA GLN A 1258 31.03 -30.15 35.51
C GLN A 1258 32.09 -30.03 36.63
N GLY A 1259 32.55 -28.80 36.84
CA GLY A 1259 33.69 -28.46 37.69
C GLY A 1259 35.03 -28.41 36.96
N GLN A 1260 35.08 -28.80 35.68
CA GLN A 1260 36.28 -28.74 34.82
C GLN A 1260 36.14 -27.77 33.65
N GLU A 1261 35.11 -26.92 33.62
CA GLU A 1261 34.92 -25.89 32.58
C GLU A 1261 36.14 -24.97 32.40
N GLY A 1262 36.92 -24.74 33.46
CA GLY A 1262 38.16 -23.95 33.41
C GLY A 1262 39.32 -24.60 32.64
N ASP A 1263 39.24 -25.90 32.32
CA ASP A 1263 40.20 -26.58 31.44
C ASP A 1263 39.97 -26.22 29.95
N ILE A 1264 38.87 -25.51 29.62
CA ILE A 1264 38.55 -25.05 28.27
C ILE A 1264 38.93 -23.56 28.13
N GLU A 1265 40.02 -23.29 27.40
CA GLU A 1265 40.57 -21.94 27.19
C GLU A 1265 40.78 -21.70 25.68
N PRO A 1266 39.73 -21.36 24.91
CA PRO A 1266 39.80 -21.30 23.44
C PRO A 1266 40.54 -20.06 22.92
N LEU A 1267 40.57 -18.96 23.69
CA LEU A 1267 41.38 -17.79 23.40
C LEU A 1267 42.70 -17.86 24.17
N LYS A 1268 43.81 -18.16 23.46
CA LYS A 1268 45.15 -18.09 24.04
C LYS A 1268 46.13 -17.41 23.10
N ARG A 1269 46.43 -16.13 23.36
CA ARG A 1269 47.46 -15.36 22.65
C ARG A 1269 48.38 -14.65 23.63
N ILE A 1270 49.65 -14.57 23.29
CA ILE A 1270 50.72 -13.92 24.05
C ILE A 1270 51.55 -13.12 23.04
N LEU A 1271 51.07 -11.92 22.70
CA LEU A 1271 51.82 -11.02 21.84
C LEU A 1271 52.84 -10.27 22.71
N LYS A 1272 54.10 -10.27 22.26
CA LYS A 1272 55.15 -9.35 22.72
C LYS A 1272 55.25 -8.17 21.76
#